data_AF-A0A5N5I6T2-F1
#
_entry.id   AF-A0A5N5I6T2-F1
#
_cell.length_a   1.000
_cell.length_b   1.000
_cell.length_c   1.000
_cell.angle_alpha   90.00
_cell.angle_beta   90.00
_cell.angle_gamma   90.00
#
_symmetry.space_group_name_H-M   'P 1'
#
loop_
_entity.id
_entity.type
_entity.pdbx_description
1 polymer ?
#
loop_
_entity_poly.entity_id
_entity_poly.type
_entity_poly.pdbx_seq_one_letter_code
_entity_poly.pdbx_strand_id
1 'polypeptide(L)'
;MRRRSPTSVPVEPMEKGTGKNQNTRICFLASLSVFFWMLLLYFHFVVLGGSTVNESFNLQAGRVYSKVKPTLVTNDLQRDSQSTESTPIPVAPAKNNQINEAEKYPFMRALRTVENKSDPCGGKYIYVHDLPSRFNEDMLKECRSLSRWTNMCKFTTNAGLGPPLENAEGVFGDTGWYATNQFAVDRPEWSIMGGKDHFLVAGRITWDFRRLSEEESDWGNKLLFLPAAKNMSMLVVESSPWNANDFGIPYPTYFHPAKDADVFIWQERMRRLKREFLFSFAGAPRPDNPKSIRGQIIDQCRSSKVGKLLECDFGESKCHSPSSIMHMFQRSLFCLQPQGDSYTRRSAFDSMLAGCIPVFFHPGSAYTQYTWHLPKDYTRYSVFIPEDDIRKRNVSIEETLGRITPEQVKKMREEVISLIPSLIYADPRSKLGIFRDAFDVSVQAVIDKVTKLRKDIIEGHTDDNFIEENSWKYALLEEGQREVGAHEWDPFFSKPKDGNGDSVDTSAEAAKNSSPLLRLTSILCIASTSSSSSSSTTTYIVQLNPQGVTSSSFASKPSWHLSFLQQTMSSEEDASSRLLYSYHSAMEGFAAQLSELELESLKMLPDVISIRPDHRLQIHTTYSYKFLGLSLSASREGAWYKSAFGRGTIIGVLDTGVWPESPSFNDRGMPAVPKKWRGICQEGQNFNSSNCNRKLIGARFFTKGHRVATYTPDGGREYVSPRDSHGHGTHTSSTAGGATVPMASVLGNAAGVAQGMAPGAHIAVYKVCWLNGCYSSDILAAMDVAIRDGVDILSLSLGGFPIPLFDDNIAIGSFRAVEHGILVVCAAGNNGPIQSSVANEAPWITTIGASTLDRRFPGIVQMGNGKYLYGESLYPGNHLKRAGKELELVYVTSENSGSEYCFKGSLPRAKVRGKIVVCDRGVNGRAEKGEVVKEAGGAAMILANTVINQEENSIDVHVLPATLIGFKESVRLKAYINSTRRPTARIVFGGTVIGKSRAPAVAQFSARGPSYSNPSILKPDVIAPGVNIIAAWPQNLGPTGLPEDSRRVNFTIMSGTSMACPHGSGIAALIRSAHPKWSPAAIKSAVMTTAEVVDHSGKPIMDGDKPAGVFAIGAGHVNPERAIDPGLIYDIRPEDYVMHLCTLGYTKSEILTITHRNVSCREVLKMNRGFSLNYPSISVIFKHGTRSKMIKRRVTNVGSPNSIYKVEVMAPKEVNVRVKPQRLIFTHINQSLSYKVWFTSRKRTEKGKMSFAQGQLTWVNSNNSFNRVKSPFSVTWK
;
A
#
# COMPACT_ATOMS: atom_id res chain seq x y z
N MET A 1 -60.85 8.03 -5.00
CA MET A 1 -62.22 7.55 -5.32
C MET A 1 -62.16 6.63 -6.55
N ARG A 2 -63.29 6.17 -7.11
CA ARG A 2 -63.38 5.36 -8.36
C ARG A 2 -62.96 6.21 -9.59
N ARG A 3 -62.72 5.73 -10.82
CA ARG A 3 -62.96 4.47 -11.58
C ARG A 3 -61.65 4.06 -12.31
N ARG A 4 -61.29 2.82 -12.70
CA ARG A 4 -61.95 1.65 -13.36
C ARG A 4 -62.05 1.75 -14.90
N SER A 5 -61.49 0.75 -15.60
CA SER A 5 -61.36 0.59 -17.07
C SER A 5 -62.57 -0.08 -17.75
N PRO A 6 -62.60 -0.12 -19.09
CA PRO A 6 -62.48 -1.37 -19.89
C PRO A 6 -61.46 -1.22 -21.05
N THR A 7 -60.78 -2.22 -21.67
CA THR A 7 -60.99 -3.66 -22.01
C THR A 7 -61.82 -3.97 -23.28
N SER A 8 -61.10 -4.16 -24.42
CA SER A 8 -61.15 -5.30 -25.37
C SER A 8 -62.46 -6.04 -25.73
N VAL A 9 -62.64 -6.40 -27.02
CA VAL A 9 -63.28 -7.67 -27.49
C VAL A 9 -62.89 -7.98 -28.98
N PRO A 10 -62.95 -9.25 -29.49
CA PRO A 10 -62.17 -9.72 -30.68
C PRO A 10 -62.94 -10.63 -31.72
N VAL A 11 -62.17 -11.40 -32.53
CA VAL A 11 -62.46 -12.75 -33.16
C VAL A 11 -62.70 -12.85 -34.71
N GLU A 12 -62.24 -13.98 -35.29
CA GLU A 12 -62.68 -14.72 -36.52
C GLU A 12 -61.96 -14.52 -37.90
N PRO A 13 -62.03 -15.45 -38.91
CA PRO A 13 -60.96 -16.47 -39.05
C PRO A 13 -60.38 -16.75 -40.49
N MET A 14 -59.51 -17.79 -40.54
CA MET A 14 -58.73 -18.44 -41.62
C MET A 14 -59.36 -18.70 -43.01
N GLU A 15 -58.49 -18.83 -44.05
CA GLU A 15 -58.42 -20.09 -44.84
C GLU A 15 -57.01 -20.45 -45.41
N LYS A 16 -56.89 -21.37 -46.40
CA LYS A 16 -55.74 -22.31 -46.60
C LYS A 16 -54.94 -22.10 -47.91
N GLY A 17 -53.69 -22.61 -47.95
CA GLY A 17 -52.93 -22.86 -49.20
C GLY A 17 -51.56 -23.55 -49.01
N THR A 18 -51.36 -24.72 -49.62
CA THR A 18 -50.10 -25.53 -49.63
C THR A 18 -48.94 -24.82 -50.35
N GLY A 19 -47.66 -25.03 -50.05
CA GLY A 19 -46.96 -26.23 -49.53
C GLY A 19 -46.46 -27.08 -50.71
N LYS A 20 -45.25 -27.67 -50.76
CA LYS A 20 -44.25 -28.11 -49.74
C LYS A 20 -43.02 -27.16 -49.72
N ASN A 21 -41.81 -27.43 -49.21
CA ASN A 21 -41.14 -28.61 -48.62
C ASN A 21 -40.13 -28.17 -47.53
N GLN A 22 -39.84 -29.02 -46.53
CA GLN A 22 -39.10 -28.65 -45.31
C GLN A 22 -38.17 -29.75 -44.73
N ASN A 23 -38.14 -30.96 -45.31
CA ASN A 23 -37.69 -32.16 -44.59
C ASN A 23 -36.23 -32.14 -44.09
N THR A 24 -35.28 -31.55 -44.83
CA THR A 24 -33.86 -31.50 -44.43
C THR A 24 -33.60 -30.66 -43.17
N ARG A 25 -34.39 -29.62 -42.90
CA ARG A 25 -34.26 -28.83 -41.66
C ARG A 25 -34.89 -29.52 -40.44
N ILE A 26 -35.98 -30.27 -40.66
CA ILE A 26 -36.69 -30.97 -39.57
C ILE A 26 -35.84 -32.14 -39.05
N CYS A 27 -35.19 -32.93 -39.92
CA CYS A 27 -34.28 -34.00 -39.48
C CYS A 27 -33.08 -33.45 -38.67
N PHE A 28 -32.52 -32.29 -39.05
CA PHE A 28 -31.40 -31.68 -38.32
C PHE A 28 -31.81 -31.16 -36.93
N LEU A 29 -32.98 -30.52 -36.82
CA LEU A 29 -33.51 -30.04 -35.54
C LEU A 29 -33.99 -31.20 -34.64
N ALA A 30 -34.55 -32.27 -35.21
CA ALA A 30 -34.90 -33.48 -34.47
C ALA A 30 -33.64 -34.16 -33.90
N SER A 31 -32.57 -34.27 -34.69
CA SER A 31 -31.27 -34.80 -34.25
C SER A 31 -30.71 -34.00 -33.06
N LEU A 32 -30.69 -32.66 -33.15
CA LEU A 32 -30.26 -31.79 -32.04
C LEU A 32 -31.12 -31.96 -30.77
N SER A 33 -32.44 -32.11 -30.91
CA SER A 33 -33.35 -32.35 -29.80
C SER A 33 -33.08 -33.71 -29.12
N VAL A 34 -32.95 -34.77 -29.91
CA VAL A 34 -32.64 -36.13 -29.40
C VAL A 34 -31.28 -36.15 -28.72
N PHE A 35 -30.26 -35.49 -29.28
CA PHE A 35 -28.93 -35.40 -28.66
C PHE A 35 -28.95 -34.66 -27.33
N PHE A 36 -29.72 -33.56 -27.24
CA PHE A 36 -29.91 -32.81 -26.00
C PHE A 36 -30.60 -33.64 -24.91
N TRP A 37 -31.68 -34.35 -25.25
CA TRP A 37 -32.39 -35.21 -24.29
C TRP A 37 -31.61 -36.48 -23.91
N MET A 38 -30.81 -37.05 -24.81
CA MET A 38 -29.87 -38.14 -24.49
C MET A 38 -28.81 -37.69 -23.48
N LEU A 39 -28.24 -36.49 -23.65
CA LEU A 39 -27.32 -35.90 -22.67
C LEU A 39 -27.99 -35.68 -21.31
N LEU A 40 -29.23 -35.20 -21.30
CA LEU A 40 -30.00 -34.95 -20.08
C LEU A 40 -30.35 -36.26 -19.34
N LEU A 41 -30.74 -37.31 -20.07
CA LEU A 41 -31.02 -38.64 -19.51
C LEU A 41 -29.73 -39.32 -19.02
N TYR A 42 -28.62 -39.22 -19.74
CA TYR A 42 -27.31 -39.68 -19.28
C TYR A 42 -26.93 -39.01 -17.94
N PHE A 43 -27.09 -37.68 -17.85
CA PHE A 43 -26.79 -36.94 -16.62
C PHE A 43 -27.74 -37.29 -15.46
N HIS A 44 -28.96 -37.77 -15.73
CA HIS A 44 -29.90 -38.17 -14.67
C HIS A 44 -29.70 -39.63 -14.22
N PHE A 45 -29.47 -40.56 -15.14
CA PHE A 45 -29.36 -41.98 -14.83
C PHE A 45 -27.93 -42.48 -14.53
N VAL A 46 -26.89 -41.83 -15.05
CA VAL A 46 -25.49 -42.25 -14.83
C VAL A 46 -24.78 -41.44 -13.74
N VAL A 47 -25.17 -40.18 -13.51
CA VAL A 47 -24.53 -39.28 -12.52
C VAL A 47 -25.31 -39.17 -11.20
N LEU A 48 -26.61 -39.51 -11.19
CA LEU A 48 -27.48 -39.42 -10.00
C LEU A 48 -28.20 -40.73 -9.62
N GLY A 49 -28.02 -41.81 -10.40
CA GLY A 49 -28.56 -43.14 -10.10
C GLY A 49 -27.51 -44.05 -9.47
N GLY A 50 -27.36 -44.04 -8.14
CA GLY A 50 -26.40 -44.89 -7.45
C GLY A 50 -26.38 -44.69 -5.93
N SER A 51 -27.16 -45.49 -5.20
CA SER A 51 -27.26 -45.44 -3.73
C SER A 51 -27.19 -46.85 -3.13
N THR A 52 -26.87 -46.93 -1.83
CA THR A 52 -26.84 -48.15 -0.98
C THR A 52 -25.57 -49.04 -1.18
N VAL A 53 -25.02 -49.77 -0.20
CA VAL A 53 -25.25 -49.87 1.27
C VAL A 53 -24.05 -50.55 1.98
N ASN A 54 -23.87 -50.30 3.29
CA ASN A 54 -23.21 -51.10 4.37
C ASN A 54 -21.84 -51.82 4.15
N GLU A 55 -20.85 -51.61 5.04
CA GLU A 55 -20.41 -52.54 6.13
C GLU A 55 -19.25 -53.50 5.74
N SER A 56 -18.41 -54.08 6.63
CA SER A 56 -18.14 -53.88 8.08
C SER A 56 -16.81 -54.59 8.51
N PHE A 57 -16.49 -54.55 9.82
CA PHE A 57 -15.38 -55.20 10.56
C PHE A 57 -13.97 -54.60 10.33
N ASN A 58 -13.13 -54.30 11.35
CA ASN A 58 -12.72 -55.00 12.61
C ASN A 58 -11.76 -56.18 12.33
N LEU A 59 -10.81 -56.59 13.20
CA LEU A 59 -10.83 -56.66 14.67
C LEU A 59 -9.41 -56.57 15.33
N GLN A 60 -9.35 -55.98 16.54
CA GLN A 60 -8.54 -56.40 17.73
C GLN A 60 -7.00 -56.54 17.65
N ALA A 61 -6.21 -56.70 18.73
CA ALA A 61 -6.36 -56.59 20.21
C ALA A 61 -4.97 -56.25 20.84
N GLY A 62 -4.78 -55.94 22.13
CA GLY A 62 -5.66 -55.98 23.30
C GLY A 62 -5.21 -55.04 24.45
N ARG A 63 -5.91 -55.00 25.59
CA ARG A 63 -5.57 -55.67 26.89
C ARG A 63 -4.35 -55.04 27.62
N VAL A 64 -4.34 -54.80 28.96
CA VAL A 64 -5.24 -55.26 30.04
C VAL A 64 -5.14 -54.37 31.33
N TYR A 65 -6.28 -54.15 32.02
CA TYR A 65 -6.49 -53.76 33.45
C TYR A 65 -6.00 -52.36 33.92
N SER A 66 -6.73 -51.56 34.71
CA SER A 66 -7.27 -51.66 36.11
C SER A 66 -6.21 -51.39 37.19
N LYS A 67 -6.44 -50.70 38.33
CA LYS A 67 -7.70 -50.45 39.10
C LYS A 67 -7.51 -49.27 40.11
N VAL A 68 -8.48 -49.06 41.04
CA VAL A 68 -8.41 -48.32 42.33
C VAL A 68 -8.76 -46.79 42.34
N LYS A 69 -9.58 -46.42 43.36
CA LYS A 69 -9.98 -45.11 43.94
C LYS A 69 -9.67 -45.18 45.47
N PRO A 70 -9.97 -44.20 46.38
CA PRO A 70 -10.37 -42.76 46.26
C PRO A 70 -9.19 -41.81 46.68
N THR A 71 -9.19 -40.75 47.52
CA THR A 71 -10.13 -40.10 48.49
C THR A 71 -9.76 -38.61 48.75
N LEU A 72 -10.53 -37.94 49.61
CA LEU A 72 -10.35 -36.57 50.16
C LEU A 72 -9.24 -36.53 51.25
N VAL A 73 -8.71 -35.36 51.65
CA VAL A 73 -9.18 -34.48 52.77
C VAL A 73 -8.25 -33.23 52.77
N THR A 74 -8.71 -31.97 52.60
CA THR A 74 -9.16 -30.96 53.61
C THR A 74 -8.25 -30.84 54.85
N ASN A 75 -8.00 -29.73 55.56
CA ASN A 75 -8.18 -28.26 55.47
C ASN A 75 -7.13 -27.67 56.49
N ASP A 76 -6.98 -26.39 56.90
CA ASP A 76 -7.66 -25.09 56.73
C ASP A 76 -6.60 -23.95 56.98
N LEU A 77 -7.04 -22.74 57.38
CA LEU A 77 -6.32 -21.65 58.07
C LEU A 77 -5.42 -20.72 57.21
N GLN A 78 -5.67 -19.40 57.09
CA GLN A 78 -5.77 -18.30 58.09
C GLN A 78 -4.38 -17.80 58.58
N ARG A 79 -4.13 -16.49 58.80
CA ARG A 79 -5.07 -15.35 58.96
C ARG A 79 -4.36 -13.98 58.76
N ASP A 80 -5.15 -12.92 58.49
CA ASP A 80 -5.02 -11.51 58.96
C ASP A 80 -3.70 -10.71 58.74
N SER A 81 -3.68 -9.36 58.65
CA SER A 81 -4.76 -8.35 58.49
C SER A 81 -4.18 -6.94 58.19
N GLN A 82 -4.96 -6.08 57.50
CA GLN A 82 -5.22 -4.63 57.80
C GLN A 82 -4.07 -3.60 58.02
N SER A 83 -4.22 -2.28 57.81
CA SER A 83 -5.16 -1.47 57.01
C SER A 83 -4.70 0.02 56.97
N THR A 84 -5.39 0.87 56.18
CA THR A 84 -5.79 2.30 56.39
C THR A 84 -5.06 3.17 57.46
N GLU A 85 -4.83 4.49 57.31
CA GLU A 85 -5.44 5.48 56.40
C GLU A 85 -4.71 6.86 56.36
N SER A 86 -4.99 7.64 55.30
CA SER A 86 -5.22 9.11 55.29
C SER A 86 -4.09 10.13 55.02
N THR A 87 -4.53 11.35 54.69
CA THR A 87 -3.83 12.57 54.18
C THR A 87 -3.75 13.69 55.26
N PRO A 88 -3.34 14.98 55.05
CA PRO A 88 -2.78 15.72 53.87
C PRO A 88 -1.59 16.73 54.12
N ILE A 89 -0.92 17.22 53.03
CA ILE A 89 -0.56 18.64 52.59
C ILE A 89 -0.05 19.71 53.64
N PRO A 90 0.82 20.76 53.38
CA PRO A 90 1.60 21.25 52.21
C PRO A 90 3.11 21.69 52.41
N VAL A 91 3.81 21.98 51.28
CA VAL A 91 4.68 23.16 50.88
C VAL A 91 5.09 24.20 51.98
N ALA A 92 6.28 24.82 52.11
CA ALA A 92 7.37 25.33 51.20
C ALA A 92 8.66 25.71 52.02
N PRO A 93 9.67 26.51 51.55
CA PRO A 93 10.26 26.79 50.22
C PRO A 93 11.82 26.63 50.21
N ALA A 94 12.55 27.22 49.23
CA ALA A 94 14.01 27.02 49.03
C ALA A 94 14.84 28.33 48.92
N LYS A 95 16.19 28.24 49.01
CA LYS A 95 17.14 29.13 48.28
C LYS A 95 18.60 28.64 48.20
N ASN A 96 19.13 28.73 46.97
CA ASN A 96 20.48 29.01 46.45
C ASN A 96 21.60 29.49 47.41
N ASN A 97 22.91 29.39 47.10
CA ASN A 97 23.67 28.72 46.01
C ASN A 97 25.17 28.73 46.37
N GLN A 98 25.95 27.75 45.89
CA GLN A 98 27.31 28.04 45.40
C GLN A 98 27.69 27.03 44.30
N ILE A 99 28.19 27.54 43.18
CA ILE A 99 28.60 26.73 42.01
C ILE A 99 30.01 26.20 42.25
N ASN A 100 30.26 24.96 41.85
CA ASN A 100 31.54 24.29 42.02
C ASN A 100 31.84 23.49 40.74
N GLU A 101 33.11 23.38 40.32
CA GLU A 101 33.48 23.00 38.95
C GLU A 101 33.12 21.55 38.52
N ALA A 102 32.58 20.76 39.46
CA ALA A 102 32.03 19.43 39.21
C ALA A 102 30.85 19.38 38.22
N GLU A 103 30.23 20.52 37.88
CA GLU A 103 29.14 20.57 36.88
C GLU A 103 29.62 20.43 35.42
N LYS A 104 30.92 20.55 35.13
CA LYS A 104 31.43 20.61 33.76
C LYS A 104 31.29 19.30 32.96
N TYR A 105 31.16 18.16 33.64
CA TYR A 105 31.04 16.83 33.01
C TYR A 105 29.99 15.94 33.72
N PRO A 106 28.83 15.65 33.09
CA PRO A 106 27.71 14.96 33.76
C PRO A 106 28.03 13.58 34.35
N PHE A 107 29.02 12.86 33.80
CA PHE A 107 29.37 11.51 34.23
C PHE A 107 30.10 11.44 35.59
N MET A 108 30.64 12.54 36.11
CA MET A 108 31.43 12.57 37.37
C MET A 108 30.65 12.03 38.59
N ARG A 109 29.31 12.10 38.56
CA ARG A 109 28.44 11.53 39.59
C ARG A 109 28.46 9.99 39.61
N ALA A 110 28.65 9.36 38.45
CA ALA A 110 28.62 7.91 38.30
C ALA A 110 29.94 7.23 38.75
N LEU A 111 31.09 7.89 38.60
CA LEU A 111 32.36 7.33 39.11
C LEU A 111 32.44 7.36 40.64
N ARG A 112 31.92 8.39 41.30
CA ARG A 112 31.86 8.46 42.78
C ARG A 112 31.02 7.35 43.42
N THR A 113 30.11 6.71 42.67
CA THR A 113 29.39 5.52 43.15
C THR A 113 30.16 4.21 42.99
N VAL A 114 31.25 4.15 42.20
CA VAL A 114 32.07 2.94 42.03
C VAL A 114 32.85 2.59 43.31
N GLU A 115 33.28 3.61 44.07
CA GLU A 115 33.97 3.43 45.35
C GLU A 115 33.04 2.89 46.46
N ASN A 116 31.73 3.08 46.32
CA ASN A 116 30.75 2.62 47.28
C ASN A 116 30.45 1.13 47.08
N LYS A 117 31.19 0.27 47.78
CA LYS A 117 31.03 -1.21 47.78
C LYS A 117 29.62 -1.71 48.16
N SER A 118 28.71 -0.86 48.63
CA SER A 118 27.30 -1.21 48.88
C SER A 118 26.37 -1.04 47.66
N ASP A 119 26.79 -0.34 46.61
CA ASP A 119 26.03 -0.20 45.35
C ASP A 119 26.63 -1.11 44.25
N PRO A 120 26.04 -2.29 43.97
CA PRO A 120 26.55 -3.17 42.92
C PRO A 120 26.39 -2.59 41.51
N CYS A 121 25.55 -1.57 41.33
CA CYS A 121 25.29 -0.87 40.07
C CYS A 121 26.10 0.44 39.93
N GLY A 122 26.85 0.85 40.97
CA GLY A 122 27.62 2.09 40.99
C GLY A 122 28.53 2.22 39.76
N GLY A 123 28.29 3.26 38.96
CA GLY A 123 29.00 3.54 37.70
C GLY A 123 28.65 2.66 36.49
N LYS A 124 27.96 1.53 36.67
CA LYS A 124 27.71 0.50 35.63
C LYS A 124 26.44 0.77 34.81
N TYR A 125 26.23 2.03 34.41
CA TYR A 125 25.07 2.42 33.63
C TYR A 125 25.29 2.19 32.14
N ILE A 126 24.72 1.11 31.60
CA ILE A 126 24.41 0.98 30.18
C ILE A 126 22.99 1.51 29.95
N TYR A 127 22.81 2.41 28.98
CA TYR A 127 21.49 2.73 28.45
C TYR A 127 21.01 1.63 27.49
N VAL A 128 20.61 0.49 28.04
CA VAL A 128 19.91 -0.56 27.28
C VAL A 128 18.50 -0.06 26.96
N HIS A 129 18.23 0.26 25.69
CA HIS A 129 16.87 0.60 25.28
C HIS A 129 16.02 -0.66 25.27
N ASP A 130 15.14 -0.81 26.26
CA ASP A 130 14.20 -1.95 26.35
C ASP A 130 13.20 -1.89 25.20
N LEU A 131 13.48 -2.65 24.13
CA LEU A 131 12.53 -2.97 23.08
C LEU A 131 11.63 -4.09 23.62
N PRO A 132 10.33 -3.85 23.83
CA PRO A 132 9.47 -4.77 24.57
C PRO A 132 9.59 -6.20 24.06
N SER A 133 9.82 -7.17 24.95
CA SER A 133 10.05 -8.59 24.60
C SER A 133 8.99 -9.17 23.65
N ARG A 134 7.75 -8.67 23.77
CA ARG A 134 6.62 -8.93 22.87
C ARG A 134 6.90 -8.63 21.39
N PHE A 135 7.75 -7.65 21.07
CA PHE A 135 8.14 -7.29 19.70
C PHE A 135 8.84 -8.48 19.00
N ASN A 136 9.77 -9.13 19.70
CA ASN A 136 10.46 -10.32 19.18
C ASN A 136 9.58 -11.58 19.26
N GLU A 137 8.82 -11.77 20.34
CA GLU A 137 7.91 -12.93 20.45
C GLU A 137 6.76 -12.90 19.42
N ASP A 138 6.05 -11.78 19.25
CA ASP A 138 4.92 -11.71 18.31
C ASP A 138 5.43 -11.79 16.85
N MET A 139 6.58 -11.17 16.52
CA MET A 139 7.18 -11.27 15.19
C MET A 139 7.65 -12.70 14.84
N LEU A 140 8.13 -13.49 15.81
CA LEU A 140 8.55 -14.88 15.60
C LEU A 140 7.40 -15.88 15.70
N LYS A 141 6.39 -15.67 16.55
CA LYS A 141 5.20 -16.54 16.64
C LYS A 141 4.30 -16.43 15.41
N GLU A 142 4.22 -15.24 14.81
CA GLU A 142 3.37 -14.95 13.65
C GLU A 142 4.17 -14.72 12.35
N CYS A 143 5.40 -15.23 12.25
CA CYS A 143 6.25 -15.15 11.05
C CYS A 143 5.68 -15.84 9.78
N ARG A 144 4.44 -16.37 9.81
CA ARG A 144 3.70 -16.86 8.63
C ARG A 144 2.47 -16.03 8.27
N SER A 145 2.09 -15.04 9.07
CA SER A 145 0.98 -14.12 8.77
C SER A 145 1.47 -12.75 8.27
N LEU A 146 2.72 -12.37 8.58
CA LEU A 146 3.41 -11.17 8.08
C LEU A 146 3.40 -11.04 6.55
N SER A 147 3.32 -12.16 5.81
CA SER A 147 2.88 -12.19 4.42
C SER A 147 2.02 -13.42 4.18
N ARG A 148 0.83 -13.23 3.61
CA ARG A 148 -0.15 -14.33 3.41
C ARG A 148 0.14 -15.25 2.22
N TRP A 149 1.18 -14.98 1.44
CA TRP A 149 1.54 -15.77 0.25
C TRP A 149 2.92 -16.44 0.34
N THR A 150 3.75 -16.07 1.33
CA THR A 150 5.12 -16.61 1.49
C THR A 150 5.47 -16.78 2.96
N ASN A 151 6.17 -17.87 3.30
CA ASN A 151 6.58 -18.20 4.68
C ASN A 151 7.70 -17.26 5.19
N MET A 152 7.32 -16.15 5.84
CA MET A 152 8.28 -15.10 6.27
C MET A 152 9.24 -15.51 7.39
N CYS A 153 9.05 -16.66 8.03
CA CYS A 153 9.97 -17.23 9.04
C CYS A 153 11.39 -17.49 8.51
N LYS A 154 11.60 -17.45 7.18
CA LYS A 154 12.95 -17.51 6.57
C LYS A 154 13.68 -16.16 6.63
N PHE A 155 12.95 -15.05 6.74
CA PHE A 155 13.44 -13.67 6.59
C PHE A 155 13.51 -12.88 7.89
N THR A 156 12.79 -13.28 8.95
CA THR A 156 12.88 -12.69 10.30
C THR A 156 14.14 -13.13 11.07
N THR A 157 15.26 -13.34 10.37
CA THR A 157 16.40 -14.14 10.82
C THR A 157 17.68 -13.34 11.15
N ASN A 158 17.74 -12.03 10.90
CA ASN A 158 18.90 -11.18 11.24
C ASN A 158 18.71 -10.30 12.49
N ALA A 159 17.70 -10.57 13.32
CA ALA A 159 17.44 -9.91 14.61
C ALA A 159 17.15 -8.39 14.60
N GLY A 160 16.88 -7.76 13.45
CA GLY A 160 16.20 -6.45 13.40
C GLY A 160 17.07 -5.21 13.15
N LEU A 161 17.92 -5.24 12.12
CA LEU A 161 18.96 -4.22 11.86
C LEU A 161 18.57 -2.97 11.05
N GLY A 162 17.28 -2.72 10.79
CA GLY A 162 16.82 -1.50 10.10
C GLY A 162 16.83 -1.52 8.56
N PRO A 163 16.53 -0.38 7.90
CA PRO A 163 16.24 -0.30 6.48
C PRO A 163 17.46 0.06 5.61
N PRO A 164 17.48 -0.30 4.32
CA PRO A 164 18.66 -0.11 3.48
C PRO A 164 19.03 1.34 3.12
N LEU A 165 20.32 1.56 2.89
CA LEU A 165 20.92 2.76 2.28
C LEU A 165 21.17 2.47 0.80
N GLU A 166 20.88 3.44 -0.05
CA GLU A 166 20.90 3.30 -1.51
C GLU A 166 22.30 3.47 -2.12
N ASN A 167 22.37 3.39 -3.44
CA ASN A 167 23.61 3.16 -4.19
C ASN A 167 23.84 4.23 -5.27
N ALA A 168 24.65 5.23 -4.96
CA ALA A 168 24.68 6.48 -5.72
C ALA A 168 26.09 6.82 -6.26
N GLU A 169 26.46 6.24 -7.41
CA GLU A 169 27.59 6.57 -8.33
C GLU A 169 28.62 5.45 -8.74
N GLY A 170 29.82 5.30 -8.08
CA GLY A 170 31.08 4.77 -8.70
C GLY A 170 31.96 3.50 -8.33
N VAL A 171 31.98 2.77 -7.17
CA VAL A 171 32.59 1.37 -6.99
C VAL A 171 31.95 0.44 -5.84
N PHE A 172 30.62 0.15 -5.77
CA PHE A 172 29.85 -0.08 -4.49
C PHE A 172 28.60 -1.03 -4.49
N GLY A 173 28.62 -2.29 -4.89
CA GLY A 173 27.39 -3.00 -5.29
C GLY A 173 26.40 -3.65 -4.33
N ASP A 174 25.52 -4.39 -5.00
CA ASP A 174 24.08 -4.62 -4.75
C ASP A 174 23.63 -5.19 -3.40
N THR A 175 24.52 -5.48 -2.46
CA THR A 175 24.14 -6.09 -1.17
C THR A 175 24.77 -5.41 0.03
N GLY A 176 23.92 -4.65 0.75
CA GLY A 176 23.85 -4.70 2.21
C GLY A 176 23.67 -3.38 2.98
N TRP A 177 23.70 -2.22 2.33
CA TRP A 177 23.81 -0.90 2.97
C TRP A 177 22.53 -0.62 3.79
N TYR A 178 22.62 -0.11 5.05
CA TYR A 178 21.51 0.13 6.02
C TYR A 178 21.72 1.41 6.85
N ALA A 179 20.63 2.14 7.12
CA ALA A 179 20.64 3.46 7.76
C ALA A 179 20.50 3.45 9.30
N THR A 180 21.50 3.97 10.01
CA THR A 180 21.32 4.47 11.38
C THR A 180 20.65 5.83 11.38
N ASN A 181 19.81 6.07 12.40
CA ASN A 181 18.84 7.16 12.45
C ASN A 181 19.32 8.26 13.43
N GLN A 182 19.16 9.54 13.08
CA GLN A 182 19.69 10.68 13.85
C GLN A 182 19.11 10.78 15.28
N PHE A 183 17.95 10.18 15.55
CA PHE A 183 17.37 10.09 16.90
C PHE A 183 18.19 9.27 17.93
N ALA A 184 19.33 8.70 17.50
CA ALA A 184 20.40 8.25 18.40
C ALA A 184 21.34 9.41 18.82
N VAL A 185 21.75 10.27 17.87
CA VAL A 185 22.70 11.37 18.15
C VAL A 185 22.04 12.59 18.80
N ASP A 186 20.75 12.82 18.54
CA ASP A 186 19.95 13.90 19.14
C ASP A 186 19.59 13.63 20.63
N ARG A 187 20.13 12.55 21.23
CA ARG A 187 19.86 12.17 22.62
C ARG A 187 20.76 12.91 23.60
N PRO A 188 20.22 13.43 24.73
CA PRO A 188 21.04 13.93 25.82
C PRO A 188 22.12 12.93 26.25
N GLU A 189 21.76 11.64 26.32
CA GLU A 189 22.65 10.54 26.69
C GLU A 189 23.83 10.39 25.73
N TRP A 190 23.59 10.46 24.41
CA TRP A 190 24.63 10.39 23.39
C TRP A 190 25.62 11.54 23.49
N SER A 191 25.13 12.75 23.79
CA SER A 191 25.96 13.96 23.87
C SER A 191 27.02 13.92 24.99
N ILE A 192 26.88 13.01 25.97
CA ILE A 192 27.79 12.91 27.12
C ILE A 192 29.20 12.41 26.69
N MET A 193 29.28 11.49 25.73
CA MET A 193 30.54 10.96 25.20
C MET A 193 30.58 10.89 23.66
N GLY A 194 29.69 11.60 22.97
CA GLY A 194 29.59 11.60 21.51
C GLY A 194 29.29 10.23 20.89
N GLY A 195 28.65 9.32 21.64
CA GLY A 195 28.40 7.93 21.26
C GLY A 195 29.48 6.92 21.68
N LYS A 196 30.61 7.34 22.25
CA LYS A 196 31.72 6.41 22.63
C LYS A 196 31.38 5.43 23.77
N ASP A 197 30.31 5.69 24.52
CA ASP A 197 29.74 4.81 25.53
C ASP A 197 28.48 4.06 25.07
N HIS A 198 28.12 4.18 23.78
CA HIS A 198 27.02 3.46 23.16
C HIS A 198 27.54 2.29 22.30
N PHE A 199 26.72 1.25 22.14
CA PHE A 199 27.04 0.11 21.29
C PHE A 199 25.84 -0.37 20.48
N LEU A 200 26.09 -1.06 19.36
CA LEU A 200 25.08 -1.69 18.51
C LEU A 200 25.49 -3.13 18.23
N VAL A 201 24.51 -4.06 18.23
CA VAL A 201 24.72 -5.49 17.96
C VAL A 201 24.26 -5.82 16.55
N ALA A 202 25.15 -6.37 15.73
CA ALA A 202 24.89 -6.68 14.34
C ALA A 202 25.24 -8.13 13.98
N GLY A 203 24.21 -8.93 13.66
CA GLY A 203 24.34 -10.34 13.28
C GLY A 203 24.91 -10.60 11.87
N ARG A 204 25.91 -9.81 11.44
CA ARG A 204 26.64 -9.89 10.16
C ARG A 204 28.11 -9.50 10.35
N ILE A 205 28.94 -9.72 9.34
CA ILE A 205 30.40 -9.48 9.38
C ILE A 205 30.75 -8.02 9.04
N THR A 206 31.90 -7.50 9.47
CA THR A 206 32.35 -6.12 9.19
C THR A 206 32.39 -5.79 7.71
N TRP A 207 32.66 -6.78 6.84
CA TRP A 207 32.68 -6.61 5.38
C TRP A 207 31.27 -6.41 4.81
N ASP A 208 30.26 -7.09 5.37
CA ASP A 208 28.83 -6.76 5.21
C ASP A 208 28.50 -5.35 5.74
N PHE A 209 29.49 -4.61 6.29
CA PHE A 209 29.47 -3.20 6.70
C PHE A 209 30.66 -2.32 6.22
N ARG A 210 31.43 -2.71 5.16
CA ARG A 210 32.60 -1.93 4.66
C ARG A 210 32.94 -2.06 3.12
N ARG A 211 31.96 -1.97 2.22
CA ARG A 211 32.09 -1.53 0.78
C ARG A 211 32.83 -0.17 0.71
N LEU A 212 33.53 0.19 -0.39
CA LEU A 212 34.55 1.29 -0.35
C LEU A 212 34.25 2.67 -1.05
N SER A 213 33.60 2.80 -2.24
CA SER A 213 33.00 4.07 -2.82
C SER A 213 32.00 3.77 -3.99
N GLU A 214 31.16 4.63 -4.62
CA GLU A 214 29.65 4.51 -4.81
C GLU A 214 28.79 3.70 -5.94
N GLU A 215 29.24 2.72 -6.77
CA GLU A 215 28.56 1.98 -7.92
C GLU A 215 27.49 0.94 -7.53
N GLU A 216 26.85 0.24 -8.47
CA GLU A 216 26.08 -0.99 -8.19
C GLU A 216 26.86 -2.36 -8.21
N SER A 217 28.22 -2.44 -8.21
CA SER A 217 29.01 -3.72 -8.37
C SER A 217 29.68 -4.45 -7.15
N ASP A 218 30.47 -3.79 -6.28
CA ASP A 218 31.12 -4.25 -4.99
C ASP A 218 30.17 -4.80 -3.84
N TRP A 219 30.59 -4.99 -2.57
CA TRP A 219 29.79 -5.61 -1.47
C TRP A 219 29.93 -4.96 -0.04
N GLY A 220 28.85 -4.72 0.76
CA GLY A 220 28.98 -4.35 2.21
C GLY A 220 27.83 -3.57 2.91
N ASN A 221 28.11 -2.57 3.81
CA ASN A 221 27.12 -1.56 4.32
C ASN A 221 27.68 -0.16 4.77
N LYS A 222 27.05 1.01 4.45
CA LYS A 222 27.55 2.38 4.86
C LYS A 222 27.79 2.50 6.36
N LEU A 223 27.07 1.71 7.14
CA LEU A 223 26.93 1.81 8.59
C LEU A 223 28.25 2.11 9.30
N LEU A 224 29.32 1.34 9.10
CA LEU A 224 30.60 1.56 9.81
C LEU A 224 31.44 2.74 9.29
N PHE A 225 31.04 3.39 8.20
CA PHE A 225 31.62 4.64 7.72
C PHE A 225 30.80 5.88 8.10
N LEU A 226 29.54 5.72 8.54
CA LEU A 226 28.74 6.84 9.05
C LEU A 226 29.39 7.41 10.33
N PRO A 227 29.57 8.75 10.46
CA PRO A 227 30.28 9.35 11.61
C PRO A 227 29.72 8.97 12.98
N ALA A 228 28.41 8.73 13.10
CA ALA A 228 27.80 8.28 14.35
C ALA A 228 28.30 6.88 14.75
N ALA A 229 28.36 5.93 13.82
CA ALA A 229 28.80 4.56 14.10
C ALA A 229 30.31 4.45 14.31
N LYS A 230 31.11 5.34 13.71
CA LYS A 230 32.56 5.42 13.97
C LYS A 230 32.89 5.68 15.45
N ASN A 231 32.02 6.39 16.17
CA ASN A 231 32.17 6.59 17.62
C ASN A 231 31.63 5.43 18.46
N MET A 232 30.63 4.69 17.98
CA MET A 232 30.03 3.57 18.71
C MET A 232 30.93 2.34 18.75
N SER A 233 30.71 1.47 19.75
CA SER A 233 31.25 0.10 19.74
C SER A 233 30.30 -0.80 18.92
N MET A 234 30.79 -1.40 17.84
CA MET A 234 29.97 -2.12 16.87
C MET A 234 30.22 -3.63 16.98
N LEU A 235 29.32 -4.37 17.61
CA LEU A 235 29.50 -5.80 17.85
C LEU A 235 29.06 -6.58 16.61
N VAL A 236 30.03 -7.15 15.89
CA VAL A 236 29.88 -7.79 14.58
C VAL A 236 30.38 -9.23 14.61
N VAL A 237 29.91 -10.08 13.70
CA VAL A 237 30.18 -11.53 13.74
C VAL A 237 31.60 -11.90 13.24
N GLU A 238 32.26 -10.98 12.53
CA GLU A 238 33.68 -11.00 12.16
C GLU A 238 34.09 -9.52 12.07
N SER A 239 35.21 -9.11 12.69
CA SER A 239 35.66 -7.71 12.76
C SER A 239 36.86 -7.41 11.86
N SER A 240 37.11 -6.12 11.63
CA SER A 240 38.21 -5.64 10.79
C SER A 240 39.51 -5.63 11.59
N PRO A 241 40.62 -6.23 11.09
CA PRO A 241 41.92 -6.06 11.73
C PRO A 241 42.46 -4.62 11.61
N TRP A 242 41.89 -3.79 10.71
CA TRP A 242 42.35 -2.44 10.40
C TRP A 242 41.40 -1.33 10.87
N ASN A 243 40.47 -1.60 11.78
CA ASN A 243 39.59 -0.59 12.37
C ASN A 243 39.39 -0.80 13.88
N ALA A 244 39.18 0.29 14.61
CA ALA A 244 39.20 0.31 16.08
C ALA A 244 37.81 0.20 16.75
N ASN A 245 36.73 0.30 15.97
CA ASN A 245 35.37 0.50 16.49
C ASN A 245 34.46 -0.73 16.37
N ASP A 246 34.85 -1.76 15.62
CA ASP A 246 34.08 -3.00 15.47
C ASP A 246 34.77 -4.22 16.12
N PHE A 247 33.98 -5.05 16.79
CA PHE A 247 34.46 -6.11 17.68
C PHE A 247 33.81 -7.46 17.35
N GLY A 248 34.64 -8.50 17.22
CA GLY A 248 34.20 -9.85 16.85
C GLY A 248 33.48 -10.56 17.99
N ILE A 249 32.19 -10.84 17.81
CA ILE A 249 31.39 -11.70 18.68
C ILE A 249 31.18 -13.10 18.05
N PRO A 250 31.14 -14.19 18.83
CA PRO A 250 31.04 -15.56 18.31
C PRO A 250 29.87 -15.77 17.35
N TYR A 251 30.10 -16.49 16.24
CA TYR A 251 29.01 -16.91 15.35
C TYR A 251 27.96 -17.72 16.14
N PRO A 252 26.66 -17.40 16.03
CA PRO A 252 25.60 -18.19 16.66
C PRO A 252 25.62 -19.65 16.21
N THR A 253 26.00 -20.52 17.15
CA THR A 253 25.99 -21.98 17.02
C THR A 253 24.59 -22.53 17.29
N TYR A 254 24.40 -23.84 17.06
CA TYR A 254 23.09 -24.49 17.19
C TYR A 254 22.70 -24.95 18.62
N PHE A 255 23.42 -24.50 19.67
CA PHE A 255 23.17 -24.88 21.06
C PHE A 255 22.89 -23.65 21.93
N HIS A 256 21.67 -23.59 22.46
CA HIS A 256 21.19 -22.51 23.33
C HIS A 256 20.72 -23.09 24.67
N PRO A 257 21.52 -23.02 25.75
CA PRO A 257 21.16 -23.56 27.05
C PRO A 257 20.12 -22.68 27.75
N ALA A 258 19.23 -23.29 28.54
CA ALA A 258 18.30 -22.56 29.40
C ALA A 258 18.77 -22.50 30.86
N LYS A 259 19.72 -23.38 31.25
CA LYS A 259 20.29 -23.51 32.59
C LYS A 259 21.76 -23.91 32.53
N ASP A 260 22.53 -23.56 33.56
CA ASP A 260 23.94 -23.96 33.69
C ASP A 260 24.14 -25.49 33.63
N ALA A 261 23.16 -26.24 34.13
CA ALA A 261 23.12 -27.70 34.06
C ALA A 261 23.18 -28.23 32.62
N ASP A 262 22.55 -27.55 31.65
CA ASP A 262 22.57 -27.95 30.24
C ASP A 262 23.98 -27.83 29.66
N VAL A 263 24.70 -26.77 30.07
CA VAL A 263 26.09 -26.49 29.67
C VAL A 263 27.03 -27.54 30.27
N PHE A 264 26.92 -27.84 31.56
CA PHE A 264 27.70 -28.90 32.21
C PHE A 264 27.47 -30.27 31.56
N ILE A 265 26.21 -30.63 31.25
CA ILE A 265 25.87 -31.88 30.55
C ILE A 265 26.49 -31.91 29.14
N TRP A 266 26.48 -30.79 28.42
CA TRP A 266 27.07 -30.72 27.08
C TRP A 266 28.59 -30.83 27.11
N GLN A 267 29.27 -30.08 27.98
CA GLN A 267 30.73 -30.19 28.19
C GLN A 267 31.13 -31.63 28.54
N GLU A 268 30.43 -32.25 29.49
CA GLU A 268 30.73 -33.61 29.93
C GLU A 268 30.48 -34.66 28.83
N ARG A 269 29.45 -34.47 28.00
CA ARG A 269 29.28 -35.26 26.77
C ARG A 269 30.45 -35.04 25.81
N MET A 270 30.93 -33.81 25.63
CA MET A 270 32.06 -33.53 24.74
C MET A 270 33.38 -34.12 25.25
N ARG A 271 33.57 -34.30 26.57
CA ARG A 271 34.70 -35.07 27.13
C ARG A 271 34.59 -36.57 26.84
N ARG A 272 33.43 -37.17 27.06
CA ARG A 272 33.20 -38.63 26.98
C ARG A 272 33.18 -39.20 25.55
N LEU A 273 32.94 -38.39 24.53
CA LEU A 273 32.88 -38.86 23.15
C LEU A 273 34.24 -39.38 22.65
N LYS A 274 34.24 -40.59 22.06
CA LYS A 274 35.39 -41.11 21.32
C LYS A 274 35.57 -40.34 20.02
N ARG A 275 36.81 -40.00 19.67
CA ARG A 275 37.17 -39.54 18.31
C ARG A 275 37.75 -40.71 17.53
N GLU A 276 37.49 -40.73 16.24
CA GLU A 276 37.83 -41.80 15.29
C GLU A 276 38.71 -41.29 14.15
N PHE A 277 38.52 -40.03 13.76
CA PHE A 277 39.28 -39.34 12.73
C PHE A 277 40.31 -38.41 13.39
N LEU A 278 41.52 -38.36 12.83
CA LEU A 278 42.54 -37.41 13.27
C LEU A 278 42.07 -35.98 12.95
N PHE A 279 41.66 -35.73 11.70
CA PHE A 279 41.19 -34.44 11.24
C PHE A 279 39.93 -34.56 10.39
N SER A 280 39.18 -33.47 10.23
CA SER A 280 38.06 -33.41 9.30
C SER A 280 37.89 -32.07 8.60
N PHE A 281 37.30 -32.10 7.41
CA PHE A 281 36.95 -30.92 6.64
C PHE A 281 35.52 -31.05 6.09
N ALA A 282 34.75 -29.97 6.20
CA ALA A 282 33.52 -29.78 5.45
C ALA A 282 33.74 -28.64 4.44
N GLY A 283 33.63 -28.92 3.15
CA GLY A 283 33.84 -27.92 2.12
C GLY A 283 33.76 -28.44 0.68
N ALA A 284 33.86 -27.50 -0.25
CA ALA A 284 33.97 -27.71 -1.70
C ALA A 284 35.13 -26.84 -2.23
N PRO A 285 35.73 -27.18 -3.39
CA PRO A 285 36.76 -26.36 -4.00
C PRO A 285 36.23 -24.99 -4.44
N ARG A 286 37.12 -24.01 -4.59
CA ARG A 286 36.84 -22.68 -5.16
C ARG A 286 37.72 -22.48 -6.40
N PRO A 287 37.34 -23.05 -7.57
CA PRO A 287 38.18 -22.99 -8.78
C PRO A 287 38.42 -21.54 -9.25
N ASP A 288 37.44 -20.66 -9.01
CA ASP A 288 37.46 -19.25 -9.42
C ASP A 288 38.31 -18.35 -8.50
N ASN A 289 38.90 -18.89 -7.42
CA ASN A 289 39.76 -18.16 -6.50
C ASN A 289 41.13 -18.88 -6.35
N PRO A 290 42.17 -18.47 -7.11
CA PRO A 290 43.49 -19.11 -7.08
C PRO A 290 44.26 -18.90 -5.77
N LYS A 291 43.82 -17.98 -4.89
CA LYS A 291 44.39 -17.86 -3.53
C LYS A 291 43.84 -18.94 -2.58
N SER A 292 42.68 -19.54 -2.87
CA SER A 292 42.02 -20.47 -1.95
C SER A 292 42.71 -21.83 -1.88
N ILE A 293 43.09 -22.24 -0.66
CA ILE A 293 43.73 -23.55 -0.40
C ILE A 293 42.73 -24.73 -0.29
N ARG A 294 41.44 -24.50 -0.58
CA ARG A 294 40.37 -25.48 -0.34
C ARG A 294 40.48 -26.72 -1.22
N GLY A 295 40.98 -26.60 -2.45
CA GLY A 295 41.22 -27.74 -3.33
C GLY A 295 42.30 -28.67 -2.75
N GLN A 296 43.43 -28.08 -2.36
CA GLN A 296 44.57 -28.76 -1.76
C GLN A 296 44.19 -29.48 -0.44
N ILE A 297 43.34 -28.85 0.39
CA ILE A 297 42.79 -29.49 1.59
C ILE A 297 41.88 -30.67 1.24
N ILE A 298 41.02 -30.53 0.23
CA ILE A 298 40.15 -31.61 -0.24
C ILE A 298 40.96 -32.79 -0.79
N ASP A 299 42.00 -32.52 -1.57
CA ASP A 299 42.89 -33.55 -2.11
C ASP A 299 43.61 -34.30 -0.99
N GLN A 300 44.18 -33.59 0.00
CA GLN A 300 44.79 -34.22 1.18
C GLN A 300 43.75 -35.03 1.99
N CYS A 301 42.55 -34.50 2.22
CA CYS A 301 41.46 -35.21 2.90
C CYS A 301 40.96 -36.45 2.13
N ARG A 302 40.99 -36.45 0.78
CA ARG A 302 40.63 -37.60 -0.06
C ARG A 302 41.73 -38.66 -0.10
N SER A 303 43.01 -38.26 -0.04
CA SER A 303 44.14 -39.19 0.03
C SER A 303 44.34 -39.83 1.41
N SER A 304 43.86 -39.18 2.46
CA SER A 304 44.02 -39.61 3.85
C SER A 304 43.10 -40.78 4.23
N LYS A 305 43.61 -41.69 5.07
CA LYS A 305 42.81 -42.75 5.72
C LYS A 305 42.31 -42.37 7.12
N VAL A 306 42.89 -41.32 7.72
CA VAL A 306 42.54 -40.84 9.08
C VAL A 306 41.83 -39.49 9.07
N GLY A 307 41.87 -38.77 7.94
CA GLY A 307 41.09 -37.58 7.66
C GLY A 307 39.65 -37.93 7.25
N LYS A 308 38.69 -37.06 7.59
CA LYS A 308 37.29 -37.20 7.14
C LYS A 308 36.79 -35.99 6.35
N LEU A 309 36.41 -36.23 5.11
CA LEU A 309 35.78 -35.24 4.24
C LEU A 309 34.24 -35.33 4.27
N LEU A 310 33.60 -34.17 4.20
CA LEU A 310 32.18 -33.97 3.92
C LEU A 310 32.03 -32.93 2.80
N GLU A 311 31.76 -33.40 1.58
CA GLU A 311 31.71 -32.55 0.38
C GLU A 311 30.39 -31.76 0.27
N CYS A 312 30.45 -30.59 -0.37
CA CYS A 312 29.41 -29.55 -0.34
C CYS A 312 28.94 -29.15 -1.76
N ASP A 313 28.54 -30.13 -2.57
CA ASP A 313 28.12 -29.90 -3.96
C ASP A 313 26.74 -29.22 -4.09
N PHE A 314 26.46 -28.68 -5.29
CA PHE A 314 25.23 -27.97 -5.69
C PHE A 314 23.95 -28.86 -5.79
N GLY A 315 23.84 -29.90 -4.96
CA GLY A 315 22.67 -30.78 -4.85
C GLY A 315 22.20 -30.92 -3.40
N GLU A 316 21.55 -32.05 -3.06
CA GLU A 316 21.23 -32.39 -1.65
C GLU A 316 22.48 -32.83 -0.87
N SER A 317 23.48 -31.94 -0.75
CA SER A 317 24.72 -32.25 -0.05
C SER A 317 24.51 -32.27 1.47
N LYS A 318 25.03 -33.33 2.12
CA LYS A 318 24.94 -33.51 3.59
C LYS A 318 25.70 -32.42 4.36
N CYS A 319 26.54 -31.65 3.69
CA CYS A 319 27.20 -30.45 4.19
C CYS A 319 26.21 -29.35 4.65
N HIS A 320 25.00 -29.27 4.08
CA HIS A 320 23.98 -28.32 4.55
C HIS A 320 23.23 -28.78 5.81
N SER A 321 23.56 -29.95 6.38
CA SER A 321 22.92 -30.50 7.58
C SER A 321 23.79 -30.28 8.83
N PRO A 322 23.35 -29.43 9.80
CA PRO A 322 24.11 -29.17 11.02
C PRO A 322 24.38 -30.45 11.83
N SER A 323 23.46 -31.42 11.83
CA SER A 323 23.67 -32.70 12.53
C SER A 323 24.74 -33.56 11.85
N SER A 324 24.93 -33.44 10.53
CA SER A 324 25.98 -34.18 9.80
C SER A 324 27.36 -33.56 10.06
N ILE A 325 27.47 -32.23 10.05
CA ILE A 325 28.68 -31.50 10.43
C ILE A 325 29.03 -31.79 11.90
N MET A 326 28.10 -31.59 12.83
CA MET A 326 28.35 -31.82 14.26
C MET A 326 28.68 -33.27 14.57
N HIS A 327 28.09 -34.26 13.88
CA HIS A 327 28.47 -35.66 14.05
C HIS A 327 29.89 -35.96 13.54
N MET A 328 30.33 -35.32 12.45
CA MET A 328 31.71 -35.43 11.97
C MET A 328 32.71 -34.78 12.93
N PHE A 329 32.43 -33.56 13.38
CA PHE A 329 33.27 -32.85 14.36
C PHE A 329 33.31 -33.58 15.71
N GLN A 330 32.18 -34.13 16.18
CA GLN A 330 32.12 -34.98 17.38
C GLN A 330 32.90 -36.32 17.25
N ARG A 331 33.31 -36.72 16.04
CA ARG A 331 34.15 -37.91 15.78
C ARG A 331 35.58 -37.55 15.36
N SER A 332 35.96 -36.27 15.38
CA SER A 332 37.29 -35.81 14.97
C SER A 332 38.07 -35.20 16.14
N LEU A 333 39.42 -35.32 16.14
CA LEU A 333 40.27 -34.58 17.08
C LEU A 333 40.44 -33.13 16.60
N PHE A 334 40.77 -32.95 15.32
CA PHE A 334 41.00 -31.67 14.67
C PHE A 334 39.94 -31.36 13.60
N CYS A 335 39.63 -30.08 13.41
CA CYS A 335 38.63 -29.62 12.44
C CYS A 335 39.18 -28.45 11.62
N LEU A 336 39.32 -28.65 10.31
CA LEU A 336 40.02 -27.72 9.42
C LEU A 336 39.14 -26.50 9.07
N GLN A 337 39.60 -25.31 9.44
CA GLN A 337 38.95 -24.02 9.21
C GLN A 337 39.84 -23.09 8.36
N PRO A 338 40.09 -23.41 7.07
CA PRO A 338 40.66 -22.46 6.13
C PRO A 338 39.72 -21.29 5.89
N GLN A 339 40.21 -20.22 5.28
CA GLN A 339 39.42 -19.03 4.95
C GLN A 339 38.11 -19.35 4.18
N GLY A 340 37.16 -18.43 4.31
CA GLY A 340 35.92 -18.36 3.58
C GLY A 340 36.01 -17.47 2.36
N ASP A 341 34.88 -16.82 2.11
CA ASP A 341 34.82 -15.60 1.30
C ASP A 341 35.17 -14.36 2.17
N SER A 342 35.32 -14.58 3.49
CA SER A 342 35.89 -13.71 4.53
C SER A 342 36.86 -14.53 5.41
N TYR A 343 37.48 -13.94 6.45
CA TYR A 343 38.50 -14.64 7.24
C TYR A 343 37.95 -15.81 8.08
N THR A 344 36.78 -15.66 8.69
CA THR A 344 36.28 -16.61 9.68
C THR A 344 35.11 -17.44 9.15
N ARG A 345 35.27 -18.76 9.10
CA ARG A 345 34.14 -19.65 8.80
C ARG A 345 33.26 -19.84 10.03
N ARG A 346 31.93 -19.71 9.85
CA ARG A 346 30.91 -20.09 10.84
C ARG A 346 31.17 -21.44 11.52
N SER A 347 31.68 -22.42 10.76
CA SER A 347 32.00 -23.76 11.24
C SER A 347 33.10 -23.83 12.30
N ALA A 348 33.86 -22.75 12.54
CA ALA A 348 34.86 -22.68 13.61
C ALA A 348 34.21 -22.85 14.99
N PHE A 349 33.17 -22.06 15.28
CA PHE A 349 32.46 -22.10 16.55
C PHE A 349 31.64 -23.39 16.72
N ASP A 350 31.05 -23.92 15.64
CA ASP A 350 30.43 -25.26 15.65
C ASP A 350 31.46 -26.37 15.97
N SER A 351 32.71 -26.26 15.48
CA SER A 351 33.76 -27.23 15.82
C SER A 351 34.21 -27.14 17.28
N MET A 352 34.32 -25.93 17.84
CA MET A 352 34.61 -25.74 19.26
C MET A 352 33.47 -26.26 20.15
N LEU A 353 32.21 -25.99 19.78
CA LEU A 353 31.02 -26.55 20.44
C LEU A 353 31.00 -28.09 20.42
N ALA A 354 31.56 -28.72 19.39
CA ALA A 354 31.71 -30.18 19.31
C ALA A 354 32.88 -30.74 20.15
N GLY A 355 33.68 -29.88 20.79
CA GLY A 355 34.94 -30.23 21.44
C GLY A 355 36.02 -30.68 20.44
N CYS A 356 35.96 -30.22 19.19
CA CYS A 356 36.95 -30.48 18.16
C CYS A 356 37.91 -29.29 18.10
N ILE A 357 39.22 -29.56 18.03
CA ILE A 357 40.24 -28.49 18.02
C ILE A 357 40.23 -27.83 16.63
N PRO A 358 39.90 -26.54 16.51
CA PRO A 358 39.98 -25.84 15.22
C PRO A 358 41.43 -25.73 14.74
N VAL A 359 41.62 -25.95 13.44
CA VAL A 359 42.89 -25.71 12.75
C VAL A 359 42.68 -24.53 11.81
N PHE A 360 43.28 -23.38 12.14
CA PHE A 360 43.18 -22.15 11.38
C PHE A 360 44.37 -21.99 10.44
N PHE A 361 44.12 -21.38 9.28
CA PHE A 361 45.15 -21.20 8.24
C PHE A 361 45.55 -19.74 8.00
N HIS A 362 44.90 -18.81 8.70
CA HIS A 362 45.21 -17.38 8.74
C HIS A 362 45.00 -16.84 10.16
N PRO A 363 45.87 -15.98 10.72
CA PRO A 363 45.70 -15.46 12.09
C PRO A 363 44.39 -14.65 12.24
N GLY A 364 44.00 -13.95 11.16
CA GLY A 364 42.73 -13.23 11.09
C GLY A 364 41.47 -14.11 11.21
N SER A 365 41.56 -15.45 11.08
CA SER A 365 40.40 -16.36 11.21
C SER A 365 39.93 -16.58 12.66
N ALA A 366 40.69 -16.11 13.66
CA ALA A 366 40.23 -16.10 15.05
C ALA A 366 41.00 -15.11 15.94
N TYR A 367 42.34 -15.14 15.87
CA TYR A 367 43.22 -14.69 16.95
C TYR A 367 43.24 -13.17 17.14
N THR A 368 43.05 -12.41 16.06
CA THR A 368 43.00 -10.94 16.09
C THR A 368 41.60 -10.36 16.32
N GLN A 369 40.55 -11.19 16.33
CA GLN A 369 39.15 -10.70 16.29
C GLN A 369 38.35 -10.99 17.56
N TYR A 370 38.41 -12.22 18.07
CA TYR A 370 37.54 -12.69 19.16
C TYR A 370 38.26 -12.65 20.52
N THR A 371 39.12 -11.66 20.75
CA THR A 371 40.00 -11.55 21.94
C THR A 371 39.24 -11.39 23.26
N TRP A 372 37.95 -11.05 23.22
CA TRP A 372 37.05 -11.05 24.38
C TRP A 372 36.51 -12.44 24.74
N HIS A 373 36.59 -13.41 23.82
CA HIS A 373 35.93 -14.72 23.91
C HIS A 373 36.90 -15.91 23.87
N LEU A 374 38.07 -15.72 23.27
CA LEU A 374 39.13 -16.71 23.09
C LEU A 374 40.43 -16.24 23.78
N PRO A 375 41.23 -17.14 24.36
CA PRO A 375 42.55 -16.81 24.90
C PRO A 375 43.47 -16.17 23.84
N LYS A 376 44.32 -15.23 24.27
CA LYS A 376 45.39 -14.66 23.41
C LYS A 376 46.41 -15.73 22.99
N ASP A 377 46.73 -16.65 23.90
CA ASP A 377 47.51 -17.85 23.60
C ASP A 377 46.65 -18.84 22.79
N TYR A 378 46.78 -18.75 21.46
CA TYR A 378 46.04 -19.59 20.53
C TYR A 378 46.43 -21.07 20.58
N THR A 379 47.64 -21.38 21.06
CA THR A 379 48.18 -22.75 21.10
C THR A 379 47.46 -23.63 22.13
N ARG A 380 46.76 -23.01 23.09
CA ARG A 380 45.96 -23.71 24.09
C ARG A 380 44.66 -24.30 23.54
N TYR A 381 44.07 -23.75 22.48
CA TYR A 381 42.77 -24.20 21.97
C TYR A 381 42.73 -24.50 20.47
N SER A 382 43.79 -24.19 19.71
CA SER A 382 43.80 -24.30 18.25
C SER A 382 45.19 -24.67 17.70
N VAL A 383 45.22 -25.10 16.44
CA VAL A 383 46.46 -25.27 15.68
C VAL A 383 46.49 -24.23 14.55
N PHE A 384 47.64 -23.61 14.33
CA PHE A 384 47.88 -22.74 13.18
C PHE A 384 48.73 -23.46 12.13
N ILE A 385 48.33 -23.42 10.86
CA ILE A 385 49.11 -23.93 9.72
C ILE A 385 49.05 -22.88 8.60
N PRO A 386 50.12 -22.13 8.28
CA PRO A 386 50.08 -21.08 7.28
C PRO A 386 49.52 -21.55 5.93
N GLU A 387 48.53 -20.82 5.39
CA GLU A 387 47.93 -21.14 4.10
C GLU A 387 48.94 -21.18 2.94
N ASP A 388 50.00 -20.37 3.03
CA ASP A 388 51.08 -20.31 2.05
C ASP A 388 51.81 -21.65 1.89
N ASP A 389 52.00 -22.40 2.98
CA ASP A 389 52.67 -23.70 2.95
C ASP A 389 51.77 -24.81 2.38
N ILE A 390 50.46 -24.72 2.57
CA ILE A 390 49.49 -25.59 1.88
C ILE A 390 49.43 -25.24 0.39
N ARG A 391 49.46 -23.95 0.04
CA ARG A 391 49.42 -23.48 -1.36
C ARG A 391 50.67 -23.91 -2.14
N LYS A 392 51.85 -23.82 -1.51
CA LYS A 392 53.15 -24.27 -2.04
C LYS A 392 53.34 -25.80 -1.99
N ARG A 393 52.47 -26.53 -1.28
CA ARG A 393 52.59 -27.96 -0.96
C ARG A 393 53.83 -28.32 -0.11
N ASN A 394 54.32 -27.37 0.69
CA ASN A 394 55.43 -27.55 1.62
C ASN A 394 55.06 -28.46 2.81
N VAL A 395 53.77 -28.52 3.18
CA VAL A 395 53.30 -29.14 4.43
C VAL A 395 52.13 -30.11 4.19
N SER A 396 52.22 -31.29 4.81
CA SER A 396 51.12 -32.25 4.95
C SER A 396 50.33 -31.99 6.24
N ILE A 397 49.01 -31.85 6.13
CA ILE A 397 48.13 -31.59 7.28
C ILE A 397 48.04 -32.84 8.19
N GLU A 398 48.03 -34.03 7.61
CA GLU A 398 48.04 -35.29 8.36
C GLU A 398 49.32 -35.44 9.20
N GLU A 399 50.47 -35.08 8.63
CA GLU A 399 51.75 -35.18 9.32
C GLU A 399 51.89 -34.12 10.42
N THR A 400 51.57 -32.86 10.13
CA THR A 400 51.63 -31.77 11.14
C THR A 400 50.72 -32.03 12.33
N LEU A 401 49.50 -32.54 12.11
CA LEU A 401 48.58 -32.86 13.20
C LEU A 401 48.96 -34.18 13.91
N GLY A 402 49.59 -35.12 13.21
CA GLY A 402 50.14 -36.36 13.80
C GLY A 402 51.36 -36.16 14.70
N ARG A 403 52.06 -35.01 14.59
CA ARG A 403 53.19 -34.64 15.46
C ARG A 403 52.78 -34.10 16.84
N ILE A 404 51.50 -33.79 17.07
CA ILE A 404 50.99 -33.26 18.34
C ILE A 404 50.68 -34.43 19.29
N THR A 405 51.22 -34.43 20.51
CA THR A 405 51.10 -35.60 21.40
C THR A 405 49.68 -35.80 21.93
N PRO A 406 49.25 -37.05 22.23
CA PRO A 406 47.92 -37.30 22.80
C PRO A 406 47.63 -36.49 24.07
N GLU A 407 48.65 -36.20 24.88
CA GLU A 407 48.58 -35.39 26.09
C GLU A 407 48.33 -33.91 25.78
N GLN A 408 48.98 -33.37 24.74
CA GLN A 408 48.72 -32.02 24.22
C GLN A 408 47.30 -31.93 23.66
N VAL A 409 46.90 -32.88 22.79
CA VAL A 409 45.55 -32.96 22.23
C VAL A 409 44.47 -33.05 23.33
N LYS A 410 44.73 -33.80 24.40
CA LYS A 410 43.83 -33.88 25.57
C LYS A 410 43.70 -32.54 26.29
N LYS A 411 44.80 -31.81 26.53
CA LYS A 411 44.78 -30.47 27.13
C LYS A 411 44.02 -29.48 26.26
N MET A 412 44.36 -29.41 24.97
CA MET A 412 43.73 -28.49 24.02
C MET A 412 42.23 -28.72 23.88
N ARG A 413 41.81 -29.98 23.87
CA ARG A 413 40.39 -30.36 23.84
C ARG A 413 39.64 -29.95 25.11
N GLU A 414 40.27 -29.99 26.29
CA GLU A 414 39.63 -29.52 27.52
C GLU A 414 39.52 -27.99 27.55
N GLU A 415 40.49 -27.24 27.02
CA GLU A 415 40.39 -25.79 26.83
C GLU A 415 39.24 -25.44 25.87
N VAL A 416 39.15 -26.11 24.72
CA VAL A 416 38.03 -25.93 23.76
C VAL A 416 36.67 -26.23 24.43
N ILE A 417 36.61 -27.21 25.33
CA ILE A 417 35.39 -27.56 26.08
C ILE A 417 35.10 -26.54 27.19
N SER A 418 36.11 -26.00 27.88
CA SER A 418 35.92 -25.00 28.95
C SER A 418 35.44 -23.66 28.40
N LEU A 419 35.83 -23.30 27.17
CA LEU A 419 35.40 -22.10 26.45
C LEU A 419 33.95 -22.15 25.92
N ILE A 420 33.31 -23.33 25.88
CA ILE A 420 31.92 -23.47 25.36
C ILE A 420 30.93 -22.42 25.92
N PRO A 421 30.90 -22.05 27.21
CA PRO A 421 29.93 -21.08 27.74
C PRO A 421 30.09 -19.67 27.15
N SER A 422 31.33 -19.17 26.97
CA SER A 422 31.60 -17.83 26.42
C SER A 422 31.45 -17.75 24.88
N LEU A 423 31.14 -18.88 24.24
CA LEU A 423 30.98 -19.05 22.79
C LEU A 423 29.55 -19.40 22.35
N ILE A 424 28.62 -19.53 23.29
CA ILE A 424 27.19 -19.83 23.05
C ILE A 424 26.29 -18.73 23.61
N TYR A 425 25.07 -18.63 23.09
CA TYR A 425 24.06 -17.68 23.56
C TYR A 425 22.94 -18.44 24.27
N ALA A 426 22.51 -18.00 25.44
CA ALA A 426 21.47 -18.63 26.24
C ALA A 426 20.06 -18.43 25.66
N ASP A 427 19.08 -19.22 26.13
CA ASP A 427 17.67 -18.98 25.82
C ASP A 427 17.20 -17.67 26.49
N PRO A 428 16.77 -16.64 25.71
CA PRO A 428 16.45 -15.31 26.23
C PRO A 428 15.20 -15.26 27.13
N ARG A 429 14.52 -16.39 27.35
CA ARG A 429 13.41 -16.55 28.31
C ARG A 429 13.89 -17.00 29.69
N SER A 430 15.21 -17.12 29.87
CA SER A 430 15.91 -17.56 31.07
C SER A 430 17.24 -16.80 31.20
N LYS A 431 17.98 -17.02 32.29
CA LYS A 431 19.36 -16.54 32.44
C LYS A 431 20.21 -17.61 33.14
N LEU A 432 21.44 -17.77 32.68
CA LEU A 432 22.46 -18.58 33.34
C LEU A 432 22.90 -17.92 34.65
N GLY A 433 23.03 -18.70 35.72
CA GLY A 433 23.32 -18.19 37.06
C GLY A 433 24.79 -18.30 37.47
N ILE A 434 25.55 -19.19 36.82
CA ILE A 434 26.96 -19.46 37.11
C ILE A 434 27.82 -19.05 35.91
N PHE A 435 27.42 -19.46 34.70
CA PHE A 435 28.09 -19.10 33.46
C PHE A 435 27.61 -17.75 32.93
N ARG A 436 28.52 -17.04 32.25
CA ARG A 436 28.20 -15.94 31.35
C ARG A 436 28.14 -16.48 29.94
N ASP A 437 27.10 -16.13 29.20
CA ASP A 437 26.99 -16.47 27.78
C ASP A 437 27.81 -15.48 26.91
N ALA A 438 27.89 -15.72 25.60
CA ALA A 438 28.61 -14.86 24.67
C ALA A 438 28.07 -13.41 24.65
N PHE A 439 26.80 -13.16 24.99
CA PHE A 439 26.28 -11.80 25.08
C PHE A 439 26.64 -11.14 26.42
N ASP A 440 26.52 -11.84 27.55
CA ASP A 440 27.00 -11.37 28.86
C ASP A 440 28.49 -11.02 28.84
N VAL A 441 29.31 -11.82 28.13
CA VAL A 441 30.75 -11.55 27.93
C VAL A 441 30.96 -10.30 27.07
N SER A 442 30.26 -10.19 25.92
CA SER A 442 30.34 -9.02 25.04
C SER A 442 29.94 -7.72 25.75
N VAL A 443 28.86 -7.77 26.52
CA VAL A 443 28.32 -6.63 27.27
C VAL A 443 29.28 -6.23 28.40
N GLN A 444 29.89 -7.18 29.11
CA GLN A 444 30.94 -6.89 30.09
C GLN A 444 32.14 -6.21 29.44
N ALA A 445 32.65 -6.73 28.32
CA ALA A 445 33.80 -6.13 27.64
C ALA A 445 33.53 -4.70 27.14
N VAL A 446 32.29 -4.40 26.73
CA VAL A 446 31.86 -3.01 26.45
C VAL A 446 31.82 -2.15 27.72
N ILE A 447 31.31 -2.65 28.86
CA ILE A 447 31.37 -1.92 30.15
C ILE A 447 32.82 -1.59 30.50
N ASP A 448 33.73 -2.56 30.38
CA ASP A 448 35.12 -2.42 30.80
C ASP A 448 35.88 -1.46 29.89
N LYS A 449 35.68 -1.55 28.57
CA LYS A 449 36.16 -0.57 27.57
C LYS A 449 35.68 0.85 27.87
N VAL A 450 34.39 1.03 28.15
CA VAL A 450 33.79 2.35 28.45
C VAL A 450 34.26 2.88 29.80
N THR A 451 34.45 2.01 30.79
CA THR A 451 34.99 2.37 32.10
C THR A 451 36.44 2.83 32.00
N LYS A 452 37.28 2.10 31.25
CA LYS A 452 38.66 2.50 30.95
C LYS A 452 38.69 3.86 30.22
N LEU A 453 37.92 4.01 29.15
CA LEU A 453 37.84 5.27 28.39
C LEU A 453 37.41 6.47 29.26
N ARG A 454 36.42 6.28 30.14
CA ARG A 454 36.00 7.32 31.11
C ARG A 454 37.11 7.66 32.10
N LYS A 455 37.92 6.68 32.52
CA LYS A 455 39.08 6.89 33.40
C LYS A 455 40.20 7.66 32.68
N ASP A 456 40.60 7.21 31.48
CA ASP A 456 41.66 7.85 30.69
C ASP A 456 41.35 9.34 30.42
N ILE A 457 40.08 9.67 30.11
CA ILE A 457 39.58 11.05 29.93
C ILE A 457 39.72 11.90 31.22
N ILE A 458 39.58 11.31 32.41
CA ILE A 458 39.71 12.02 33.69
C ILE A 458 41.18 12.20 34.08
N GLU A 459 42.03 11.22 33.78
CA GLU A 459 43.48 11.26 34.01
C GLU A 459 44.23 12.11 32.94
N GLY A 460 43.50 12.72 32.00
CA GLY A 460 44.05 13.59 30.96
C GLY A 460 44.85 12.85 29.89
N HIS A 461 44.63 11.54 29.74
CA HIS A 461 45.29 10.71 28.75
C HIS A 461 44.60 10.81 27.39
N THR A 462 45.31 11.37 26.42
CA THR A 462 44.94 11.38 25.00
C THR A 462 45.67 10.26 24.25
N ASP A 463 44.98 9.63 23.29
CA ASP A 463 45.45 8.46 22.55
C ASP A 463 46.11 8.89 21.22
N ASP A 464 46.95 9.93 21.28
CA ASP A 464 47.43 10.67 20.11
C ASP A 464 48.38 9.86 19.20
N ASN A 465 48.87 8.72 19.70
CA ASN A 465 49.72 7.77 18.98
C ASN A 465 48.96 6.53 18.46
N PHE A 466 47.62 6.54 18.45
CA PHE A 466 46.82 5.43 17.94
C PHE A 466 46.81 5.38 16.40
N ILE A 467 47.36 4.29 15.82
CA ILE A 467 47.41 4.06 14.38
C ILE A 467 46.32 3.05 13.98
N GLU A 468 45.25 3.51 13.34
CA GLU A 468 44.08 2.66 13.02
C GLU A 468 44.45 1.44 12.14
N GLU A 469 45.40 1.57 11.21
CA GLU A 469 45.89 0.44 10.39
C GLU A 469 46.54 -0.69 11.22
N ASN A 470 46.95 -0.41 12.46
CA ASN A 470 47.50 -1.38 13.41
C ASN A 470 46.47 -1.85 14.46
N SER A 471 45.16 -1.57 14.30
CA SER A 471 44.11 -1.87 15.31
C SER A 471 44.20 -3.29 15.90
N TRP A 472 44.45 -4.31 15.07
CA TRP A 472 44.64 -5.70 15.51
C TRP A 472 45.79 -5.91 16.50
N LYS A 473 46.86 -5.09 16.45
CA LYS A 473 47.98 -5.15 17.41
C LYS A 473 47.58 -4.61 18.78
N TYR A 474 46.83 -3.51 18.82
CA TYR A 474 46.35 -2.93 20.08
C TYR A 474 45.42 -3.90 20.84
N ALA A 475 44.68 -4.77 20.13
CA ALA A 475 43.88 -5.84 20.74
C ALA A 475 44.72 -6.97 21.40
N LEU A 476 46.00 -7.08 21.06
CA LEU A 476 46.91 -8.11 21.59
C LEU A 476 47.78 -7.59 22.76
N LEU A 477 47.99 -6.28 22.89
CA LEU A 477 48.78 -5.64 23.96
C LEU A 477 48.39 -6.09 25.38
N GLU A 478 49.38 -6.24 26.25
CA GLU A 478 49.18 -6.56 27.66
C GLU A 478 48.69 -5.36 28.48
N GLU A 479 48.10 -5.62 29.64
CA GLU A 479 47.46 -4.60 30.46
C GLU A 479 48.49 -3.60 31.02
N GLY A 480 48.52 -2.40 30.42
CA GLY A 480 49.48 -1.33 30.74
C GLY A 480 50.38 -0.93 29.56
N GLN A 481 50.53 -1.78 28.54
CA GLN A 481 51.23 -1.43 27.30
C GLN A 481 50.40 -0.44 26.46
N ARG A 482 51.08 0.50 25.78
CA ARG A 482 50.44 1.54 24.94
C ARG A 482 51.02 1.66 23.51
N GLU A 483 52.18 1.06 23.25
CA GLU A 483 52.87 1.14 21.94
C GLU A 483 52.88 -0.22 21.24
N VAL A 484 52.74 -0.23 19.91
CA VAL A 484 52.65 -1.45 19.09
C VAL A 484 53.95 -1.73 18.34
N GLY A 485 54.58 -2.87 18.65
CA GLY A 485 55.83 -3.31 18.00
C GLY A 485 55.62 -4.10 16.70
N ALA A 486 56.72 -4.66 16.18
CA ALA A 486 56.67 -5.69 15.14
C ALA A 486 56.08 -7.00 15.71
N HIS A 487 55.30 -7.73 14.90
CA HIS A 487 54.64 -8.97 15.31
C HIS A 487 54.84 -10.07 14.26
N GLU A 488 54.84 -11.34 14.67
CA GLU A 488 54.98 -12.50 13.76
C GLU A 488 53.88 -12.62 12.70
N TRP A 489 52.81 -11.82 12.80
CA TRP A 489 51.68 -11.80 11.86
C TRP A 489 51.69 -10.61 10.91
N ASP A 490 52.68 -9.70 11.00
CA ASP A 490 52.80 -8.55 10.09
C ASP A 490 52.79 -8.93 8.59
N PRO A 491 53.41 -10.04 8.15
CA PRO A 491 53.33 -10.50 6.75
C PRO A 491 51.92 -10.88 6.26
N PHE A 492 50.96 -11.14 7.18
CA PHE A 492 49.59 -11.54 6.83
C PHE A 492 48.63 -10.35 6.67
N PHE A 493 49.06 -9.13 7.04
CA PHE A 493 48.19 -7.94 7.07
C PHE A 493 48.73 -6.72 6.30
N SER A 494 49.86 -6.87 5.59
CA SER A 494 50.49 -5.79 4.80
C SER A 494 49.88 -5.64 3.38
N LYS A 495 49.75 -4.38 2.90
CA LYS A 495 49.29 -4.07 1.53
C LYS A 495 50.32 -4.51 0.46
N PRO A 496 49.88 -4.88 -0.77
CA PRO A 496 50.78 -5.07 -1.91
C PRO A 496 51.53 -3.78 -2.27
N LYS A 497 52.68 -3.91 -2.97
CA LYS A 497 53.35 -2.78 -3.61
C LYS A 497 52.92 -2.66 -5.07
N ASP A 498 52.43 -1.48 -5.45
CA ASP A 498 52.26 -1.11 -6.86
C ASP A 498 53.63 -0.90 -7.54
N GLY A 499 53.69 -1.12 -8.86
CA GLY A 499 54.93 -1.05 -9.64
C GLY A 499 54.81 -0.22 -10.91
N ASN A 500 55.55 0.89 -10.95
CA ASN A 500 55.81 1.81 -12.08
C ASN A 500 54.61 2.60 -12.65
N GLY A 501 54.82 3.85 -13.09
CA GLY A 501 53.80 4.52 -13.92
C GLY A 501 53.83 6.03 -14.26
N ASP A 502 54.75 6.84 -13.71
CA ASP A 502 55.12 8.21 -14.16
C ASP A 502 54.09 9.37 -14.30
N SER A 503 54.52 10.57 -13.85
CA SER A 503 54.09 11.94 -14.24
C SER A 503 52.62 12.40 -14.00
N VAL A 504 52.26 13.49 -13.29
CA VAL A 504 52.77 14.89 -13.11
C VAL A 504 52.03 15.95 -13.97
N ASP A 505 50.95 16.48 -13.39
CA ASP A 505 50.69 17.92 -13.11
C ASP A 505 50.39 18.97 -14.23
N THR A 506 49.91 20.14 -13.76
CA THR A 506 49.86 21.51 -14.35
C THR A 506 48.91 21.91 -15.52
N SER A 507 47.76 22.48 -15.13
CA SER A 507 47.28 23.86 -15.44
C SER A 507 47.10 24.45 -16.88
N ALA A 508 45.88 25.01 -17.07
CA ALA A 508 45.58 26.39 -17.54
C ALA A 508 45.39 26.81 -19.03
N GLU A 509 44.34 27.64 -19.20
CA GLU A 509 44.08 28.76 -20.13
C GLU A 509 43.84 28.64 -21.67
N ALA A 510 42.88 29.48 -22.11
CA ALA A 510 42.74 30.18 -23.40
C ALA A 510 42.44 29.41 -24.72
N ALA A 511 41.79 30.00 -25.76
CA ALA A 511 40.79 31.08 -25.83
C ALA A 511 40.15 31.22 -27.25
N LYS A 512 38.96 31.86 -27.30
CA LYS A 512 38.41 32.73 -28.39
C LYS A 512 37.85 32.16 -29.73
N ASN A 513 36.81 32.88 -30.19
CA ASN A 513 36.32 33.11 -31.57
C ASN A 513 35.63 31.97 -32.35
N SER A 514 34.60 32.20 -33.20
CA SER A 514 33.76 33.41 -33.44
C SER A 514 32.47 33.07 -34.24
N SER A 515 31.44 33.94 -34.15
CA SER A 515 30.15 33.93 -34.93
C SER A 515 30.23 34.91 -36.14
N PRO A 516 29.15 35.41 -36.86
CA PRO A 516 27.67 35.47 -36.67
C PRO A 516 26.90 34.60 -37.73
N LEU A 517 25.85 34.91 -38.53
CA LEU A 517 24.93 36.04 -38.87
C LEU A 517 23.75 35.46 -39.74
N LEU A 518 22.49 35.93 -39.91
CA LEU A 518 21.42 36.62 -39.11
C LEU A 518 20.13 36.78 -40.01
N ARG A 519 18.93 37.06 -39.44
CA ARG A 519 17.67 37.65 -40.03
C ARG A 519 16.53 36.73 -40.56
N LEU A 520 15.25 37.18 -40.69
CA LEU A 520 14.30 37.98 -39.82
C LEU A 520 12.87 38.09 -40.46
N THR A 521 11.85 38.55 -39.68
CA THR A 521 10.49 39.09 -40.04
C THR A 521 9.35 38.14 -40.54
N SER A 522 8.05 38.54 -40.60
CA SER A 522 7.06 39.02 -39.56
C SER A 522 5.67 39.43 -40.20
N ILE A 523 4.62 39.71 -39.37
CA ILE A 523 3.34 40.47 -39.67
C ILE A 523 2.17 39.69 -40.38
N LEU A 524 0.84 39.98 -40.30
CA LEU A 524 -0.17 40.34 -39.24
C LEU A 524 -1.62 40.50 -39.85
N CYS A 525 -2.69 40.58 -39.02
CA CYS A 525 -4.05 41.18 -39.29
C CYS A 525 -5.07 40.49 -40.24
N ILE A 526 -6.41 40.75 -40.25
CA ILE A 526 -7.45 41.14 -39.23
C ILE A 526 -8.88 40.73 -39.75
N ALA A 527 -9.94 40.78 -38.91
CA ALA A 527 -11.30 40.23 -39.12
C ALA A 527 -12.36 41.13 -39.82
N SER A 528 -13.54 40.57 -40.21
CA SER A 528 -14.92 41.16 -40.07
C SER A 528 -16.07 40.23 -40.59
N THR A 529 -17.35 40.63 -40.41
CA THR A 529 -18.57 39.77 -40.53
C THR A 529 -19.77 40.43 -41.26
N SER A 530 -20.63 39.64 -41.91
CA SER A 530 -22.09 39.92 -42.10
C SER A 530 -22.84 38.70 -42.67
N SER A 531 -24.19 38.75 -42.74
CA SER A 531 -25.06 37.59 -43.04
C SER A 531 -26.34 37.97 -43.82
N SER A 532 -26.86 37.05 -44.65
CA SER A 532 -28.17 37.13 -45.32
C SER A 532 -28.95 35.80 -45.21
N SER A 533 -30.28 35.84 -45.37
CA SER A 533 -31.19 34.69 -45.14
C SER A 533 -31.92 34.25 -46.42
N SER A 534 -32.04 32.93 -46.63
CA SER A 534 -32.86 32.31 -47.68
C SER A 534 -33.56 31.03 -47.18
N SER A 535 -34.29 30.36 -48.07
CA SER A 535 -35.09 29.14 -47.88
C SER A 535 -34.52 28.11 -46.92
N SER A 536 -35.39 27.45 -46.13
CA SER A 536 -35.02 26.43 -45.13
C SER A 536 -34.64 25.07 -45.71
N THR A 537 -33.61 25.04 -46.55
CA THR A 537 -32.85 23.81 -46.86
C THR A 537 -32.29 23.24 -45.56
N THR A 538 -32.45 21.93 -45.33
CA THR A 538 -31.84 21.24 -44.19
C THR A 538 -30.50 20.65 -44.62
N THR A 539 -29.49 20.63 -43.75
CA THR A 539 -28.23 19.94 -44.05
C THR A 539 -28.43 18.43 -44.01
N TYR A 540 -27.99 17.74 -45.05
CA TYR A 540 -27.93 16.28 -45.12
C TYR A 540 -26.53 15.80 -45.43
N ILE A 541 -26.22 14.61 -44.94
CA ILE A 541 -25.00 13.85 -45.20
C ILE A 541 -25.36 12.73 -46.18
N VAL A 542 -24.90 12.87 -47.43
CA VAL A 542 -25.02 11.89 -48.51
C VAL A 542 -23.80 10.99 -48.50
N GLN A 543 -24.01 9.69 -48.37
CA GLN A 543 -22.96 8.67 -48.45
C GLN A 543 -23.03 7.98 -49.81
N LEU A 544 -21.92 8.02 -50.55
CA LEU A 544 -21.80 7.41 -51.87
C LEU A 544 -21.13 6.02 -51.79
N ASN A 545 -21.26 5.25 -52.87
CA ASN A 545 -20.53 4.02 -53.07
C ASN A 545 -19.06 4.31 -53.45
N PRO A 546 -18.06 3.86 -52.67
CA PRO A 546 -16.63 4.03 -53.02
C PRO A 546 -16.20 3.31 -54.31
N GLN A 547 -17.05 2.43 -54.85
CA GLN A 547 -16.90 1.76 -56.14
C GLN A 547 -18.04 2.16 -57.11
N GLY A 548 -18.60 3.36 -56.94
CA GLY A 548 -19.72 3.85 -57.73
C GLY A 548 -19.41 3.94 -59.22
N VAL A 549 -20.37 3.60 -60.06
CA VAL A 549 -20.19 3.43 -61.52
C VAL A 549 -19.78 4.74 -62.19
N THR A 550 -20.25 5.87 -61.67
CA THR A 550 -19.90 7.22 -62.19
C THR A 550 -18.53 7.73 -61.74
N SER A 551 -17.89 7.13 -60.73
CA SER A 551 -16.68 7.66 -60.08
C SER A 551 -15.47 7.81 -61.00
N SER A 552 -15.34 6.95 -62.00
CA SER A 552 -14.26 6.96 -63.01
C SER A 552 -14.42 8.05 -64.07
N SER A 553 -15.59 8.70 -64.15
CA SER A 553 -15.92 9.66 -65.22
C SER A 553 -15.50 11.10 -64.90
N PHE A 554 -14.88 11.35 -63.73
CA PHE A 554 -14.55 12.69 -63.25
C PHE A 554 -13.09 12.79 -62.81
N ALA A 555 -12.42 13.87 -63.21
CA ALA A 555 -11.00 14.11 -62.91
C ALA A 555 -10.69 14.34 -61.41
N SER A 556 -11.71 14.57 -60.56
CA SER A 556 -11.52 14.73 -59.11
C SER A 556 -12.75 14.28 -58.32
N LYS A 557 -12.55 13.82 -57.08
CA LYS A 557 -13.66 13.47 -56.18
C LYS A 557 -14.57 14.66 -55.84
N PRO A 558 -14.08 15.88 -55.58
CA PRO A 558 -14.96 17.04 -55.38
C PRO A 558 -15.88 17.32 -56.58
N SER A 559 -15.36 17.25 -57.83
CA SER A 559 -16.21 17.45 -59.01
C SER A 559 -17.19 16.30 -59.25
N TRP A 560 -16.82 15.06 -58.91
CA TRP A 560 -17.75 13.93 -58.89
C TRP A 560 -18.88 14.14 -57.88
N HIS A 561 -18.57 14.51 -56.64
CA HIS A 561 -19.57 14.76 -55.59
C HIS A 561 -20.48 15.96 -55.92
N LEU A 562 -19.93 17.02 -56.52
CA LEU A 562 -20.71 18.16 -57.01
C LEU A 562 -21.72 17.75 -58.09
N SER A 563 -21.39 16.78 -58.96
CA SER A 563 -22.27 16.37 -60.05
C SER A 563 -23.61 15.78 -59.58
N PHE A 564 -23.67 15.14 -58.41
CA PHE A 564 -24.93 14.66 -57.81
C PHE A 564 -25.88 15.80 -57.44
N LEU A 565 -25.34 16.94 -57.00
CA LEU A 565 -26.12 18.16 -56.75
C LEU A 565 -26.55 18.80 -58.08
N GLN A 566 -25.63 18.92 -59.05
CA GLN A 566 -25.95 19.47 -60.38
C GLN A 566 -27.00 18.64 -61.16
N GLN A 567 -27.16 17.35 -60.86
CA GLN A 567 -28.19 16.47 -61.42
C GLN A 567 -29.56 16.59 -60.71
N THR A 568 -29.64 17.25 -59.56
CA THR A 568 -30.86 17.31 -58.73
C THR A 568 -31.32 18.72 -58.36
N MET A 569 -30.47 19.73 -58.56
CA MET A 569 -30.80 21.16 -58.44
C MET A 569 -31.32 21.74 -59.77
N SER A 570 -32.08 22.84 -59.70
CA SER A 570 -32.45 23.65 -60.87
C SER A 570 -31.26 24.46 -61.39
N SER A 571 -31.21 24.68 -62.71
CA SER A 571 -30.05 25.26 -63.43
C SER A 571 -29.71 26.72 -63.10
N GLU A 572 -30.50 27.39 -62.25
CA GLU A 572 -30.28 28.78 -61.83
C GLU A 572 -29.51 28.89 -60.49
N GLU A 573 -29.32 27.78 -59.75
CA GLU A 573 -28.67 27.79 -58.44
C GLU A 573 -27.28 27.14 -58.49
N ASP A 574 -26.27 27.82 -57.94
CA ASP A 574 -24.90 27.29 -57.89
C ASP A 574 -24.79 26.12 -56.89
N ALA A 575 -24.68 24.91 -57.42
CA ALA A 575 -24.46 23.69 -56.66
C ALA A 575 -23.19 23.72 -55.77
N SER A 576 -22.19 24.55 -56.09
CA SER A 576 -21.00 24.72 -55.27
C SER A 576 -21.30 25.45 -53.96
N SER A 577 -22.29 26.35 -53.97
CA SER A 577 -22.73 27.09 -52.77
C SER A 577 -23.47 26.21 -51.74
N ARG A 578 -24.14 25.14 -52.19
CA ARG A 578 -24.83 24.17 -51.32
C ARG A 578 -23.94 23.02 -50.83
N LEU A 579 -22.81 22.76 -51.50
CA LEU A 579 -21.85 21.70 -51.14
C LEU A 579 -20.98 22.12 -49.94
N LEU A 580 -21.40 21.78 -48.73
CA LEU A 580 -20.69 22.15 -47.50
C LEU A 580 -19.34 21.43 -47.36
N TYR A 581 -19.29 20.12 -47.62
CA TYR A 581 -18.08 19.30 -47.46
C TYR A 581 -18.06 18.11 -48.41
N SER A 582 -16.90 17.83 -49.03
CA SER A 582 -16.65 16.62 -49.83
C SER A 582 -15.75 15.63 -49.07
N TYR A 583 -16.32 14.52 -48.61
CA TYR A 583 -15.64 13.47 -47.85
C TYR A 583 -15.07 12.39 -48.77
N HIS A 584 -13.78 12.12 -48.63
CA HIS A 584 -13.05 11.15 -49.46
C HIS A 584 -12.15 10.18 -48.65
N SER A 585 -12.22 10.24 -47.32
CA SER A 585 -11.32 9.54 -46.38
C SER A 585 -12.01 8.97 -45.14
N ALA A 586 -12.98 9.69 -44.55
CA ALA A 586 -13.79 9.18 -43.44
C ALA A 586 -14.92 8.25 -43.94
N MET A 587 -15.47 8.60 -45.10
CA MET A 587 -16.37 7.85 -45.97
C MET A 587 -16.25 8.47 -47.37
N GLU A 588 -16.89 7.86 -48.37
CA GLU A 588 -17.13 8.51 -49.67
C GLU A 588 -18.48 9.25 -49.65
N GLY A 589 -18.54 10.43 -50.25
CA GLY A 589 -19.75 11.25 -50.34
C GLY A 589 -19.56 12.66 -49.81
N PHE A 590 -20.63 13.32 -49.40
CA PHE A 590 -20.63 14.75 -49.11
C PHE A 590 -21.68 15.17 -48.07
N ALA A 591 -21.52 16.37 -47.52
CA ALA A 591 -22.59 17.08 -46.82
C ALA A 591 -23.02 18.27 -47.67
N ALA A 592 -24.34 18.44 -47.82
CA ALA A 592 -24.92 19.54 -48.57
C ALA A 592 -26.22 20.04 -47.90
N GLN A 593 -26.59 21.28 -48.19
CA GLN A 593 -27.93 21.78 -47.89
C GLN A 593 -28.89 21.31 -48.98
N LEU A 594 -30.00 20.67 -48.60
CA LEU A 594 -31.03 20.17 -49.52
C LEU A 594 -32.43 20.56 -49.04
N SER A 595 -33.34 20.78 -49.98
CA SER A 595 -34.78 20.70 -49.80
C SER A 595 -35.25 19.23 -49.78
N GLU A 596 -36.52 19.03 -49.41
CA GLU A 596 -37.13 17.70 -49.37
C GLU A 596 -37.30 17.08 -50.78
N LEU A 597 -37.43 17.89 -51.83
CA LEU A 597 -37.54 17.42 -53.22
C LEU A 597 -36.18 17.00 -53.81
N GLU A 598 -35.13 17.78 -53.57
CA GLU A 598 -33.75 17.40 -53.94
C GLU A 598 -33.32 16.13 -53.20
N LEU A 599 -33.74 15.99 -51.93
CA LEU A 599 -33.48 14.80 -51.10
C LEU A 599 -34.07 13.52 -51.71
N GLU A 600 -35.36 13.51 -52.10
CA GLU A 600 -35.96 12.32 -52.74
C GLU A 600 -35.30 12.03 -54.11
N SER A 601 -34.97 13.07 -54.88
CA SER A 601 -34.27 12.91 -56.17
C SER A 601 -32.89 12.26 -55.99
N LEU A 602 -32.12 12.68 -54.99
CA LEU A 602 -30.82 12.09 -54.66
C LEU A 602 -30.90 10.61 -54.21
N LYS A 603 -31.97 10.19 -53.52
CA LYS A 603 -32.15 8.78 -53.11
C LYS A 603 -32.31 7.82 -54.29
N MET A 604 -32.74 8.32 -55.45
CA MET A 604 -32.99 7.49 -56.65
C MET A 604 -31.72 7.23 -57.47
N LEU A 605 -30.59 7.87 -57.15
CA LEU A 605 -29.34 7.73 -57.90
C LEU A 605 -28.55 6.48 -57.46
N PRO A 606 -28.08 5.63 -58.39
CA PRO A 606 -27.59 4.28 -58.08
C PRO A 606 -26.30 4.23 -57.26
N ASP A 607 -25.51 5.32 -57.27
CA ASP A 607 -24.27 5.43 -56.49
C ASP A 607 -24.50 6.00 -55.06
N VAL A 608 -25.74 6.38 -54.70
CA VAL A 608 -26.09 6.88 -53.36
C VAL A 608 -26.49 5.72 -52.45
N ILE A 609 -25.64 5.40 -51.47
CA ILE A 609 -25.88 4.31 -50.50
C ILE A 609 -26.89 4.72 -49.42
N SER A 610 -26.83 5.97 -48.94
CA SER A 610 -27.76 6.47 -47.92
C SER A 610 -27.64 7.98 -47.76
N ILE A 611 -28.74 8.62 -47.35
CA ILE A 611 -28.77 10.04 -46.98
C ILE A 611 -29.31 10.16 -45.56
N ARG A 612 -28.71 11.03 -44.74
CA ARG A 612 -29.08 11.23 -43.33
C ARG A 612 -29.13 12.71 -42.99
N PRO A 613 -30.14 13.22 -42.26
CA PRO A 613 -30.14 14.60 -41.80
C PRO A 613 -28.98 14.84 -40.84
N ASP A 614 -28.39 16.05 -40.90
CA ASP A 614 -27.41 16.48 -39.90
C ASP A 614 -28.09 16.75 -38.55
N HIS A 615 -27.37 16.51 -37.46
CA HIS A 615 -27.93 16.47 -36.11
C HIS A 615 -27.11 17.29 -35.12
N ARG A 616 -27.70 18.40 -34.66
CA ARG A 616 -27.14 19.25 -33.62
C ARG A 616 -27.05 18.51 -32.27
N LEU A 617 -25.85 18.05 -31.94
CA LEU A 617 -25.54 17.42 -30.65
C LEU A 617 -25.38 18.45 -29.52
N GLN A 618 -25.63 18.03 -28.27
CA GLN A 618 -25.37 18.83 -27.07
C GLN A 618 -24.03 18.47 -26.42
N ILE A 619 -23.37 19.47 -25.81
CA ILE A 619 -22.04 19.32 -25.20
C ILE A 619 -22.16 18.74 -23.78
N HIS A 620 -21.46 17.63 -23.51
CA HIS A 620 -21.55 16.92 -22.22
C HIS A 620 -20.38 17.20 -21.27
N THR A 621 -20.76 17.74 -20.11
CA THR A 621 -19.87 18.32 -19.11
C THR A 621 -19.09 17.29 -18.28
N THR A 622 -18.14 17.79 -17.48
CA THR A 622 -17.74 17.16 -16.23
C THR A 622 -19.00 16.82 -15.41
N TYR A 623 -19.14 15.54 -15.03
CA TYR A 623 -20.46 14.87 -15.08
C TYR A 623 -21.04 14.44 -13.72
N SER A 624 -20.21 14.26 -12.69
CA SER A 624 -20.61 13.47 -11.51
C SER A 624 -21.75 14.06 -10.68
N TYR A 625 -21.88 15.38 -10.62
CA TYR A 625 -23.02 16.02 -9.93
C TYR A 625 -24.36 15.71 -10.63
N LYS A 626 -24.40 15.74 -11.96
CA LYS A 626 -25.59 15.39 -12.76
C LYS A 626 -25.93 13.90 -12.64
N PHE A 627 -24.91 13.04 -12.63
CA PHE A 627 -25.07 11.60 -12.38
C PHE A 627 -25.67 11.31 -10.99
N LEU A 628 -25.39 12.18 -10.01
CA LEU A 628 -25.99 12.17 -8.67
C LEU A 628 -27.34 12.89 -8.59
N GLY A 629 -27.93 13.29 -9.72
CA GLY A 629 -29.23 13.97 -9.79
C GLY A 629 -29.21 15.47 -9.49
N LEU A 630 -28.07 16.05 -9.09
CA LEU A 630 -27.95 17.48 -8.81
C LEU A 630 -28.05 18.27 -10.13
N SER A 631 -29.01 19.19 -10.22
CA SER A 631 -29.18 20.06 -11.39
C SER A 631 -29.65 21.46 -11.02
N LEU A 632 -29.21 22.44 -11.82
CA LEU A 632 -29.75 23.81 -11.83
C LEU A 632 -31.12 23.87 -12.52
N SER A 633 -31.48 22.87 -13.32
CA SER A 633 -32.74 22.77 -14.06
C SER A 633 -33.82 21.95 -13.36
N ALA A 634 -33.53 21.43 -12.15
CA ALA A 634 -34.59 20.95 -11.27
C ALA A 634 -35.47 22.14 -10.88
N SER A 635 -36.73 21.88 -10.51
CA SER A 635 -37.59 22.90 -9.91
C SER A 635 -36.96 23.48 -8.63
N ARG A 636 -37.57 24.51 -8.04
CA ARG A 636 -37.18 25.09 -6.73
C ARG A 636 -37.15 24.07 -5.57
N GLU A 637 -37.50 22.82 -5.82
CA GLU A 637 -37.54 21.69 -4.89
C GLU A 637 -36.29 20.78 -4.96
N GLY A 638 -35.36 20.99 -5.90
CA GLY A 638 -34.12 20.19 -5.97
C GLY A 638 -33.20 20.37 -4.75
N ALA A 639 -32.34 19.40 -4.46
CA ALA A 639 -31.46 19.38 -3.28
C ALA A 639 -30.64 20.66 -3.14
N TRP A 640 -30.04 21.14 -4.24
CA TRP A 640 -29.29 22.39 -4.26
C TRP A 640 -30.12 23.62 -3.86
N TYR A 641 -31.39 23.70 -4.26
CA TYR A 641 -32.27 24.78 -3.80
C TYR A 641 -32.65 24.60 -2.32
N LYS A 642 -33.07 23.40 -1.91
CA LYS A 642 -33.42 23.07 -0.51
C LYS A 642 -32.27 23.27 0.49
N SER A 643 -31.02 23.11 0.05
CA SER A 643 -29.80 23.28 0.85
C SER A 643 -29.05 24.60 0.60
N ALA A 644 -29.65 25.53 -0.15
CA ALA A 644 -29.00 26.78 -0.56
C ALA A 644 -27.56 26.57 -1.11
N PHE A 645 -27.34 25.50 -1.87
CA PHE A 645 -26.06 25.07 -2.46
C PHE A 645 -24.93 24.77 -1.45
N GLY A 646 -25.26 24.57 -0.17
CA GLY A 646 -24.29 24.38 0.92
C GLY A 646 -23.84 25.68 1.60
N ARG A 647 -24.50 26.82 1.33
CA ARG A 647 -24.12 28.15 1.84
C ARG A 647 -23.95 28.18 3.37
N GLY A 648 -22.92 28.90 3.82
CA GLY A 648 -22.58 29.06 5.24
C GLY A 648 -21.93 27.84 5.91
N THR A 649 -21.82 26.71 5.22
CA THR A 649 -21.11 25.51 5.69
C THR A 649 -19.63 25.59 5.35
N ILE A 650 -18.76 25.12 6.24
CA ILE A 650 -17.30 25.11 6.08
C ILE A 650 -16.81 23.66 5.98
N ILE A 651 -16.19 23.31 4.84
CA ILE A 651 -15.55 22.01 4.62
C ILE A 651 -14.03 22.17 4.85
N GLY A 652 -13.52 21.54 5.89
CA GLY A 652 -12.08 21.35 6.11
C GLY A 652 -11.56 20.17 5.27
N VAL A 653 -10.47 20.37 4.54
CA VAL A 653 -9.85 19.35 3.68
C VAL A 653 -8.41 19.11 4.14
N LEU A 654 -8.09 17.87 4.52
CA LEU A 654 -6.75 17.46 4.95
C LEU A 654 -6.10 16.63 3.83
N ASP A 655 -5.11 17.22 3.15
CA ASP A 655 -4.61 16.73 1.85
C ASP A 655 -3.22 17.32 1.49
N THR A 656 -2.82 17.34 0.21
CA THR A 656 -1.54 17.89 -0.31
C THR A 656 -1.47 19.42 -0.42
N GLY A 657 -2.54 20.13 -0.04
CA GLY A 657 -2.65 21.58 -0.15
C GLY A 657 -3.68 22.03 -1.18
N VAL A 658 -3.56 23.26 -1.68
CA VAL A 658 -4.48 23.84 -2.68
C VAL A 658 -3.76 24.75 -3.68
N TRP A 659 -4.24 24.76 -4.93
CA TRP A 659 -3.85 25.75 -5.95
C TRP A 659 -4.90 26.88 -6.01
N PRO A 660 -4.74 27.97 -5.23
CA PRO A 660 -5.79 28.97 -4.99
C PRO A 660 -6.20 29.74 -6.26
N GLU A 661 -5.33 29.86 -7.25
CA GLU A 661 -5.61 30.52 -8.54
C GLU A 661 -6.54 29.70 -9.45
N SER A 662 -6.89 28.46 -9.09
CA SER A 662 -7.86 27.68 -9.88
C SER A 662 -9.22 28.40 -9.91
N PRO A 663 -9.88 28.53 -11.09
CA PRO A 663 -11.23 29.07 -11.19
C PRO A 663 -12.27 28.38 -10.29
N SER A 664 -11.98 27.16 -9.84
CA SER A 664 -12.80 26.41 -8.88
C SER A 664 -12.81 27.00 -7.46
N PHE A 665 -11.92 27.94 -7.14
CA PHE A 665 -11.86 28.67 -5.87
C PHE A 665 -12.19 30.17 -6.04
N ASN A 666 -12.85 30.54 -7.14
CA ASN A 666 -13.42 31.88 -7.32
C ASN A 666 -14.56 32.12 -6.32
N ASP A 667 -14.64 33.32 -5.74
CA ASP A 667 -15.60 33.68 -4.70
C ASP A 667 -16.86 34.43 -5.19
N ARG A 668 -16.99 34.64 -6.50
CA ARG A 668 -18.14 35.32 -7.12
C ARG A 668 -19.45 34.60 -6.78
N GLY A 669 -20.28 35.26 -5.98
CA GLY A 669 -21.59 34.72 -5.53
C GLY A 669 -21.53 33.92 -4.23
N MET A 670 -20.36 33.81 -3.58
CA MET A 670 -20.23 33.29 -2.23
C MET A 670 -20.85 34.25 -1.19
N PRO A 671 -21.44 33.73 -0.10
CA PRO A 671 -21.85 34.54 1.04
C PRO A 671 -20.63 35.08 1.80
N ALA A 672 -20.88 35.98 2.76
CA ALA A 672 -19.85 36.39 3.71
C ALA A 672 -19.35 35.20 4.55
N VAL A 673 -18.08 35.26 4.98
CA VAL A 673 -17.46 34.21 5.80
C VAL A 673 -18.23 34.05 7.12
N PRO A 674 -18.55 32.81 7.58
CA PRO A 674 -19.38 32.63 8.77
C PRO A 674 -18.71 33.17 10.04
N LYS A 675 -19.45 33.93 10.86
CA LYS A 675 -18.94 34.58 12.10
C LYS A 675 -18.33 33.61 13.14
N LYS A 676 -18.54 32.30 13.01
CA LYS A 676 -17.92 31.25 13.84
C LYS A 676 -16.48 30.91 13.45
N TRP A 677 -16.05 31.25 12.23
CA TRP A 677 -14.74 30.90 11.68
C TRP A 677 -13.60 31.56 12.47
N ARG A 678 -12.55 30.79 12.78
CA ARG A 678 -11.35 31.25 13.51
C ARG A 678 -10.04 30.91 12.81
N GLY A 679 -10.09 30.12 11.72
CA GLY A 679 -8.90 29.79 10.94
C GLY A 679 -8.34 30.96 10.14
N ILE A 680 -7.09 30.77 9.70
CA ILE A 680 -6.26 31.81 9.07
C ILE A 680 -5.87 31.45 7.64
N CYS A 681 -5.42 32.45 6.88
CA CYS A 681 -4.61 32.25 5.69
C CYS A 681 -3.13 32.28 6.12
N GLN A 682 -2.49 31.12 6.22
CA GLN A 682 -1.11 30.99 6.66
C GLN A 682 -0.16 31.24 5.49
N GLU A 683 0.65 32.28 5.61
CA GLU A 683 1.63 32.64 4.58
C GLU A 683 2.83 31.67 4.54
N GLY A 684 3.53 31.63 3.42
CA GLY A 684 4.71 30.80 3.18
C GLY A 684 5.22 30.91 1.75
N GLN A 685 6.04 29.96 1.33
CA GLN A 685 6.60 29.91 -0.03
C GLN A 685 5.51 29.98 -1.11
N ASN A 686 5.57 31.04 -1.93
CA ASN A 686 4.63 31.37 -3.01
C ASN A 686 3.15 31.40 -2.58
N PHE A 687 2.84 31.69 -1.31
CA PHE A 687 1.47 31.75 -0.81
C PHE A 687 1.34 32.85 0.27
N ASN A 688 0.47 33.83 0.04
CA ASN A 688 0.25 34.94 0.97
C ASN A 688 -1.23 35.03 1.39
N SER A 689 -1.54 35.94 2.30
CA SER A 689 -2.87 36.14 2.88
C SER A 689 -3.96 36.50 1.85
N SER A 690 -3.59 37.09 0.70
CA SER A 690 -4.54 37.39 -0.39
C SER A 690 -4.86 36.20 -1.29
N ASN A 691 -4.18 35.05 -1.13
CA ASN A 691 -4.58 33.79 -1.76
C ASN A 691 -5.86 33.18 -1.15
N CYS A 692 -6.31 33.66 0.02
CA CYS A 692 -7.61 33.32 0.59
C CYS A 692 -8.67 34.38 0.24
N ASN A 693 -9.91 33.95 0.09
CA ASN A 693 -11.06 34.77 -0.31
C ASN A 693 -12.35 34.23 0.33
N ARG A 694 -13.57 34.67 -0.07
CA ARG A 694 -14.80 34.10 0.54
C ARG A 694 -15.09 32.64 0.13
N LYS A 695 -14.32 32.07 -0.80
CA LYS A 695 -14.42 30.66 -1.22
C LYS A 695 -13.43 29.77 -0.47
N LEU A 696 -12.14 30.04 -0.60
CA LEU A 696 -11.06 29.46 0.19
C LEU A 696 -10.83 30.38 1.40
N ILE A 697 -11.52 30.12 2.51
CA ILE A 697 -11.59 31.05 3.66
C ILE A 697 -10.41 30.92 4.64
N GLY A 698 -9.54 29.93 4.42
CA GLY A 698 -8.29 29.74 5.13
C GLY A 698 -7.51 28.56 4.56
N ALA A 699 -6.20 28.61 4.76
CA ALA A 699 -5.27 27.65 4.22
C ALA A 699 -4.07 27.55 5.16
N ARG A 700 -3.69 26.34 5.57
CA ARG A 700 -2.66 26.08 6.57
C ARG A 700 -1.79 24.90 6.16
N PHE A 701 -0.60 24.76 6.73
CA PHE A 701 0.29 23.63 6.46
C PHE A 701 1.00 23.12 7.71
N PHE A 702 1.19 21.80 7.73
CA PHE A 702 1.75 21.03 8.84
C PHE A 702 2.88 20.17 8.27
N THR A 703 4.09 20.46 8.73
CA THR A 703 5.35 19.97 8.15
C THR A 703 6.34 19.52 9.24
N LYS A 704 5.89 19.42 10.50
CA LYS A 704 6.78 19.10 11.63
C LYS A 704 7.09 17.60 11.68
N GLY A 705 6.14 16.74 11.31
CA GLY A 705 6.40 15.33 11.04
C GLY A 705 7.23 15.16 9.77
N HIS A 706 6.81 15.79 8.67
CA HIS A 706 7.51 15.73 7.37
C HIS A 706 9.00 16.09 7.46
N ARG A 707 9.34 17.23 8.07
CA ARG A 707 10.74 17.70 8.22
C ARG A 707 11.58 16.88 9.20
N VAL A 708 10.96 16.08 10.07
CA VAL A 708 11.67 15.17 10.99
C VAL A 708 11.84 13.78 10.34
N ALA A 709 11.00 13.42 9.38
CA ALA A 709 11.10 12.17 8.62
C ALA A 709 11.90 12.30 7.31
N THR A 710 12.08 13.51 6.77
CA THR A 710 12.74 13.78 5.48
C THR A 710 14.09 14.45 5.72
N TYR A 711 15.17 13.71 5.44
CA TYR A 711 16.56 14.12 5.70
C TYR A 711 17.18 15.03 4.63
N THR A 712 16.71 14.94 3.39
CA THR A 712 17.16 15.77 2.27
C THR A 712 16.26 17.01 2.13
N PRO A 713 16.80 18.18 1.72
CA PRO A 713 15.94 19.28 1.30
C PRO A 713 15.10 18.86 0.11
N ASP A 714 13.77 19.05 0.17
CA ASP A 714 12.89 18.84 -0.98
C ASP A 714 13.43 19.64 -2.18
N GLY A 715 13.91 18.96 -3.22
CA GLY A 715 14.78 19.52 -4.28
C GLY A 715 14.11 20.51 -5.24
N GLY A 716 13.62 21.63 -4.73
CA GLY A 716 12.84 22.65 -5.45
C GLY A 716 11.41 22.22 -5.82
N ARG A 717 10.98 21.00 -5.46
CA ARG A 717 9.72 20.38 -5.91
C ARG A 717 8.52 20.59 -4.98
N GLU A 718 8.76 20.97 -3.73
CA GLU A 718 7.71 21.24 -2.74
C GLU A 718 7.55 22.73 -2.42
N TYR A 719 6.40 23.07 -1.84
CA TYR A 719 6.16 24.39 -1.26
C TYR A 719 5.99 24.27 0.26
N VAL A 720 6.86 24.96 1.01
CA VAL A 720 6.72 25.17 2.46
C VAL A 720 5.65 26.24 2.71
N SER A 721 4.41 25.90 2.34
CA SER A 721 3.21 26.72 2.40
C SER A 721 1.96 25.84 2.20
N PRO A 722 0.73 26.39 2.27
CA PRO A 722 -0.49 25.64 1.93
C PRO A 722 -0.62 25.30 0.43
N ARG A 723 0.32 25.73 -0.44
CA ARG A 723 0.25 25.53 -1.88
C ARG A 723 0.43 24.06 -2.27
N ASP A 724 -0.42 23.61 -3.18
CA ASP A 724 -0.38 22.25 -3.73
C ASP A 724 0.81 22.06 -4.69
N SER A 725 1.63 21.06 -4.38
CA SER A 725 2.76 20.55 -5.17
C SER A 725 2.38 19.35 -6.04
N HIS A 726 1.29 18.65 -5.70
CA HIS A 726 0.96 17.30 -6.19
C HIS A 726 -0.37 17.29 -6.96
N GLY A 727 -1.29 18.20 -6.65
CA GLY A 727 -2.60 18.37 -7.29
C GLY A 727 -3.74 17.54 -6.69
N HIS A 728 -3.45 16.60 -5.79
CA HIS A 728 -4.47 15.76 -5.16
C HIS A 728 -5.43 16.60 -4.29
N GLY A 729 -4.91 17.46 -3.41
CA GLY A 729 -5.72 18.35 -2.58
C GLY A 729 -6.54 19.39 -3.37
N THR A 730 -5.99 19.87 -4.48
CA THR A 730 -6.72 20.71 -5.45
C THR A 730 -7.87 19.95 -6.11
N HIS A 731 -7.67 18.68 -6.46
CA HIS A 731 -8.69 17.81 -7.07
C HIS A 731 -9.81 17.45 -6.07
N THR A 732 -9.44 17.08 -4.83
CA THR A 732 -10.41 16.67 -3.80
C THR A 732 -11.24 17.84 -3.27
N SER A 733 -10.61 18.99 -2.96
CA SER A 733 -11.32 20.19 -2.48
C SER A 733 -12.29 20.76 -3.52
N SER A 734 -11.87 20.81 -4.80
CA SER A 734 -12.75 21.23 -5.90
C SER A 734 -13.86 20.21 -6.20
N THR A 735 -13.64 18.91 -5.98
CA THR A 735 -14.71 17.90 -6.03
C THR A 735 -15.75 18.09 -4.92
N ALA A 736 -15.32 18.41 -3.69
CA ALA A 736 -16.23 18.59 -2.55
C ALA A 736 -17.12 19.83 -2.73
N GLY A 737 -16.51 20.96 -3.08
CA GLY A 737 -17.23 22.24 -3.12
C GLY A 737 -16.65 23.27 -4.09
N GLY A 738 -15.99 22.87 -5.18
CA GLY A 738 -15.53 23.80 -6.21
C GLY A 738 -16.66 24.65 -6.80
N ALA A 739 -16.34 25.91 -7.10
CA ALA A 739 -17.22 26.85 -7.81
C ALA A 739 -17.50 26.38 -9.25
N THR A 740 -18.51 26.99 -9.88
CA THR A 740 -18.96 26.64 -11.23
C THR A 740 -18.00 27.17 -12.30
N VAL A 741 -17.30 26.28 -13.02
CA VAL A 741 -16.33 26.63 -14.08
C VAL A 741 -16.78 26.06 -15.43
N PRO A 742 -17.18 26.89 -16.41
CA PRO A 742 -17.55 26.41 -17.75
C PRO A 742 -16.32 25.96 -18.56
N MET A 743 -16.56 25.13 -19.58
CA MET A 743 -15.55 24.62 -20.54
C MET A 743 -14.35 23.85 -19.94
N ALA A 744 -14.43 23.42 -18.68
CA ALA A 744 -13.51 22.49 -18.06
C ALA A 744 -13.44 21.17 -18.85
N SER A 745 -12.24 20.77 -19.26
CA SER A 745 -11.97 19.53 -20.01
C SER A 745 -10.57 19.00 -19.69
N VAL A 746 -10.32 17.72 -19.95
CA VAL A 746 -8.97 17.15 -19.90
C VAL A 746 -8.51 16.90 -21.33
N LEU A 747 -7.67 17.78 -21.86
CA LEU A 747 -7.26 17.78 -23.28
C LEU A 747 -8.47 17.74 -24.25
N GLY A 748 -9.56 18.46 -23.93
CA GLY A 748 -10.80 18.44 -24.72
C GLY A 748 -11.77 17.28 -24.40
N ASN A 749 -11.33 16.22 -23.72
CA ASN A 749 -12.24 15.16 -23.26
C ASN A 749 -13.14 15.65 -22.11
N ALA A 750 -14.39 15.19 -22.13
CA ALA A 750 -15.49 15.52 -21.21
C ALA A 750 -15.72 17.03 -20.96
N ALA A 751 -15.63 17.84 -22.02
CA ALA A 751 -15.69 19.28 -21.95
C ALA A 751 -17.02 19.86 -21.42
N GLY A 752 -16.97 20.70 -20.39
CA GLY A 752 -18.09 21.56 -20.00
C GLY A 752 -18.02 22.08 -18.57
N VAL A 753 -19.16 22.21 -17.89
CA VAL A 753 -19.26 22.85 -16.57
C VAL A 753 -18.77 21.94 -15.43
N ALA A 754 -17.61 22.26 -14.84
CA ALA A 754 -17.15 21.69 -13.59
C ALA A 754 -17.77 22.39 -12.38
N GLN A 755 -18.12 21.62 -11.36
CA GLN A 755 -18.83 22.09 -10.18
C GLN A 755 -18.67 21.04 -9.06
N GLY A 756 -18.32 21.46 -7.85
CA GLY A 756 -18.31 20.57 -6.68
C GLY A 756 -19.73 20.24 -6.20
N MET A 757 -19.87 19.26 -5.31
CA MET A 757 -21.20 18.86 -4.82
C MET A 757 -21.87 19.95 -3.99
N ALA A 758 -21.10 20.73 -3.21
CA ALA A 758 -21.56 21.92 -2.48
C ALA A 758 -20.88 23.21 -2.97
N PRO A 759 -21.29 23.75 -4.14
CA PRO A 759 -20.60 24.88 -4.77
C PRO A 759 -20.79 26.20 -4.01
N GLY A 760 -21.75 26.29 -3.09
CA GLY A 760 -21.95 27.43 -2.18
C GLY A 760 -21.29 27.28 -0.80
N ALA A 761 -20.66 26.15 -0.48
CA ALA A 761 -19.93 25.95 0.77
C ALA A 761 -18.54 26.61 0.72
N HIS A 762 -18.02 27.00 1.89
CA HIS A 762 -16.67 27.50 2.05
C HIS A 762 -15.69 26.33 2.20
N ILE A 763 -14.47 26.51 1.70
CA ILE A 763 -13.37 25.55 1.78
C ILE A 763 -12.32 26.10 2.74
N ALA A 764 -11.80 25.24 3.62
CA ALA A 764 -10.58 25.48 4.39
C ALA A 764 -9.62 24.31 4.16
N VAL A 765 -8.34 24.59 3.89
CA VAL A 765 -7.37 23.55 3.50
C VAL A 765 -6.24 23.44 4.51
N TYR A 766 -5.88 22.22 4.86
CA TYR A 766 -4.81 21.90 5.80
C TYR A 766 -3.86 20.92 5.12
N LYS A 767 -2.73 21.42 4.61
CA LYS A 767 -1.70 20.59 3.98
C LYS A 767 -1.01 19.73 5.04
N VAL A 768 -1.20 18.42 4.93
CA VAL A 768 -0.65 17.38 5.83
C VAL A 768 0.06 16.26 5.05
N CYS A 769 -0.10 16.26 3.73
CA CYS A 769 0.57 15.36 2.80
C CYS A 769 1.61 16.14 1.98
N TRP A 770 2.73 15.47 1.73
CA TRP A 770 3.91 15.95 1.01
C TRP A 770 4.32 14.86 0.01
N LEU A 771 5.33 15.09 -0.84
CA LEU A 771 5.83 14.07 -1.78
C LEU A 771 6.14 12.71 -1.11
N ASN A 772 6.67 12.74 0.11
CA ASN A 772 7.04 11.53 0.88
C ASN A 772 5.88 10.91 1.69
N GLY A 773 4.64 11.41 1.53
CA GLY A 773 3.43 10.89 2.17
C GLY A 773 2.79 11.84 3.18
N CYS A 774 1.89 11.29 4.01
CA CYS A 774 1.13 12.05 5.02
C CYS A 774 1.46 11.52 6.42
N TYR A 775 1.91 12.39 7.33
CA TYR A 775 2.41 11.98 8.64
C TYR A 775 1.35 12.11 9.74
N SER A 776 1.16 11.06 10.55
CA SER A 776 0.11 11.00 11.59
C SER A 776 0.14 12.16 12.59
N SER A 777 1.33 12.69 12.90
CA SER A 777 1.53 13.86 13.76
C SER A 777 1.03 15.16 13.12
N ASP A 778 1.37 15.41 11.86
CA ASP A 778 0.89 16.56 11.09
C ASP A 778 -0.62 16.46 10.81
N ILE A 779 -1.14 15.25 10.55
CA ILE A 779 -2.59 14.98 10.43
C ILE A 779 -3.32 15.31 11.75
N LEU A 780 -2.87 14.78 12.89
CA LEU A 780 -3.55 15.00 14.17
C LEU A 780 -3.48 16.48 14.60
N ALA A 781 -2.35 17.16 14.37
CA ALA A 781 -2.21 18.60 14.58
C ALA A 781 -3.16 19.42 13.69
N ALA A 782 -3.36 19.02 12.44
CA ALA A 782 -4.34 19.64 11.55
C ALA A 782 -5.79 19.38 11.98
N MET A 783 -6.11 18.19 12.51
CA MET A 783 -7.45 17.90 13.04
C MET A 783 -7.76 18.74 14.28
N ASP A 784 -6.85 18.84 15.25
CA ASP A 784 -7.02 19.73 16.42
C ASP A 784 -7.20 21.19 16.00
N VAL A 785 -6.36 21.68 15.09
CA VAL A 785 -6.49 23.03 14.54
C VAL A 785 -7.84 23.22 13.83
N ALA A 786 -8.26 22.30 12.97
CA ALA A 786 -9.51 22.44 12.22
C ALA A 786 -10.77 22.41 13.12
N ILE A 787 -10.72 21.67 14.24
CA ILE A 787 -11.75 21.69 15.29
C ILE A 787 -11.82 23.10 15.93
N ARG A 788 -10.68 23.70 16.26
CA ARG A 788 -10.59 25.04 16.86
C ARG A 788 -10.90 26.18 15.87
N ASP A 789 -10.55 26.00 14.60
CA ASP A 789 -10.81 26.93 13.50
C ASP A 789 -12.32 26.96 13.14
N GLY A 790 -13.08 25.90 13.48
CA GLY A 790 -14.56 25.90 13.45
C GLY A 790 -15.21 25.36 12.17
N VAL A 791 -14.61 24.35 11.55
CA VAL A 791 -15.18 23.66 10.37
C VAL A 791 -16.45 22.87 10.73
N ASP A 792 -17.35 22.62 9.77
CA ASP A 792 -18.54 21.77 9.99
C ASP A 792 -18.30 20.30 9.64
N ILE A 793 -17.39 20.07 8.69
CA ILE A 793 -17.09 18.79 8.07
C ILE A 793 -15.59 18.70 7.83
N LEU A 794 -14.99 17.55 8.14
CA LEU A 794 -13.63 17.18 7.77
C LEU A 794 -13.67 16.13 6.66
N SER A 795 -12.99 16.42 5.55
CA SER A 795 -12.81 15.55 4.39
C SER A 795 -11.37 15.05 4.35
N LEU A 796 -11.16 13.77 4.67
CA LEU A 796 -9.85 13.12 4.69
C LEU A 796 -9.77 12.12 3.55
N SER A 797 -9.12 12.51 2.45
CA SER A 797 -8.90 11.64 1.29
C SER A 797 -7.66 10.74 1.43
N LEU A 798 -7.37 10.33 2.67
CA LEU A 798 -6.19 9.61 3.13
C LEU A 798 -6.56 8.47 4.10
N GLY A 799 -5.63 7.54 4.33
CA GLY A 799 -5.79 6.40 5.24
C GLY A 799 -4.83 5.25 4.92
N GLY A 800 -4.36 4.54 5.95
CA GLY A 800 -3.48 3.38 5.83
C GLY A 800 -4.24 2.05 5.79
N PHE A 801 -3.54 0.95 6.12
CA PHE A 801 -4.18 -0.33 6.43
C PHE A 801 -4.95 -0.25 7.77
N PRO A 802 -6.00 -1.08 7.98
CA PRO A 802 -6.76 -1.08 9.24
C PRO A 802 -5.91 -1.55 10.43
N ILE A 803 -5.84 -0.71 11.45
CA ILE A 803 -5.17 -0.95 12.75
C ILE A 803 -6.17 -0.80 13.91
N PRO A 804 -5.83 -1.15 15.17
CA PRO A 804 -6.72 -0.97 16.31
C PRO A 804 -7.11 0.51 16.52
N LEU A 805 -8.35 0.77 16.95
CA LEU A 805 -8.89 2.13 17.03
C LEU A 805 -8.18 3.04 18.06
N PHE A 806 -7.39 2.46 18.97
CA PHE A 806 -6.56 3.20 19.94
C PHE A 806 -5.16 3.56 19.42
N ASP A 807 -4.71 2.95 18.32
CA ASP A 807 -3.47 3.31 17.60
C ASP A 807 -3.77 4.19 16.37
N ASP A 808 -5.01 4.15 15.87
CA ASP A 808 -5.50 4.97 14.76
C ASP A 808 -5.69 6.45 15.17
N ASN A 809 -4.69 7.27 14.88
CA ASN A 809 -4.72 8.72 15.13
C ASN A 809 -5.87 9.44 14.38
N ILE A 810 -6.34 8.90 13.25
CA ILE A 810 -7.52 9.44 12.55
C ILE A 810 -8.78 9.06 13.32
N ALA A 811 -8.88 7.85 13.88
CA ALA A 811 -9.98 7.47 14.77
C ALA A 811 -10.02 8.34 16.04
N ILE A 812 -8.87 8.60 16.68
CA ILE A 812 -8.76 9.47 17.87
C ILE A 812 -9.18 10.91 17.53
N GLY A 813 -8.55 11.53 16.52
CA GLY A 813 -8.85 12.91 16.11
C GLY A 813 -10.30 13.08 15.62
N SER A 814 -10.87 12.07 14.94
CA SER A 814 -12.25 12.11 14.48
C SER A 814 -13.29 11.89 15.59
N PHE A 815 -12.93 11.22 16.70
CA PHE A 815 -13.80 11.16 17.88
C PHE A 815 -13.98 12.57 18.47
N ARG A 816 -12.89 13.33 18.57
CA ARG A 816 -12.90 14.74 19.00
C ARG A 816 -13.71 15.65 18.08
N ALA A 817 -13.51 15.52 16.78
CA ALA A 817 -14.33 16.25 15.81
C ALA A 817 -15.83 15.99 16.02
N VAL A 818 -16.22 14.72 16.19
CA VAL A 818 -17.63 14.34 16.40
C VAL A 818 -18.19 14.79 17.76
N GLU A 819 -17.39 14.82 18.82
CA GLU A 819 -17.76 15.45 20.10
C GLU A 819 -18.03 16.96 19.95
N HIS A 820 -17.24 17.67 19.13
CA HIS A 820 -17.46 19.07 18.79
C HIS A 820 -18.55 19.28 17.70
N GLY A 821 -19.29 18.22 17.34
CA GLY A 821 -20.41 18.29 16.39
C GLY A 821 -20.00 18.33 14.91
N ILE A 822 -18.72 18.13 14.60
CA ILE A 822 -18.11 18.14 13.27
C ILE A 822 -18.21 16.74 12.66
N LEU A 823 -18.65 16.64 11.40
CA LEU A 823 -18.71 15.35 10.71
C LEU A 823 -17.34 15.00 10.10
N VAL A 824 -16.84 13.79 10.32
CA VAL A 824 -15.66 13.28 9.60
C VAL A 824 -16.08 12.32 8.50
N VAL A 825 -15.59 12.57 7.29
CA VAL A 825 -15.76 11.75 6.10
C VAL A 825 -14.38 11.33 5.60
N CYS A 826 -14.15 10.02 5.44
CA CYS A 826 -12.87 9.47 5.01
C CYS A 826 -13.02 8.53 3.81
N ALA A 827 -11.95 8.42 3.02
CA ALA A 827 -11.80 7.41 1.99
C ALA A 827 -11.77 5.98 2.59
N ALA A 828 -12.38 5.01 1.90
CA ALA A 828 -12.35 3.60 2.32
C ALA A 828 -11.01 2.89 2.07
N GLY A 829 -10.12 3.46 1.25
CA GLY A 829 -8.86 2.84 0.83
C GLY A 829 -8.96 2.14 -0.53
N ASN A 830 -7.83 1.98 -1.20
CA ASN A 830 -7.74 1.49 -2.59
C ASN A 830 -7.22 0.03 -2.70
N ASN A 831 -7.35 -0.74 -1.62
CA ASN A 831 -6.84 -2.12 -1.49
C ASN A 831 -7.87 -3.22 -1.85
N GLY A 832 -8.91 -2.86 -2.62
CA GLY A 832 -9.90 -3.80 -3.15
C GLY A 832 -9.35 -4.69 -4.29
N PRO A 833 -9.99 -5.83 -4.59
CA PRO A 833 -11.26 -6.33 -4.04
C PRO A 833 -11.08 -7.19 -2.77
N ILE A 834 -9.90 -7.15 -2.14
CA ILE A 834 -9.53 -7.99 -0.98
C ILE A 834 -10.54 -7.78 0.16
N GLN A 835 -11.01 -8.87 0.80
CA GLN A 835 -11.93 -8.79 1.95
C GLN A 835 -11.20 -8.28 3.20
N SER A 836 -11.88 -7.49 4.03
CA SER A 836 -11.31 -6.81 5.21
C SER A 836 -10.06 -5.98 4.89
N SER A 837 -10.14 -5.22 3.81
CA SER A 837 -9.12 -4.24 3.37
C SER A 837 -9.51 -2.79 3.66
N VAL A 838 -10.72 -2.55 4.15
CA VAL A 838 -11.29 -1.22 4.40
C VAL A 838 -10.55 -0.46 5.49
N ALA A 839 -10.14 0.77 5.17
CA ALA A 839 -9.49 1.70 6.09
C ALA A 839 -10.53 2.56 6.85
N ASN A 840 -10.05 3.39 7.78
CA ASN A 840 -10.88 4.40 8.48
C ASN A 840 -12.14 3.76 9.13
N GLU A 841 -11.95 2.67 9.87
CA GLU A 841 -13.04 1.76 10.29
C GLU A 841 -13.92 2.30 11.43
N ALA A 842 -13.55 3.42 12.07
CA ALA A 842 -14.22 3.91 13.26
C ALA A 842 -15.74 4.16 13.04
N PRO A 843 -16.61 3.83 14.02
CA PRO A 843 -18.06 4.01 13.86
C PRO A 843 -18.50 5.48 13.67
N TRP A 844 -17.75 6.43 14.22
CA TRP A 844 -18.02 7.87 14.12
C TRP A 844 -17.54 8.49 12.79
N ILE A 845 -16.57 7.88 12.10
CA ILE A 845 -16.16 8.26 10.73
C ILE A 845 -17.21 7.78 9.71
N THR A 846 -17.54 8.59 8.71
CA THR A 846 -18.30 8.17 7.51
C THR A 846 -17.34 7.69 6.44
N THR A 847 -17.29 6.38 6.19
CA THR A 847 -16.28 5.76 5.30
C THR A 847 -16.85 5.52 3.90
N ILE A 848 -16.28 6.17 2.88
CA ILE A 848 -16.81 6.19 1.50
C ILE A 848 -15.99 5.29 0.57
N GLY A 849 -16.63 4.27 -0.02
CA GLY A 849 -16.07 3.47 -1.11
C GLY A 849 -16.27 4.10 -2.50
N ALA A 850 -15.58 3.59 -3.51
CA ALA A 850 -15.58 4.17 -4.85
C ALA A 850 -16.48 3.41 -5.85
N SER A 851 -17.17 4.17 -6.70
CA SER A 851 -18.00 3.66 -7.80
C SER A 851 -17.69 4.32 -9.15
N THR A 852 -18.16 3.68 -10.23
CA THR A 852 -18.06 4.20 -11.61
C THR A 852 -19.19 5.17 -11.96
N LEU A 853 -18.91 6.07 -12.91
CA LEU A 853 -19.91 6.79 -13.70
C LEU A 853 -20.35 5.94 -14.91
N ASP A 854 -21.43 6.34 -15.62
CA ASP A 854 -21.74 5.80 -16.96
C ASP A 854 -20.90 6.44 -18.09
N ARG A 855 -20.09 7.44 -17.73
CA ARG A 855 -19.09 8.08 -18.59
C ARG A 855 -17.90 7.15 -18.85
N ARG A 856 -17.55 7.02 -20.13
CA ARG A 856 -16.41 6.26 -20.65
C ARG A 856 -15.63 7.07 -21.67
N PHE A 857 -14.40 6.64 -21.94
CA PHE A 857 -13.50 7.30 -22.88
C PHE A 857 -12.91 6.28 -23.88
N PRO A 858 -13.66 5.82 -24.90
CA PRO A 858 -13.25 4.64 -25.68
C PRO A 858 -11.91 4.80 -26.41
N GLY A 859 -10.97 3.89 -26.16
CA GLY A 859 -9.69 3.75 -26.86
C GLY A 859 -9.58 2.34 -27.44
N ILE A 860 -10.23 2.11 -28.58
CA ILE A 860 -10.41 0.78 -29.17
C ILE A 860 -9.15 0.38 -29.93
N VAL A 861 -8.61 -0.82 -29.66
CA VAL A 861 -7.51 -1.40 -30.43
C VAL A 861 -8.10 -2.24 -31.55
N GLN A 862 -7.85 -1.88 -32.81
CA GLN A 862 -8.10 -2.74 -33.95
C GLN A 862 -6.80 -3.47 -34.31
N MET A 863 -6.81 -4.80 -34.27
CA MET A 863 -5.67 -5.64 -34.62
C MET A 863 -5.69 -5.98 -36.12
N GLY A 864 -4.53 -6.25 -36.73
CA GLY A 864 -4.40 -6.55 -38.16
C GLY A 864 -5.15 -7.81 -38.63
N ASN A 865 -5.62 -8.65 -37.70
CA ASN A 865 -6.53 -9.77 -38.00
C ASN A 865 -8.02 -9.36 -38.05
N GLY A 866 -8.33 -8.07 -38.09
CA GLY A 866 -9.69 -7.52 -38.15
C GLY A 866 -10.47 -7.54 -36.83
N LYS A 867 -9.92 -8.12 -35.75
CA LYS A 867 -10.59 -8.18 -34.44
C LYS A 867 -10.32 -6.92 -33.61
N TYR A 868 -11.28 -6.59 -32.76
CA TYR A 868 -11.24 -5.40 -31.89
C TYR A 868 -11.06 -5.80 -30.42
N LEU A 869 -10.34 -4.98 -29.67
CA LEU A 869 -10.28 -5.00 -28.21
C LEU A 869 -10.77 -3.65 -27.68
N TYR A 870 -11.56 -3.69 -26.61
CA TYR A 870 -12.16 -2.51 -26.01
C TYR A 870 -11.28 -2.01 -24.86
N GLY A 871 -10.75 -0.80 -25.01
CA GLY A 871 -9.99 -0.10 -23.98
C GLY A 871 -10.53 1.30 -23.73
N GLU A 872 -9.90 2.03 -22.81
CA GLU A 872 -10.21 3.42 -22.51
C GLU A 872 -8.95 4.32 -22.51
N SER A 873 -9.11 5.58 -22.94
CA SER A 873 -8.03 6.53 -23.18
C SER A 873 -8.49 7.99 -23.12
N LEU A 874 -7.68 8.87 -22.53
CA LEU A 874 -7.84 10.33 -22.62
C LEU A 874 -7.07 10.98 -23.76
N TYR A 875 -6.42 10.20 -24.65
CA TYR A 875 -5.71 10.79 -25.78
C TYR A 875 -6.72 11.45 -26.76
N PRO A 876 -6.55 12.73 -27.12
CA PRO A 876 -7.57 13.50 -27.85
C PRO A 876 -7.73 13.17 -29.34
N GLY A 877 -7.00 12.16 -29.85
CA GLY A 877 -7.03 11.71 -31.26
C GLY A 877 -6.34 12.66 -32.25
N ASN A 878 -6.62 13.96 -32.15
CA ASN A 878 -6.51 14.92 -33.25
C ASN A 878 -5.09 15.51 -33.49
N HIS A 879 -4.11 15.22 -32.64
CA HIS A 879 -2.87 16.03 -32.55
C HIS A 879 -1.60 15.38 -33.13
N LEU A 880 -1.65 14.18 -33.73
CA LEU A 880 -0.46 13.55 -34.33
C LEU A 880 -0.76 12.88 -35.68
N LYS A 881 0.07 13.15 -36.70
CA LYS A 881 0.07 12.49 -38.03
C LYS A 881 0.33 10.97 -38.02
N ARG A 882 0.39 10.34 -36.83
CA ARG A 882 0.55 8.90 -36.59
C ARG A 882 -0.59 8.29 -35.75
N ALA A 883 -1.46 9.10 -35.12
CA ALA A 883 -2.63 8.57 -34.42
C ALA A 883 -3.58 7.90 -35.43
N GLY A 884 -4.16 6.76 -35.08
CA GLY A 884 -5.03 5.97 -35.97
C GLY A 884 -4.35 5.28 -37.16
N LYS A 885 -3.02 5.44 -37.37
CA LYS A 885 -2.29 4.63 -38.35
C LYS A 885 -2.12 3.21 -37.83
N GLU A 886 -2.16 2.25 -38.74
CA GLU A 886 -1.72 0.89 -38.46
C GLU A 886 -0.19 0.85 -38.36
N LEU A 887 0.30 0.24 -37.28
CA LEU A 887 1.70 0.18 -36.91
C LEU A 887 2.02 -1.24 -36.42
N GLU A 888 3.28 -1.63 -36.50
CA GLU A 888 3.75 -2.87 -35.89
C GLU A 888 3.58 -2.81 -34.36
N LEU A 889 3.14 -3.91 -33.79
CA LEU A 889 2.86 -4.10 -32.38
C LEU A 889 4.01 -4.90 -31.74
N VAL A 890 4.49 -4.49 -30.57
CA VAL A 890 5.56 -5.20 -29.87
C VAL A 890 5.26 -5.34 -28.38
N TYR A 891 5.48 -6.54 -27.85
CA TYR A 891 5.51 -6.85 -26.42
C TYR A 891 6.91 -7.40 -26.15
N VAL A 892 7.69 -6.69 -25.32
CA VAL A 892 9.09 -7.06 -25.06
C VAL A 892 9.14 -7.74 -23.69
N THR A 893 9.54 -9.00 -23.66
CA THR A 893 9.81 -9.77 -22.44
C THR A 893 11.28 -10.11 -22.37
N SER A 894 11.89 -10.00 -21.18
CA SER A 894 13.23 -10.52 -20.91
C SER A 894 13.39 -10.68 -19.40
N GLU A 895 13.74 -11.91 -18.98
CA GLU A 895 13.59 -12.45 -17.63
C GLU A 895 14.24 -11.59 -16.53
N ASN A 896 15.33 -10.87 -16.87
CA ASN A 896 16.12 -10.05 -15.94
C ASN A 896 15.99 -8.54 -16.19
N SER A 897 14.98 -8.06 -16.93
CA SER A 897 14.93 -6.64 -17.38
C SER A 897 13.67 -5.85 -17.01
N GLY A 898 12.56 -6.52 -16.67
CA GLY A 898 11.27 -5.85 -16.48
C GLY A 898 10.73 -5.14 -17.74
N SER A 899 11.20 -5.53 -18.94
CA SER A 899 10.79 -4.96 -20.22
C SER A 899 9.27 -4.98 -20.40
N GLU A 900 8.61 -6.03 -19.91
CA GLU A 900 7.17 -6.21 -19.98
C GLU A 900 6.42 -5.18 -19.13
N TYR A 901 7.03 -4.68 -18.06
CA TYR A 901 6.50 -3.55 -17.28
C TYR A 901 6.92 -2.19 -17.83
N CYS A 902 7.78 -2.12 -18.85
CA CYS A 902 8.31 -0.88 -19.41
C CYS A 902 8.99 0.00 -18.34
N PHE A 903 9.94 -0.58 -17.59
CA PHE A 903 10.82 0.16 -16.68
C PHE A 903 11.79 1.07 -17.44
N LYS A 904 12.24 2.16 -16.81
CA LYS A 904 13.22 3.08 -17.40
C LYS A 904 14.48 2.31 -17.81
N GLY A 905 15.01 2.59 -19.00
CA GLY A 905 16.15 1.87 -19.59
C GLY A 905 15.84 0.49 -20.19
N SER A 906 14.81 -0.24 -19.74
CA SER A 906 14.57 -1.64 -20.14
C SER A 906 14.25 -1.86 -21.63
N LEU A 907 13.59 -0.89 -22.29
CA LEU A 907 13.08 -1.03 -23.66
C LEU A 907 14.17 -0.79 -24.71
N PRO A 908 14.63 -1.81 -25.48
CA PRO A 908 15.70 -1.62 -26.44
C PRO A 908 15.21 -0.81 -27.64
N ARG A 909 15.76 0.40 -27.85
CA ARG A 909 15.33 1.35 -28.91
C ARG A 909 15.16 0.68 -30.29
N ALA A 910 16.07 -0.20 -30.68
CA ALA A 910 16.00 -0.93 -31.96
C ALA A 910 14.76 -1.85 -32.10
N LYS A 911 14.21 -2.37 -30.99
CA LYS A 911 13.00 -3.21 -31.00
C LYS A 911 11.70 -2.40 -31.04
N VAL A 912 11.67 -1.22 -30.40
CA VAL A 912 10.44 -0.44 -30.13
C VAL A 912 10.27 0.84 -30.97
N ARG A 913 11.32 1.40 -31.57
CA ARG A 913 11.28 2.68 -32.29
C ARG A 913 10.20 2.68 -33.39
N GLY A 914 9.22 3.57 -33.28
CA GLY A 914 8.13 3.73 -34.23
C GLY A 914 6.95 2.75 -34.08
N LYS A 915 6.99 1.83 -33.11
CA LYS A 915 5.98 0.77 -32.92
C LYS A 915 4.97 1.09 -31.82
N ILE A 916 3.91 0.29 -31.72
CA ILE A 916 3.02 0.28 -30.54
C ILE A 916 3.61 -0.68 -29.50
N VAL A 917 3.95 -0.19 -28.31
CA VAL A 917 4.50 -1.03 -27.24
C VAL A 917 3.39 -1.48 -26.29
N VAL A 918 3.31 -2.78 -26.00
CA VAL A 918 2.45 -3.31 -24.94
C VAL A 918 3.24 -3.32 -23.63
N CYS A 919 2.69 -2.66 -22.60
CA CYS A 919 3.25 -2.62 -21.26
C CYS A 919 2.23 -3.21 -20.27
N ASP A 920 2.66 -4.15 -19.44
CA ASP A 920 1.85 -4.71 -18.37
C ASP A 920 1.71 -3.72 -17.20
N ARG A 921 0.51 -3.71 -16.64
CA ARG A 921 0.17 -2.92 -15.46
C ARG A 921 0.67 -3.60 -14.19
N GLY A 922 1.55 -2.91 -13.48
CA GLY A 922 2.15 -3.34 -12.23
C GLY A 922 3.47 -2.62 -11.98
N VAL A 923 3.96 -2.72 -10.74
CA VAL A 923 5.23 -2.18 -10.23
C VAL A 923 5.36 -0.65 -10.37
N ASN A 924 5.78 -0.12 -11.52
CA ASN A 924 6.01 1.31 -11.74
C ASN A 924 4.77 2.08 -12.26
N GLY A 925 4.87 3.41 -12.37
CA GLY A 925 3.76 4.32 -12.63
C GLY A 925 3.05 4.07 -13.97
N ARG A 926 1.72 4.06 -13.97
CA ARG A 926 0.91 3.90 -15.20
C ARG A 926 1.22 4.98 -16.24
N ALA A 927 1.28 6.25 -15.84
CA ALA A 927 1.67 7.35 -16.72
C ALA A 927 3.16 7.29 -17.13
N GLU A 928 4.04 6.96 -16.18
CA GLU A 928 5.51 6.84 -16.32
C GLU A 928 5.91 5.85 -17.42
N LYS A 929 5.29 4.66 -17.49
CA LYS A 929 5.45 3.69 -18.60
C LYS A 929 5.27 4.34 -19.97
N GLY A 930 4.35 5.31 -20.08
CA GLY A 930 4.10 6.07 -21.31
C GLY A 930 5.24 7.04 -21.67
N GLU A 931 5.95 7.58 -20.67
CA GLU A 931 7.16 8.37 -20.91
C GLU A 931 8.36 7.48 -21.25
N VAL A 932 8.55 6.35 -20.57
CA VAL A 932 9.60 5.38 -20.93
C VAL A 932 9.44 4.88 -22.38
N VAL A 933 8.21 4.57 -22.83
CA VAL A 933 7.95 4.22 -24.24
C VAL A 933 8.26 5.38 -25.19
N LYS A 934 8.04 6.64 -24.79
CA LYS A 934 8.37 7.86 -25.54
C LYS A 934 9.89 8.10 -25.62
N GLU A 935 10.62 7.98 -24.50
CA GLU A 935 12.10 8.05 -24.42
C GLU A 935 12.81 6.97 -25.25
N ALA A 936 12.19 5.78 -25.35
CA ALA A 936 12.66 4.68 -26.20
C ALA A 936 12.27 4.84 -27.69
N GLY A 937 11.48 5.87 -28.03
CA GLY A 937 11.09 6.20 -29.41
C GLY A 937 9.87 5.44 -29.94
N GLY A 938 9.09 4.79 -29.08
CA GLY A 938 7.80 4.18 -29.41
C GLY A 938 6.78 5.21 -29.91
N ALA A 939 5.85 4.78 -30.77
CA ALA A 939 4.85 5.65 -31.38
C ALA A 939 3.51 5.68 -30.62
N ALA A 940 3.20 4.62 -29.87
CA ALA A 940 2.01 4.49 -29.02
C ALA A 940 2.22 3.42 -27.94
N MET A 941 1.34 3.36 -26.95
CA MET A 941 1.35 2.33 -25.89
C MET A 941 -0.02 1.63 -25.76
N ILE A 942 -0.02 0.35 -25.42
CA ILE A 942 -1.20 -0.33 -24.87
C ILE A 942 -0.84 -0.77 -23.45
N LEU A 943 -1.53 -0.22 -22.46
CA LEU A 943 -1.40 -0.60 -21.06
C LEU A 943 -2.33 -1.78 -20.79
N ALA A 944 -1.76 -2.93 -20.46
CA ALA A 944 -2.47 -4.18 -20.27
C ALA A 944 -2.73 -4.46 -18.79
N ASN A 945 -4.01 -4.55 -18.36
CA ASN A 945 -4.31 -5.08 -17.03
C ASN A 945 -3.83 -6.53 -16.90
N THR A 946 -3.25 -6.84 -15.74
CA THR A 946 -2.85 -8.18 -15.31
C THR A 946 -3.97 -8.86 -14.48
N VAL A 947 -3.75 -10.12 -14.07
CA VAL A 947 -4.70 -10.88 -13.23
C VAL A 947 -5.02 -10.19 -11.89
N ILE A 948 -4.12 -9.32 -11.41
CA ILE A 948 -4.29 -8.53 -10.19
C ILE A 948 -5.33 -7.41 -10.41
N ASN A 949 -5.24 -6.69 -11.53
CA ASN A 949 -6.13 -5.57 -11.84
C ASN A 949 -7.47 -5.98 -12.47
N GLN A 950 -7.56 -7.16 -13.11
CA GLN A 950 -8.80 -7.67 -13.71
C GLN A 950 -9.40 -6.63 -14.69
N GLU A 951 -10.68 -6.28 -14.54
CA GLU A 951 -11.39 -5.30 -15.39
C GLU A 951 -11.41 -3.89 -14.77
N GLU A 952 -10.32 -3.48 -14.13
CA GLU A 952 -10.20 -2.15 -13.53
C GLU A 952 -9.91 -1.06 -14.58
N ASN A 953 -10.92 -0.28 -14.94
CA ASN A 953 -10.84 0.79 -15.96
C ASN A 953 -10.44 2.17 -15.38
N SER A 954 -9.44 2.22 -14.50
CA SER A 954 -8.85 3.48 -14.03
C SER A 954 -7.87 4.02 -15.07
N ILE A 955 -8.24 5.06 -15.81
CA ILE A 955 -7.39 5.65 -16.87
C ILE A 955 -6.62 6.87 -16.39
N ASP A 956 -5.47 7.13 -17.02
CA ASP A 956 -4.68 8.34 -16.83
C ASP A 956 -4.59 9.15 -18.13
N VAL A 957 -4.05 10.36 -18.03
CA VAL A 957 -3.44 11.04 -19.17
C VAL A 957 -2.05 10.45 -19.39
N HIS A 958 -1.71 10.16 -20.65
CA HIS A 958 -0.36 9.78 -21.07
C HIS A 958 0.27 10.85 -21.97
N VAL A 959 1.59 10.81 -22.12
CA VAL A 959 2.41 11.74 -22.93
C VAL A 959 2.43 11.40 -24.43
N LEU A 960 2.02 10.19 -24.79
CA LEU A 960 1.87 9.68 -26.16
C LEU A 960 0.47 9.05 -26.36
N PRO A 961 0.08 8.64 -27.59
CA PRO A 961 -1.17 7.90 -27.81
C PRO A 961 -1.14 6.58 -27.05
N ALA A 962 -2.00 6.43 -26.04
CA ALA A 962 -2.08 5.23 -25.22
C ALA A 962 -3.52 4.79 -24.97
N THR A 963 -3.76 3.50 -24.73
CA THR A 963 -5.06 2.99 -24.23
C THR A 963 -4.86 1.92 -23.17
N LEU A 964 -5.74 1.90 -22.18
CA LEU A 964 -5.82 0.87 -21.14
C LEU A 964 -6.80 -0.22 -21.57
N ILE A 965 -6.42 -1.50 -21.51
CA ILE A 965 -7.32 -2.64 -21.77
C ILE A 965 -7.48 -3.54 -20.54
N GLY A 966 -8.66 -4.14 -20.42
CA GLY A 966 -9.00 -5.13 -19.38
C GLY A 966 -8.20 -6.42 -19.48
N PHE A 967 -8.31 -7.29 -18.47
CA PHE A 967 -7.53 -8.53 -18.41
C PHE A 967 -7.98 -9.56 -19.46
N LYS A 968 -9.27 -9.63 -19.77
CA LYS A 968 -9.76 -10.49 -20.87
C LYS A 968 -9.23 -10.01 -22.23
N GLU A 969 -9.14 -8.71 -22.43
CA GLU A 969 -8.58 -8.09 -23.63
C GLU A 969 -7.05 -8.24 -23.70
N SER A 970 -6.31 -8.16 -22.59
CA SER A 970 -4.85 -8.34 -22.59
C SER A 970 -4.44 -9.78 -22.90
N VAL A 971 -5.17 -10.79 -22.40
CA VAL A 971 -4.98 -12.20 -22.78
C VAL A 971 -5.21 -12.39 -24.29
N ARG A 972 -6.26 -11.78 -24.85
CA ARG A 972 -6.52 -11.80 -26.31
C ARG A 972 -5.43 -11.11 -27.12
N LEU A 973 -4.89 -9.99 -26.63
CA LEU A 973 -3.81 -9.25 -27.29
C LEU A 973 -2.52 -10.08 -27.34
N LYS A 974 -2.10 -10.67 -26.21
CA LYS A 974 -0.89 -11.50 -26.15
C LYS A 974 -1.02 -12.77 -27.00
N ALA A 975 -2.21 -13.39 -27.02
CA ALA A 975 -2.50 -14.50 -27.92
C ALA A 975 -2.45 -14.10 -29.41
N TYR A 976 -2.87 -12.87 -29.77
CA TYR A 976 -2.71 -12.36 -31.12
C TYR A 976 -1.23 -12.13 -31.47
N ILE A 977 -0.46 -11.47 -30.59
CA ILE A 977 0.98 -11.22 -30.79
C ILE A 977 1.73 -12.52 -31.09
N ASN A 978 1.45 -13.59 -30.33
CA ASN A 978 2.09 -14.89 -30.52
C ASN A 978 1.61 -15.68 -31.75
N SER A 979 0.54 -15.24 -32.43
CA SER A 979 -0.03 -15.96 -33.59
C SER A 979 0.48 -15.48 -34.96
N THR A 980 1.35 -14.46 -35.01
CA THR A 980 1.94 -13.95 -36.26
C THR A 980 3.36 -13.43 -36.03
N ARG A 981 4.24 -13.56 -37.04
CA ARG A 981 5.61 -13.00 -37.01
C ARG A 981 5.65 -11.47 -37.15
N ARG A 982 4.55 -10.84 -37.56
CA ARG A 982 4.43 -9.37 -37.70
C ARG A 982 3.03 -8.93 -37.23
N PRO A 983 2.76 -8.88 -35.91
CA PRO A 983 1.50 -8.37 -35.41
C PRO A 983 1.42 -6.86 -35.64
N THR A 984 0.24 -6.39 -36.02
CA THR A 984 -0.05 -4.98 -36.29
C THR A 984 -1.32 -4.55 -35.57
N ALA A 985 -1.40 -3.26 -35.23
CA ALA A 985 -2.60 -2.67 -34.67
C ALA A 985 -2.70 -1.17 -34.97
N ARG A 986 -3.91 -0.63 -34.81
CA ARG A 986 -4.17 0.81 -34.67
C ARG A 986 -5.06 1.07 -33.47
N ILE A 987 -4.87 2.21 -32.80
CA ILE A 987 -5.73 2.67 -31.70
C ILE A 987 -6.68 3.74 -32.25
N VAL A 988 -7.99 3.53 -32.06
CA VAL A 988 -9.07 4.42 -32.45
C VAL A 988 -9.63 5.09 -31.20
N PHE A 989 -9.51 6.42 -31.13
CA PHE A 989 -9.93 7.23 -29.99
C PHE A 989 -11.35 7.77 -30.23
N GLY A 990 -12.32 7.28 -29.45
CA GLY A 990 -13.74 7.63 -29.55
C GLY A 990 -14.16 8.84 -28.72
N GLY A 991 -13.22 9.60 -28.16
CA GLY A 991 -13.50 10.75 -27.30
C GLY A 991 -14.24 10.35 -26.02
N THR A 992 -15.27 11.12 -25.66
CA THR A 992 -16.08 10.89 -24.44
C THR A 992 -17.48 10.38 -24.78
N VAL A 993 -17.91 9.32 -24.10
CA VAL A 993 -19.26 8.72 -24.24
C VAL A 993 -19.93 8.67 -22.86
N ILE A 994 -21.22 9.02 -22.78
CA ILE A 994 -22.01 9.09 -21.54
C ILE A 994 -23.30 8.29 -21.72
N GLY A 995 -23.91 7.81 -20.63
CA GLY A 995 -25.21 7.12 -20.61
C GLY A 995 -25.26 5.72 -21.23
N LYS A 996 -24.27 5.33 -22.06
CA LYS A 996 -24.24 4.01 -22.72
C LYS A 996 -23.68 2.87 -21.86
N SER A 997 -23.03 3.17 -20.73
CA SER A 997 -22.48 2.15 -19.82
C SER A 997 -23.30 2.00 -18.56
N ARG A 998 -23.48 0.75 -18.12
CA ARG A 998 -24.12 0.41 -16.85
C ARG A 998 -23.38 1.03 -15.66
N ALA A 999 -24.03 1.88 -14.88
CA ALA A 999 -23.43 2.49 -13.69
C ALA A 999 -24.47 2.92 -12.62
N PRO A 1000 -24.07 3.07 -11.34
CA PRO A 1000 -22.76 2.74 -10.78
C PRO A 1000 -22.46 1.23 -10.72
N ALA A 1001 -21.19 0.88 -10.89
CA ALA A 1001 -20.59 -0.36 -10.43
C ALA A 1001 -19.55 -0.04 -9.35
N VAL A 1002 -19.23 -1.00 -8.47
CA VAL A 1002 -18.14 -0.85 -7.49
C VAL A 1002 -16.80 -0.81 -8.23
N ALA A 1003 -15.92 0.12 -7.87
CA ALA A 1003 -14.57 0.15 -8.40
C ALA A 1003 -13.79 -1.07 -7.91
N GLN A 1004 -13.03 -1.73 -8.80
CA GLN A 1004 -12.26 -2.94 -8.45
C GLN A 1004 -11.34 -2.70 -7.25
N PHE A 1005 -10.61 -1.59 -7.27
CA PHE A 1005 -9.72 -1.13 -6.20
C PHE A 1005 -10.44 -0.69 -4.92
N SER A 1006 -11.76 -0.45 -4.92
CA SER A 1006 -12.44 0.04 -3.70
C SER A 1006 -12.33 -1.01 -2.60
N ALA A 1007 -11.71 -0.66 -1.47
CA ALA A 1007 -11.53 -1.58 -0.36
C ALA A 1007 -12.86 -2.10 0.22
N ARG A 1008 -12.81 -3.29 0.84
CA ARG A 1008 -13.99 -4.08 1.23
C ARG A 1008 -13.99 -4.39 2.72
N GLY A 1009 -15.18 -4.46 3.30
CA GLY A 1009 -15.40 -5.04 4.63
C GLY A 1009 -15.34 -6.57 4.66
N PRO A 1010 -15.76 -7.21 5.77
CA PRO A 1010 -16.15 -6.58 7.04
C PRO A 1010 -14.97 -5.83 7.67
N SER A 1011 -15.25 -4.92 8.61
CA SER A 1011 -14.19 -4.26 9.39
C SER A 1011 -13.36 -5.30 10.16
N TYR A 1012 -12.04 -5.14 10.12
CA TYR A 1012 -11.06 -5.97 10.79
C TYR A 1012 -11.11 -5.77 12.31
N SER A 1013 -11.10 -4.51 12.77
CA SER A 1013 -11.10 -4.13 14.19
C SER A 1013 -12.47 -4.31 14.86
N ASN A 1014 -13.57 -4.14 14.10
CA ASN A 1014 -14.94 -4.07 14.61
C ASN A 1014 -15.96 -4.67 13.61
N PRO A 1015 -15.97 -6.00 13.39
CA PRO A 1015 -16.93 -6.67 12.51
C PRO A 1015 -18.39 -6.61 12.99
N SER A 1016 -18.67 -5.96 14.12
CA SER A 1016 -20.04 -5.65 14.59
C SER A 1016 -20.65 -4.41 13.92
N ILE A 1017 -19.84 -3.62 13.22
CA ILE A 1017 -20.25 -2.49 12.40
C ILE A 1017 -19.92 -2.81 10.92
N LEU A 1018 -20.81 -2.39 10.03
CA LEU A 1018 -20.72 -2.66 8.60
C LEU A 1018 -19.96 -1.52 7.92
N LYS A 1019 -18.89 -1.85 7.19
CA LYS A 1019 -18.04 -0.91 6.43
C LYS A 1019 -17.81 -1.44 4.99
N PRO A 1020 -17.60 -0.58 3.97
CA PRO A 1020 -17.76 0.88 4.01
C PRO A 1020 -19.21 1.29 4.34
N ASP A 1021 -19.45 2.56 4.67
CA ASP A 1021 -20.80 3.02 5.04
C ASP A 1021 -21.70 3.20 3.81
N VAL A 1022 -21.14 3.72 2.71
CA VAL A 1022 -21.77 3.94 1.39
C VAL A 1022 -20.68 3.95 0.30
N ILE A 1023 -21.08 3.92 -0.97
CA ILE A 1023 -20.22 4.21 -2.13
C ILE A 1023 -20.62 5.53 -2.83
N ALA A 1024 -19.65 6.21 -3.44
CA ALA A 1024 -19.85 7.43 -4.22
C ALA A 1024 -18.90 7.47 -5.45
N PRO A 1025 -19.15 8.32 -6.46
CA PRO A 1025 -18.34 8.36 -7.68
C PRO A 1025 -16.86 8.60 -7.38
N GLY A 1026 -16.02 7.64 -7.76
CA GLY A 1026 -14.59 7.65 -7.48
C GLY A 1026 -13.71 7.11 -8.61
N VAL A 1027 -14.28 6.80 -9.77
CA VAL A 1027 -13.53 6.36 -10.96
C VAL A 1027 -13.68 7.39 -12.07
N ASN A 1028 -12.54 7.75 -12.67
CA ASN A 1028 -12.42 8.65 -13.81
C ASN A 1028 -13.11 10.01 -13.57
N ILE A 1029 -12.86 10.59 -12.39
CA ILE A 1029 -13.40 11.87 -11.92
C ILE A 1029 -12.51 13.01 -12.41
N ILE A 1030 -13.13 14.08 -12.92
CA ILE A 1030 -12.42 15.27 -13.43
C ILE A 1030 -12.74 16.44 -12.51
N ALA A 1031 -11.70 17.04 -11.95
CA ALA A 1031 -11.74 18.20 -11.07
C ALA A 1031 -10.49 19.07 -11.27
N ALA A 1032 -10.32 20.13 -10.48
CA ALA A 1032 -9.26 21.11 -10.70
C ALA A 1032 -7.85 20.50 -10.61
N TRP A 1033 -6.91 21.10 -11.35
CA TRP A 1033 -5.50 20.73 -11.34
C TRP A 1033 -4.60 21.96 -11.23
N PRO A 1034 -3.45 21.87 -10.53
CA PRO A 1034 -2.47 22.96 -10.46
C PRO A 1034 -1.79 23.27 -11.80
N GLN A 1035 -1.58 24.56 -12.09
CA GLN A 1035 -0.95 25.01 -13.34
C GLN A 1035 0.59 24.89 -13.36
N ASN A 1036 1.23 24.55 -12.25
CA ASN A 1036 2.65 24.17 -12.22
C ASN A 1036 2.89 22.75 -12.76
N LEU A 1037 1.88 21.87 -12.78
CA LEU A 1037 2.01 20.44 -13.09
C LEU A 1037 1.56 20.06 -14.50
N GLY A 1038 2.19 19.00 -15.04
CA GLY A 1038 1.69 18.30 -16.22
C GLY A 1038 0.35 17.59 -15.96
N PRO A 1039 -0.50 17.37 -16.98
CA PRO A 1039 -1.75 16.61 -16.82
C PRO A 1039 -1.55 15.15 -16.39
N THR A 1040 -0.35 14.58 -16.58
CA THR A 1040 0.07 13.27 -16.05
C THR A 1040 0.51 13.30 -14.59
N GLY A 1041 0.81 14.48 -14.03
CA GLY A 1041 1.55 14.65 -12.77
C GLY A 1041 3.06 14.44 -12.86
N LEU A 1042 3.61 14.06 -14.01
CA LEU A 1042 5.05 13.83 -14.20
C LEU A 1042 5.81 15.15 -14.46
N PRO A 1043 7.03 15.34 -13.90
CA PRO A 1043 7.90 16.48 -14.22
C PRO A 1043 8.21 16.65 -15.71
N GLU A 1044 8.33 15.54 -16.45
CA GLU A 1044 8.69 15.49 -17.86
C GLU A 1044 7.56 15.94 -18.81
N ASP A 1045 6.32 16.01 -18.32
CA ASP A 1045 5.18 16.45 -19.10
C ASP A 1045 5.06 17.98 -19.08
N SER A 1046 5.53 18.63 -20.14
CA SER A 1046 5.50 20.09 -20.31
C SER A 1046 4.14 20.68 -20.67
N ARG A 1047 3.11 19.86 -20.94
CA ARG A 1047 1.73 20.34 -21.18
C ARG A 1047 1.17 20.93 -19.89
N ARG A 1048 0.23 21.88 -19.96
CA ARG A 1048 -0.48 22.43 -18.77
C ARG A 1048 -1.98 22.44 -18.97
N VAL A 1049 -2.72 22.18 -17.89
CA VAL A 1049 -4.20 22.08 -17.87
C VAL A 1049 -4.76 22.65 -16.57
N ASN A 1050 -6.00 23.15 -16.61
CA ASN A 1050 -6.73 23.59 -15.41
C ASN A 1050 -7.47 22.46 -14.69
N PHE A 1051 -7.59 21.30 -15.35
CA PHE A 1051 -8.36 20.13 -14.91
C PHE A 1051 -7.66 18.84 -15.38
N THR A 1052 -7.62 17.81 -14.54
CA THR A 1052 -7.17 16.47 -14.93
C THR A 1052 -8.11 15.39 -14.39
N ILE A 1053 -7.87 14.13 -14.77
CA ILE A 1053 -8.61 12.97 -14.27
C ILE A 1053 -7.89 12.30 -13.10
N MET A 1054 -8.65 11.79 -12.13
CA MET A 1054 -8.13 10.89 -11.10
C MET A 1054 -9.15 9.79 -10.77
N SER A 1055 -8.66 8.67 -10.23
CA SER A 1055 -9.46 7.55 -9.73
C SER A 1055 -8.96 7.13 -8.35
N GLY A 1056 -9.88 6.93 -7.41
CA GLY A 1056 -9.60 6.53 -6.04
C GLY A 1056 -10.80 6.70 -5.11
N THR A 1057 -10.80 6.01 -3.98
CA THR A 1057 -11.71 6.33 -2.86
C THR A 1057 -11.47 7.75 -2.32
N SER A 1058 -10.26 8.28 -2.54
CA SER A 1058 -9.88 9.69 -2.38
C SER A 1058 -10.71 10.68 -3.21
N MET A 1059 -11.30 10.26 -4.34
CA MET A 1059 -12.24 11.08 -5.13
C MET A 1059 -13.70 10.82 -4.73
N ALA A 1060 -14.01 9.66 -4.16
CA ALA A 1060 -15.34 9.35 -3.63
C ALA A 1060 -15.62 10.05 -2.28
N CYS A 1061 -14.61 10.14 -1.40
CA CYS A 1061 -14.64 10.88 -0.14
C CYS A 1061 -15.20 12.31 -0.28
N PRO A 1062 -14.64 13.21 -1.12
CA PRO A 1062 -15.12 14.58 -1.26
C PRO A 1062 -16.53 14.69 -1.86
N HIS A 1063 -16.97 13.73 -2.70
CA HIS A 1063 -18.39 13.68 -3.08
C HIS A 1063 -19.28 13.49 -1.85
N GLY A 1064 -18.92 12.57 -0.94
CA GLY A 1064 -19.58 12.38 0.35
C GLY A 1064 -19.55 13.64 1.23
N SER A 1065 -18.39 14.27 1.36
CA SER A 1065 -18.18 15.50 2.15
C SER A 1065 -19.02 16.68 1.64
N GLY A 1066 -19.10 16.87 0.33
CA GLY A 1066 -19.93 17.91 -0.28
C GLY A 1066 -21.43 17.62 -0.15
N ILE A 1067 -21.87 16.37 -0.30
CA ILE A 1067 -23.27 15.99 -0.03
C ILE A 1067 -23.63 16.24 1.44
N ALA A 1068 -22.74 15.89 2.37
CA ALA A 1068 -22.92 16.22 3.78
C ALA A 1068 -22.98 17.73 4.04
N ALA A 1069 -22.28 18.56 3.25
CA ALA A 1069 -22.35 20.02 3.35
C ALA A 1069 -23.70 20.59 2.88
N LEU A 1070 -24.33 19.98 1.87
CA LEU A 1070 -25.71 20.30 1.51
C LEU A 1070 -26.67 19.97 2.67
N ILE A 1071 -26.52 18.78 3.28
CA ILE A 1071 -27.37 18.36 4.41
C ILE A 1071 -27.13 19.25 5.63
N ARG A 1072 -25.89 19.64 5.94
CA ARG A 1072 -25.54 20.58 7.03
C ARG A 1072 -26.16 21.96 6.80
N SER A 1073 -26.15 22.49 5.57
CA SER A 1073 -26.73 23.79 5.26
C SER A 1073 -28.28 23.76 5.36
N ALA A 1074 -28.91 22.67 4.90
CA ALA A 1074 -30.35 22.45 5.08
C ALA A 1074 -30.74 22.24 6.56
N HIS A 1075 -29.91 21.54 7.34
CA HIS A 1075 -30.18 21.16 8.74
C HIS A 1075 -29.03 21.53 9.69
N PRO A 1076 -28.79 22.82 9.99
CA PRO A 1076 -27.61 23.26 10.75
C PRO A 1076 -27.47 22.60 12.13
N LYS A 1077 -28.59 22.28 12.78
CA LYS A 1077 -28.66 21.71 14.14
C LYS A 1077 -28.49 20.19 14.22
N TRP A 1078 -28.34 19.47 13.11
CA TRP A 1078 -28.17 18.01 13.14
C TRP A 1078 -26.80 17.59 13.68
N SER A 1079 -26.74 16.43 14.34
CA SER A 1079 -25.49 15.81 14.75
C SER A 1079 -24.72 15.23 13.54
N PRO A 1080 -23.41 14.95 13.66
CA PRO A 1080 -22.68 14.14 12.70
C PRO A 1080 -23.38 12.80 12.39
N ALA A 1081 -23.89 12.12 13.41
CA ALA A 1081 -24.59 10.85 13.28
C ALA A 1081 -25.92 10.98 12.50
N ALA A 1082 -26.66 12.09 12.68
CA ALA A 1082 -27.88 12.38 11.93
C ALA A 1082 -27.60 12.61 10.44
N ILE A 1083 -26.58 13.40 10.10
CA ILE A 1083 -26.16 13.63 8.71
C ILE A 1083 -25.68 12.33 8.07
N LYS A 1084 -24.80 11.58 8.76
CA LYS A 1084 -24.36 10.25 8.33
C LYS A 1084 -25.54 9.29 8.12
N SER A 1085 -26.51 9.28 9.04
CA SER A 1085 -27.72 8.48 8.91
C SER A 1085 -28.51 8.85 7.67
N ALA A 1086 -28.69 10.14 7.37
CA ALA A 1086 -29.45 10.57 6.20
C ALA A 1086 -28.80 10.12 4.88
N VAL A 1087 -27.47 10.20 4.79
CA VAL A 1087 -26.69 9.67 3.64
C VAL A 1087 -26.84 8.14 3.52
N MET A 1088 -26.74 7.41 4.64
CA MET A 1088 -26.82 5.94 4.62
C MET A 1088 -28.23 5.42 4.33
N THR A 1089 -29.28 5.95 4.97
CA THR A 1089 -30.62 5.34 4.90
C THR A 1089 -31.36 5.61 3.59
N THR A 1090 -30.88 6.59 2.82
CA THR A 1090 -31.48 7.00 1.55
C THR A 1090 -30.73 6.50 0.32
N ALA A 1091 -29.54 5.92 0.51
CA ALA A 1091 -28.70 5.35 -0.54
C ALA A 1091 -29.42 4.29 -1.38
N GLU A 1092 -29.03 4.14 -2.64
CA GLU A 1092 -29.62 3.18 -3.58
C GLU A 1092 -28.71 1.99 -3.86
N VAL A 1093 -29.28 0.77 -3.85
CA VAL A 1093 -28.56 -0.48 -4.12
C VAL A 1093 -28.65 -0.93 -5.59
N VAL A 1094 -29.21 -0.06 -6.44
CA VAL A 1094 -29.42 -0.29 -7.87
C VAL A 1094 -28.66 0.72 -8.72
N ASP A 1095 -28.32 0.30 -9.93
CA ASP A 1095 -27.80 1.14 -11.00
C ASP A 1095 -28.90 1.99 -11.67
N HIS A 1096 -28.50 2.92 -12.54
CA HIS A 1096 -29.41 3.79 -13.30
C HIS A 1096 -30.44 3.06 -14.20
N SER A 1097 -30.29 1.74 -14.41
CA SER A 1097 -31.25 0.89 -15.15
C SER A 1097 -32.18 0.10 -14.22
N GLY A 1098 -32.16 0.37 -12.91
CA GLY A 1098 -32.96 -0.31 -11.89
C GLY A 1098 -32.46 -1.72 -11.54
N LYS A 1099 -31.30 -2.14 -12.03
CA LYS A 1099 -30.70 -3.46 -11.77
C LYS A 1099 -29.71 -3.37 -10.60
N PRO A 1100 -29.35 -4.46 -9.91
CA PRO A 1100 -28.43 -4.39 -8.77
C PRO A 1100 -27.06 -3.81 -9.14
N ILE A 1101 -26.47 -2.98 -8.28
CA ILE A 1101 -25.08 -2.52 -8.45
C ILE A 1101 -24.14 -3.73 -8.54
N MET A 1102 -23.16 -3.68 -9.43
CA MET A 1102 -22.24 -4.80 -9.71
C MET A 1102 -20.90 -4.66 -8.98
N ASP A 1103 -20.30 -5.81 -8.65
CA ASP A 1103 -18.95 -5.99 -8.12
C ASP A 1103 -18.21 -6.98 -9.03
N GLY A 1104 -17.58 -6.49 -10.09
CA GLY A 1104 -17.12 -7.33 -11.19
C GLY A 1104 -18.30 -7.92 -11.97
N ASP A 1105 -18.37 -9.26 -12.05
CA ASP A 1105 -19.37 -10.04 -12.81
C ASP A 1105 -20.64 -10.38 -12.03
N LYS A 1106 -20.66 -10.14 -10.71
CA LYS A 1106 -21.74 -10.48 -9.77
C LYS A 1106 -22.40 -9.24 -9.15
N PRO A 1107 -23.64 -9.34 -8.62
CA PRO A 1107 -24.24 -8.30 -7.78
C PRO A 1107 -23.39 -8.00 -6.54
N ALA A 1108 -23.26 -6.72 -6.18
CA ALA A 1108 -22.39 -6.29 -5.10
C ALA A 1108 -22.96 -6.63 -3.70
N GLY A 1109 -22.09 -7.11 -2.82
CA GLY A 1109 -22.42 -7.37 -1.41
C GLY A 1109 -22.39 -6.11 -0.56
N VAL A 1110 -23.02 -6.14 0.61
CA VAL A 1110 -23.03 -5.02 1.57
C VAL A 1110 -21.62 -4.63 2.05
N PHE A 1111 -20.66 -5.56 2.08
CA PHE A 1111 -19.26 -5.27 2.37
C PHE A 1111 -18.50 -4.57 1.22
N ALA A 1112 -19.15 -4.33 0.08
CA ALA A 1112 -18.62 -3.55 -1.03
C ALA A 1112 -19.34 -2.20 -1.21
N ILE A 1113 -20.67 -2.16 -1.01
CA ILE A 1113 -21.50 -0.94 -1.21
C ILE A 1113 -21.94 -0.23 0.07
N GLY A 1114 -21.75 -0.83 1.24
CA GLY A 1114 -22.34 -0.34 2.49
C GLY A 1114 -23.86 -0.41 2.45
N ALA A 1115 -24.50 0.76 2.59
CA ALA A 1115 -25.94 0.93 2.37
C ALA A 1115 -26.34 1.15 0.90
N GLY A 1116 -25.37 1.40 0.01
CA GLY A 1116 -25.60 1.66 -1.41
C GLY A 1116 -24.85 2.88 -1.92
N HIS A 1117 -25.21 3.32 -3.12
CA HIS A 1117 -24.74 4.57 -3.72
C HIS A 1117 -25.46 5.78 -3.14
N VAL A 1118 -24.70 6.83 -2.82
CA VAL A 1118 -25.24 8.07 -2.26
C VAL A 1118 -26.29 8.71 -3.18
N ASN A 1119 -27.34 9.27 -2.56
CA ASN A 1119 -28.43 9.95 -3.26
C ASN A 1119 -28.70 11.32 -2.58
N PRO A 1120 -28.19 12.43 -3.12
CA PRO A 1120 -28.31 13.75 -2.49
C PRO A 1120 -29.76 14.24 -2.34
N GLU A 1121 -30.57 14.08 -3.40
CA GLU A 1121 -31.99 14.49 -3.43
C GLU A 1121 -32.81 13.86 -2.31
N ARG A 1122 -32.57 12.57 -2.04
CA ARG A 1122 -33.22 11.86 -0.93
C ARG A 1122 -32.60 12.20 0.43
N ALA A 1123 -31.29 12.40 0.51
CA ALA A 1123 -30.59 12.63 1.78
C ALA A 1123 -30.90 13.98 2.45
N ILE A 1124 -31.47 14.95 1.72
CA ILE A 1124 -31.96 16.22 2.28
C ILE A 1124 -33.25 16.04 3.11
N ASP A 1125 -34.15 15.12 2.74
CA ASP A 1125 -35.30 14.72 3.56
C ASP A 1125 -35.38 13.18 3.68
N PRO A 1126 -34.66 12.59 4.65
CA PRO A 1126 -34.69 11.16 4.88
C PRO A 1126 -35.97 10.69 5.60
N GLY A 1127 -36.83 11.59 6.08
CA GLY A 1127 -37.98 11.28 6.94
C GLY A 1127 -37.61 10.84 8.36
N LEU A 1128 -36.78 9.79 8.51
CA LEU A 1128 -36.25 9.32 9.81
C LEU A 1128 -34.72 9.23 9.81
N ILE A 1129 -34.11 9.50 10.97
CA ILE A 1129 -32.67 9.36 11.22
C ILE A 1129 -32.37 8.48 12.44
N TYR A 1130 -31.22 7.82 12.44
CA TYR A 1130 -30.65 7.10 13.58
C TYR A 1130 -29.58 7.97 14.26
N ASP A 1131 -29.98 8.73 15.28
CA ASP A 1131 -29.06 9.61 16.00
C ASP A 1131 -28.26 8.89 17.10
N ILE A 1132 -27.00 9.28 17.27
CA ILE A 1132 -25.98 8.64 18.12
C ILE A 1132 -25.22 9.76 18.86
N ARG A 1133 -25.12 9.66 20.19
CA ARG A 1133 -24.33 10.61 21.00
C ARG A 1133 -22.89 10.14 21.19
N PRO A 1134 -21.91 11.01 21.52
CA PRO A 1134 -20.56 10.59 21.90
C PRO A 1134 -20.54 9.48 22.95
N GLU A 1135 -21.43 9.56 23.94
CA GLU A 1135 -21.58 8.57 25.00
C GLU A 1135 -22.05 7.20 24.47
N ASP A 1136 -22.88 7.16 23.42
CA ASP A 1136 -23.29 5.92 22.76
C ASP A 1136 -22.10 5.21 22.10
N TYR A 1137 -21.10 5.95 21.58
CA TYR A 1137 -19.86 5.38 21.05
C TYR A 1137 -18.92 4.87 22.17
N VAL A 1138 -18.80 5.60 23.29
CA VAL A 1138 -18.06 5.14 24.48
C VAL A 1138 -18.64 3.83 25.00
N MET A 1139 -19.96 3.73 25.11
CA MET A 1139 -20.65 2.49 25.49
C MET A 1139 -20.40 1.36 24.48
N HIS A 1140 -20.31 1.66 23.18
CA HIS A 1140 -19.97 0.67 22.16
C HIS A 1140 -18.55 0.10 22.34
N LEU A 1141 -17.55 0.94 22.61
CA LEU A 1141 -16.17 0.49 22.88
C LEU A 1141 -16.11 -0.49 24.06
N CYS A 1142 -16.84 -0.20 25.15
CA CYS A 1142 -17.01 -1.15 26.25
C CYS A 1142 -17.66 -2.48 25.80
N THR A 1143 -18.65 -2.47 24.90
CA THR A 1143 -19.24 -3.73 24.38
C THR A 1143 -18.32 -4.53 23.44
N LEU A 1144 -17.27 -3.91 22.90
CA LEU A 1144 -16.23 -4.60 22.14
C LEU A 1144 -15.16 -5.24 23.05
N GLY A 1145 -15.11 -4.85 24.33
CA GLY A 1145 -14.13 -5.35 25.31
C GLY A 1145 -12.88 -4.48 25.45
N TYR A 1146 -12.89 -3.24 24.96
CA TYR A 1146 -11.77 -2.30 25.14
C TYR A 1146 -11.56 -2.01 26.63
N THR A 1147 -10.31 -1.93 27.05
CA THR A 1147 -9.89 -1.62 28.41
C THR A 1147 -10.08 -0.15 28.77
N LYS A 1148 -9.99 0.14 30.07
CA LYS A 1148 -9.97 1.50 30.61
C LYS A 1148 -8.88 2.38 29.97
N SER A 1149 -7.72 1.81 29.65
CA SER A 1149 -6.61 2.55 29.05
C SER A 1149 -6.87 2.89 27.59
N GLU A 1150 -7.27 1.91 26.77
CA GLU A 1150 -7.54 2.11 25.33
C GLU A 1150 -8.72 3.09 25.12
N ILE A 1151 -9.75 3.05 25.98
CA ILE A 1151 -10.84 4.04 25.94
C ILE A 1151 -10.35 5.43 26.36
N LEU A 1152 -9.42 5.52 27.31
CA LEU A 1152 -8.79 6.80 27.67
C LEU A 1152 -7.95 7.33 26.49
N THR A 1153 -7.21 6.50 25.76
CA THR A 1153 -6.49 6.92 24.55
C THR A 1153 -7.43 7.49 23.48
N ILE A 1154 -8.54 6.82 23.20
CA ILE A 1154 -9.49 7.24 22.14
C ILE A 1154 -10.28 8.49 22.54
N THR A 1155 -10.68 8.61 23.81
CA THR A 1155 -11.74 9.54 24.23
C THR A 1155 -11.31 10.54 25.32
N HIS A 1156 -10.14 10.35 25.92
CA HIS A 1156 -9.66 10.90 27.20
C HIS A 1156 -10.74 10.99 28.30
N ARG A 1157 -11.78 10.15 28.24
CA ARG A 1157 -12.78 9.98 29.29
C ARG A 1157 -12.36 8.78 30.15
N ASN A 1158 -12.23 9.00 31.45
CA ASN A 1158 -11.83 7.98 32.42
C ASN A 1158 -13.05 7.09 32.77
N VAL A 1159 -13.20 5.95 32.09
CA VAL A 1159 -14.46 5.16 32.08
C VAL A 1159 -14.28 3.76 32.65
N SER A 1160 -15.15 3.39 33.60
CA SER A 1160 -15.28 2.01 34.09
C SER A 1160 -16.33 1.22 33.28
N CYS A 1161 -15.87 0.40 32.33
CA CYS A 1161 -16.78 -0.45 31.56
C CYS A 1161 -17.57 -1.43 32.41
N ARG A 1162 -17.10 -1.80 33.61
CA ARG A 1162 -17.81 -2.71 34.53
C ARG A 1162 -19.12 -2.08 35.03
N GLU A 1163 -19.12 -0.79 35.39
CA GLU A 1163 -20.33 -0.06 35.76
C GLU A 1163 -21.21 0.22 34.54
N VAL A 1164 -20.61 0.74 33.46
CA VAL A 1164 -21.33 1.12 32.22
C VAL A 1164 -22.13 -0.08 31.67
N LEU A 1165 -21.52 -1.27 31.59
CA LEU A 1165 -22.19 -2.48 31.10
C LEU A 1165 -23.14 -3.12 32.13
N LYS A 1166 -22.95 -2.88 33.44
CA LYS A 1166 -23.90 -3.27 34.49
C LYS A 1166 -25.22 -2.49 34.35
N MET A 1167 -25.13 -1.19 34.06
CA MET A 1167 -26.30 -0.33 33.82
C MET A 1167 -26.91 -0.56 32.43
N ASN A 1168 -26.09 -0.72 31.38
CA ASN A 1168 -26.53 -0.80 29.98
C ASN A 1168 -26.52 -2.24 29.42
N ARG A 1169 -27.05 -3.20 30.19
CA ARG A 1169 -27.14 -4.61 29.76
C ARG A 1169 -27.92 -4.74 28.45
N GLY A 1170 -27.29 -5.36 27.44
CA GLY A 1170 -27.88 -5.53 26.10
C GLY A 1170 -27.85 -4.27 25.23
N PHE A 1171 -26.94 -3.32 25.51
CA PHE A 1171 -26.66 -2.20 24.62
C PHE A 1171 -26.26 -2.68 23.20
N SER A 1172 -26.62 -1.88 22.20
CA SER A 1172 -26.16 -2.01 20.83
C SER A 1172 -26.18 -0.63 20.18
N LEU A 1173 -25.03 -0.15 19.70
CA LEU A 1173 -24.88 1.17 19.07
C LEU A 1173 -25.99 1.43 18.06
N ASN A 1174 -26.58 2.63 18.08
CA ASN A 1174 -27.76 3.00 17.29
C ASN A 1174 -27.43 3.28 15.81
N TYR A 1175 -26.76 2.34 15.15
CA TYR A 1175 -26.16 2.52 13.84
C TYR A 1175 -27.17 2.32 12.69
N PRO A 1176 -27.09 3.07 11.56
CA PRO A 1176 -28.00 2.93 10.42
C PRO A 1176 -27.99 1.55 9.73
N SER A 1177 -26.98 0.73 9.97
CA SER A 1177 -26.86 -0.67 9.53
C SER A 1177 -26.72 -1.64 10.72
N ILE A 1178 -26.78 -2.95 10.47
CA ILE A 1178 -26.70 -3.99 11.51
C ILE A 1178 -25.77 -5.13 11.07
N SER A 1179 -24.72 -5.44 11.84
CA SER A 1179 -23.96 -6.69 11.68
C SER A 1179 -24.22 -7.65 12.85
N VAL A 1180 -24.57 -8.89 12.53
CA VAL A 1180 -24.88 -9.97 13.50
C VAL A 1180 -23.89 -11.10 13.33
N ILE A 1181 -23.17 -11.44 14.39
CA ILE A 1181 -22.25 -12.58 14.42
C ILE A 1181 -22.86 -13.67 15.30
N PHE A 1182 -23.14 -14.83 14.70
CA PHE A 1182 -23.55 -16.05 15.39
C PHE A 1182 -22.30 -16.91 15.68
N LYS A 1183 -21.79 -16.78 16.91
CA LYS A 1183 -20.76 -17.69 17.46
C LYS A 1183 -21.38 -19.08 17.72
N HIS A 1184 -20.55 -20.13 17.77
CA HIS A 1184 -20.97 -21.46 18.23
C HIS A 1184 -21.86 -21.39 19.50
N GLY A 1185 -22.93 -22.20 19.53
CA GLY A 1185 -23.97 -22.18 20.58
C GLY A 1185 -25.00 -21.04 20.48
N THR A 1186 -24.69 -19.91 19.83
CA THR A 1186 -25.60 -18.76 19.75
C THR A 1186 -26.62 -18.93 18.61
N ARG A 1187 -27.89 -19.19 18.92
CA ARG A 1187 -28.96 -19.33 17.90
C ARG A 1187 -29.80 -18.07 17.66
N SER A 1188 -29.83 -17.11 18.58
CA SER A 1188 -30.62 -15.87 18.43
C SER A 1188 -29.89 -14.67 19.01
N LYS A 1189 -30.05 -13.50 18.38
CA LYS A 1189 -29.50 -12.21 18.84
C LYS A 1189 -30.56 -11.12 18.67
N MET A 1190 -30.75 -10.30 19.70
CA MET A 1190 -31.65 -9.15 19.69
C MET A 1190 -30.82 -7.86 19.60
N ILE A 1191 -31.24 -6.93 18.73
CA ILE A 1191 -30.63 -5.62 18.50
C ILE A 1191 -31.69 -4.54 18.74
N LYS A 1192 -31.35 -3.49 19.49
CA LYS A 1192 -32.23 -2.33 19.69
C LYS A 1192 -31.85 -1.21 18.72
N ARG A 1193 -32.86 -0.47 18.24
CA ARG A 1193 -32.70 0.76 17.46
C ARG A 1193 -33.66 1.83 17.95
N ARG A 1194 -33.28 3.09 17.74
CA ARG A 1194 -34.02 4.32 18.05
C ARG A 1194 -33.97 5.19 16.79
N VAL A 1195 -35.13 5.63 16.32
CA VAL A 1195 -35.26 6.50 15.15
C VAL A 1195 -36.01 7.77 15.53
N THR A 1196 -35.54 8.90 15.02
CA THR A 1196 -36.10 10.23 15.24
C THR A 1196 -36.80 10.68 13.96
N ASN A 1197 -38.05 11.14 14.07
CA ASN A 1197 -38.76 11.73 12.94
C ASN A 1197 -38.25 13.15 12.66
N VAL A 1198 -37.74 13.38 11.46
CA VAL A 1198 -37.29 14.70 10.97
C VAL A 1198 -38.12 15.20 9.78
N GLY A 1199 -38.92 14.33 9.16
CA GLY A 1199 -39.96 14.71 8.22
C GLY A 1199 -41.26 15.14 8.91
N SER A 1200 -42.36 15.09 8.17
CA SER A 1200 -43.68 15.60 8.61
C SER A 1200 -44.16 15.04 9.96
N PRO A 1201 -44.90 15.84 10.76
CA PRO A 1201 -45.65 15.35 11.92
C PRO A 1201 -46.79 14.41 11.50
N ASN A 1202 -47.40 13.72 12.47
CA ASN A 1202 -48.47 12.73 12.27
C ASN A 1202 -48.13 11.63 11.23
N SER A 1203 -46.86 11.25 11.14
CA SER A 1203 -46.34 10.28 10.16
C SER A 1203 -46.31 8.85 10.71
N ILE A 1204 -46.71 7.88 9.88
CA ILE A 1204 -46.80 6.46 10.26
C ILE A 1204 -45.90 5.62 9.37
N TYR A 1205 -44.86 5.02 9.94
CA TYR A 1205 -43.95 4.14 9.22
C TYR A 1205 -44.29 2.67 9.47
N LYS A 1206 -44.35 1.86 8.42
CA LYS A 1206 -44.47 0.39 8.46
C LYS A 1206 -43.10 -0.23 8.16
N VAL A 1207 -42.79 -1.39 8.76
CA VAL A 1207 -41.54 -2.11 8.46
C VAL A 1207 -41.72 -3.16 7.36
N GLU A 1208 -40.85 -3.10 6.36
CA GLU A 1208 -40.61 -4.14 5.36
C GLU A 1208 -39.26 -4.82 5.69
N VAL A 1209 -39.15 -6.14 5.49
CA VAL A 1209 -37.93 -6.90 5.82
C VAL A 1209 -37.60 -7.90 4.71
N MET A 1210 -36.46 -7.71 4.06
CA MET A 1210 -35.85 -8.64 3.12
C MET A 1210 -34.85 -9.52 3.89
N ALA A 1211 -35.28 -10.70 4.32
CA ALA A 1211 -34.46 -11.65 5.08
C ALA A 1211 -33.83 -12.74 4.20
N PRO A 1212 -32.56 -13.11 4.42
CA PRO A 1212 -31.93 -14.26 3.76
C PRO A 1212 -32.53 -15.58 4.29
N LYS A 1213 -32.52 -16.64 3.47
CA LYS A 1213 -33.25 -17.90 3.74
C LYS A 1213 -32.83 -18.56 5.07
N GLU A 1214 -31.57 -18.36 5.44
CA GLU A 1214 -30.85 -18.94 6.58
C GLU A 1214 -31.22 -18.29 7.93
N VAL A 1215 -31.94 -17.16 7.93
CA VAL A 1215 -32.20 -16.34 9.13
C VAL A 1215 -33.65 -15.90 9.19
N ASN A 1216 -34.32 -16.18 10.31
CA ASN A 1216 -35.60 -15.54 10.62
C ASN A 1216 -35.34 -14.16 11.25
N VAL A 1217 -35.98 -13.11 10.72
CA VAL A 1217 -35.82 -11.73 11.20
C VAL A 1217 -37.18 -11.17 11.63
N ARG A 1218 -37.35 -10.92 12.93
CA ARG A 1218 -38.60 -10.41 13.52
C ARG A 1218 -38.39 -9.00 14.06
N VAL A 1219 -39.35 -8.09 13.83
CA VAL A 1219 -39.31 -6.70 14.31
C VAL A 1219 -40.51 -6.43 15.22
N LYS A 1220 -40.32 -5.71 16.33
CA LYS A 1220 -41.41 -5.20 17.19
C LYS A 1220 -41.11 -3.78 17.69
N PRO A 1221 -42.06 -2.82 17.59
CA PRO A 1221 -43.33 -2.92 16.86
C PRO A 1221 -43.12 -3.00 15.34
N GLN A 1222 -44.14 -3.38 14.57
CA GLN A 1222 -44.12 -3.34 13.09
C GLN A 1222 -44.56 -1.99 12.50
N ARG A 1223 -45.09 -1.10 13.34
CA ARG A 1223 -45.49 0.26 13.00
C ARG A 1223 -44.88 1.24 14.00
N LEU A 1224 -44.41 2.39 13.51
CA LEU A 1224 -44.01 3.55 14.32
C LEU A 1224 -44.94 4.71 13.95
N ILE A 1225 -45.43 5.43 14.95
CA ILE A 1225 -46.43 6.50 14.82
C ILE A 1225 -45.87 7.74 15.51
N PHE A 1226 -45.46 8.73 14.73
CA PHE A 1226 -44.88 9.97 15.23
C PHE A 1226 -45.91 11.09 15.15
N THR A 1227 -46.27 11.71 16.27
CA THR A 1227 -47.20 12.84 16.29
C THR A 1227 -46.51 14.17 15.96
N HIS A 1228 -45.24 14.32 16.35
CA HIS A 1228 -44.47 15.55 16.17
C HIS A 1228 -43.10 15.32 15.53
N ILE A 1229 -42.49 16.42 15.04
CA ILE A 1229 -41.11 16.45 14.57
C ILE A 1229 -40.16 16.34 15.78
N ASN A 1230 -39.00 15.72 15.59
CA ASN A 1230 -38.00 15.36 16.61
C ASN A 1230 -38.46 14.30 17.64
N GLN A 1231 -39.67 13.73 17.50
CA GLN A 1231 -40.08 12.60 18.32
C GLN A 1231 -39.20 11.38 18.04
N SER A 1232 -38.64 10.78 19.10
CA SER A 1232 -37.83 9.56 19.04
C SER A 1232 -38.65 8.34 19.44
N LEU A 1233 -38.63 7.27 18.64
CA LEU A 1233 -39.23 5.98 18.98
C LEU A 1233 -38.22 4.84 18.88
N SER A 1234 -38.39 3.80 19.70
CA SER A 1234 -37.52 2.62 19.73
C SER A 1234 -38.20 1.37 19.19
N TYR A 1235 -37.42 0.52 18.51
CA TYR A 1235 -37.85 -0.82 18.11
C TYR A 1235 -36.75 -1.86 18.41
N LYS A 1236 -37.14 -3.13 18.37
CA LYS A 1236 -36.25 -4.28 18.57
C LYS A 1236 -36.30 -5.19 17.35
N VAL A 1237 -35.15 -5.71 16.94
CA VAL A 1237 -34.99 -6.69 15.87
C VAL A 1237 -34.39 -7.96 16.46
N TRP A 1238 -35.03 -9.11 16.24
CA TRP A 1238 -34.51 -10.43 16.59
C TRP A 1238 -34.07 -11.15 15.33
N PHE A 1239 -32.81 -11.55 15.29
CA PHE A 1239 -32.25 -12.43 14.27
C PHE A 1239 -32.13 -13.82 14.89
N THR A 1240 -32.73 -14.83 14.26
CA THR A 1240 -32.66 -16.23 14.71
C THR A 1240 -32.15 -17.11 13.58
N SER A 1241 -31.01 -17.77 13.81
CA SER A 1241 -30.37 -18.65 12.83
C SER A 1241 -31.18 -19.92 12.62
N ARG A 1242 -31.44 -20.25 11.35
CA ARG A 1242 -31.91 -21.58 10.92
C ARG A 1242 -30.74 -22.52 10.63
N LYS A 1243 -29.61 -21.98 10.18
CA LYS A 1243 -28.35 -22.72 9.97
C LYS A 1243 -27.71 -23.11 11.32
N ARG A 1244 -27.10 -24.29 11.41
CA ARG A 1244 -26.18 -24.66 12.52
C ARG A 1244 -24.78 -24.11 12.20
N THR A 1245 -24.06 -23.57 13.19
CA THR A 1245 -22.68 -23.11 13.00
C THR A 1245 -21.74 -24.31 12.77
N GLU A 1246 -21.15 -24.42 11.59
CA GLU A 1246 -20.15 -25.45 11.25
C GLU A 1246 -18.77 -25.05 11.81
N LYS A 1247 -18.13 -25.95 12.56
CA LYS A 1247 -16.80 -25.69 13.14
C LYS A 1247 -15.75 -25.54 12.03
N GLY A 1248 -15.11 -24.37 11.95
CA GLY A 1248 -14.03 -24.09 11.00
C GLY A 1248 -14.45 -23.48 9.65
N LYS A 1249 -15.75 -23.24 9.40
CA LYS A 1249 -16.23 -22.56 8.17
C LYS A 1249 -16.97 -21.26 8.48
N MET A 1250 -16.30 -20.13 8.26
CA MET A 1250 -17.01 -18.85 8.22
C MET A 1250 -17.91 -18.77 6.98
N SER A 1251 -19.12 -18.27 7.16
CA SER A 1251 -20.05 -17.98 6.06
C SER A 1251 -20.87 -16.74 6.40
N PHE A 1252 -21.38 -16.05 5.37
CA PHE A 1252 -22.19 -14.83 5.55
C PHE A 1252 -23.47 -14.87 4.71
N ALA A 1253 -24.45 -14.09 5.13
CA ALA A 1253 -25.66 -13.76 4.39
C ALA A 1253 -25.99 -12.27 4.61
N GLN A 1254 -26.84 -11.70 3.76
CA GLN A 1254 -27.19 -10.28 3.81
C GLN A 1254 -28.69 -10.05 3.59
N GLY A 1255 -29.20 -8.90 4.03
CA GLY A 1255 -30.59 -8.49 3.86
C GLY A 1255 -30.79 -7.00 4.11
N GLN A 1256 -32.04 -6.56 4.13
CA GLN A 1256 -32.42 -5.16 4.36
C GLN A 1256 -33.67 -5.05 5.23
N LEU A 1257 -33.69 -4.09 6.13
CA LEU A 1257 -34.87 -3.63 6.87
C LEU A 1257 -35.20 -2.23 6.38
N THR A 1258 -36.45 -1.97 6.01
CA THR A 1258 -36.87 -0.67 5.47
C THR A 1258 -38.11 -0.16 6.19
N TRP A 1259 -38.05 1.06 6.72
CA TRP A 1259 -39.23 1.77 7.22
C TRP A 1259 -39.86 2.61 6.11
N VAL A 1260 -41.13 2.38 5.82
CA VAL A 1260 -41.86 3.00 4.71
C VAL A 1260 -43.00 3.85 5.26
N ASN A 1261 -43.04 5.13 4.93
CA ASN A 1261 -44.12 6.02 5.34
C ASN A 1261 -45.43 5.60 4.64
N SER A 1262 -46.50 5.46 5.43
CA SER A 1262 -47.81 4.97 4.99
C SER A 1262 -48.55 5.96 4.10
N ASN A 1263 -48.23 7.26 4.19
CA ASN A 1263 -48.89 8.34 3.46
C ASN A 1263 -48.04 8.81 2.26
N ASN A 1264 -46.74 8.52 2.27
CA ASN A 1264 -45.81 8.81 1.18
C ASN A 1264 -44.85 7.63 1.00
N SER A 1265 -45.18 6.71 0.08
CA SER A 1265 -44.41 5.49 -0.17
C SER A 1265 -43.00 5.74 -0.73
N PHE A 1266 -42.67 6.96 -1.17
CA PHE A 1266 -41.31 7.34 -1.57
C PHE A 1266 -40.39 7.51 -0.36
N ASN A 1267 -40.91 7.91 0.82
CA ASN A 1267 -40.12 8.09 2.04
C ASN A 1267 -39.83 6.72 2.68
N ARG A 1268 -38.74 6.11 2.19
CA ARG A 1268 -38.23 4.77 2.52
C ARG A 1268 -36.85 4.88 3.19
N VAL A 1269 -36.78 4.50 4.46
CA VAL A 1269 -35.58 4.59 5.31
C VAL A 1269 -34.98 3.19 5.42
N LYS A 1270 -33.93 2.93 4.65
CA LYS A 1270 -33.33 1.61 4.45
C LYS A 1270 -32.20 1.38 5.46
N SER A 1271 -32.06 0.14 5.92
CA SER A 1271 -30.97 -0.30 6.79
C SER A 1271 -30.46 -1.65 6.29
N PRO A 1272 -29.25 -1.73 5.68
CA PRO A 1272 -28.67 -3.01 5.30
C PRO A 1272 -28.29 -3.80 6.56
N PHE A 1273 -28.30 -5.13 6.45
CA PHE A 1273 -27.74 -5.99 7.48
C PHE A 1273 -26.93 -7.15 6.94
N SER A 1274 -25.88 -7.51 7.68
CA SER A 1274 -25.04 -8.68 7.47
C SER A 1274 -25.22 -9.67 8.62
N VAL A 1275 -25.24 -10.97 8.30
CA VAL A 1275 -25.25 -12.06 9.27
C VAL A 1275 -24.08 -12.98 8.96
N THR A 1276 -23.22 -13.23 9.95
CA THR A 1276 -22.01 -14.03 9.82
C THR A 1276 -22.03 -15.17 10.83
N TRP A 1277 -21.73 -16.39 10.40
CA TRP A 1277 -21.53 -17.56 11.26
C TRP A 1277 -20.03 -17.77 11.48
N LYS A 1278 -19.60 -17.99 12.72
CA LYS A 1278 -18.19 -18.21 13.12
C LYS A 1278 -18.06 -19.20 14.27
#